data_AF-A0A9D7A058-F1
#
_entry.id   AF-A0A9D7A058-F1
#
_cell.length_a   1.000
_cell.length_b   1.000
_cell.length_c   1.000
_cell.angle_alpha   90.00
_cell.angle_beta   90.00
_cell.angle_gamma   90.00
#
_symmetry.space_group_name_H-M   'P 1'
#
loop_
_entity.id
_entity.type
_entity.pdbx_description
1 polymer ?
#
loop_
_entity_poly.entity_id
_entity_poly.type
_entity_poly.pdbx_seq_one_letter_code
_entity_poly.pdbx_strand_id
1 'polypeptide(L)'
;MRPRGDRVHTSAGVATGPVGFLRVYDTAFGEVAQGGCLLPETLVFTSDGLLRLDEIADSQKPGWQTHTLQVATDQGWRSSPRAFNNGIAPILRVHTREGLSIAGTPEHRVKVMTADGPLWRTLDELEAGDWIIVQLGQHAGQLQALRQPQRAHGNQVMPHFPSVLDNDLAFFMGYLVGDGFVATQEDDHRVGVSVSHASYLMHEMPLLLERLFGVTIHTQQKPDDRSVTLVIDNRAVKEFLRLNGLTKLRSREASVPLLIRQSPPEIVGEFLRGLFEADGSLSSGFPNLTTASPRLVEETATLLIGLGVPARIRSVSPGVAHFGKNTIYHVRVSSTAGLNAWREKIGCDPRSRFAVSMAWESDLRRESSYTLPHARYWLQPVLDAITLEQVDARGRGMGINFRSSAPKLRRALLRYLRNDREFTQSACSELARRYPEFAEHVVPLNDQWYVQVAGVEAQSDALTLDLEVNDNHTYLAQGMVTHNTRRGANMAVLRVDHPDILDFIHCKTSEGAISNFNISVGITDAFMTAVRNDEDFDLVNPRDGKVWKTVRARELFDEIVKYAHHNGEPGVLFLDAANRENPVPHLYELEATNPCHRGTNLVHTDLGRVPIKDLVGQNFNVVAPTGEFVRAIAYPTGNKPLFRVHFDNGTTIDLTENHNLVMAGGSKKQVRDLLPGDPIQTAPRAIGLVKPVGFANISVKQMVHPSGVNQDKRDFDLNATTVTRVEDLGIVEPVFNLTVDHPMHQFAVNGIISANCGEQWLGEYENCCLGSINLAQHLTSDGKLDWAKLRESIETSTRFLDDVVDANKYVPAVPELTQAAHRARRIGLGIMGLGDAMYALGIRYGSRAGEEFSAQVMEFVRYYAMQTSIELARTRGAFPAIKGSLYDPEHLQWTPPRPIEPYTHTWDRPALDWNAIVVGVKKYGVRNAAQTTIAPTGTIATVAGVESYGCEPVFALAYMRHVNDQGKDLQLDYISPAFERALIDARVDEATRQKIFERVRLTGTCQDVDLVPQKIRDTFVVASDITPEEHVRMQAAMQAFVDNSLSKTVNFPATATTDDVAHAYFTAWELGCKGITVYVAGSREQVVLETKETALKKSKSEPVPEYVVAQKKPREHALVGQTYKIETPLGGAYVTVNRNGNDEPFEVFCNVGKAGSDTAAVSEAIGRLVSLALRLPSPLTPTERLEEIVKQLSGIGGGRPMGFGLQRVRSLPDGIAQVLNEELGKPRVAENEPADTQQLQLFKVGDLCPACGHATFVNEEGCRKCYSCGHSEC
;
A
#
# COMPACT_ATOMS: atom_id res chain seq x y z
N MET A 1 23.99 -7.69 -11.55
CA MET A 1 24.62 -8.35 -12.69
C MET A 1 25.90 -7.61 -12.99
N ARG A 2 26.84 -8.24 -13.69
CA ARG A 2 27.94 -7.54 -14.36
C ARG A 2 27.83 -7.83 -15.86
N PRO A 3 28.26 -6.90 -16.74
CA PRO A 3 28.36 -7.20 -18.16
C PRO A 3 29.22 -8.44 -18.42
N ARG A 4 28.85 -9.24 -19.43
CA ARG A 4 29.58 -10.45 -19.81
C ARG A 4 31.02 -10.10 -20.23
N GLY A 5 32.00 -10.42 -19.37
CA GLY A 5 33.42 -10.12 -19.56
C GLY A 5 34.03 -9.11 -18.57
N ASP A 6 33.23 -8.48 -17.70
CA ASP A 6 33.71 -7.47 -16.75
C ASP A 6 34.57 -8.07 -15.60
N ARG A 7 35.67 -7.39 -15.25
CA ARG A 7 36.70 -7.85 -14.30
C ARG A 7 36.88 -6.88 -13.14
N VAL A 8 36.54 -7.32 -11.93
CA VAL A 8 36.87 -6.61 -10.70
C VAL A 8 38.29 -6.94 -10.27
N HIS A 9 39.15 -5.92 -10.22
CA HIS A 9 40.57 -6.04 -9.91
C HIS A 9 40.90 -6.05 -8.41
N THR A 10 40.00 -5.58 -7.53
CA THR A 10 40.17 -5.64 -6.07
C THR A 10 38.83 -5.90 -5.36
N SER A 11 38.81 -6.88 -4.45
CA SER A 11 37.67 -7.15 -3.54
C SER A 11 38.06 -7.95 -2.29
N ALA A 12 39.34 -7.88 -1.88
CA ALA A 12 39.93 -8.63 -0.76
C ALA A 12 39.72 -10.17 -0.73
N GLY A 13 39.25 -10.77 -1.83
CA GLY A 13 39.14 -12.23 -2.02
C GLY A 13 37.74 -12.83 -1.84
N VAL A 14 36.74 -12.07 -1.39
CA VAL A 14 35.38 -12.60 -1.11
C VAL A 14 34.31 -11.82 -1.89
N ALA A 15 33.23 -12.50 -2.31
CA ALA A 15 32.04 -11.92 -2.93
C ALA A 15 30.79 -12.60 -2.37
N THR A 16 29.68 -11.87 -2.25
CA THR A 16 28.48 -12.25 -1.46
C THR A 16 27.45 -13.15 -2.17
N GLY A 17 27.78 -13.72 -3.34
CA GLY A 17 26.92 -14.67 -4.07
C GLY A 17 25.63 -14.08 -4.68
N PRO A 18 24.70 -14.94 -5.20
CA PRO A 18 23.34 -14.57 -5.61
C PRO A 18 22.28 -14.66 -4.51
N VAL A 19 22.64 -15.14 -3.32
CA VAL A 19 21.77 -15.07 -2.12
C VAL A 19 21.93 -13.70 -1.48
N GLY A 20 23.20 -13.33 -1.27
CA GLY A 20 23.65 -11.98 -1.44
C GLY A 20 23.63 -11.48 -2.91
N PHE A 21 22.61 -11.90 -3.68
CA PHE A 21 21.88 -11.02 -4.59
C PHE A 21 20.44 -10.76 -4.08
N LEU A 22 19.62 -11.81 -3.93
CA LEU A 22 18.20 -11.66 -3.57
C LEU A 22 17.96 -10.68 -2.42
N ARG A 23 18.87 -10.71 -1.45
CA ARG A 23 18.78 -10.07 -0.16
C ARG A 23 18.38 -8.58 -0.10
N VAL A 24 18.73 -7.71 -1.08
CA VAL A 24 18.26 -6.28 -1.23
C VAL A 24 17.42 -6.20 -2.51
N TYR A 25 17.45 -7.23 -3.37
CA TYR A 25 16.77 -7.10 -4.62
C TYR A 25 15.27 -7.16 -4.41
N ASP A 26 14.88 -8.17 -3.65
CA ASP A 26 13.53 -8.44 -3.24
C ASP A 26 12.80 -7.23 -2.66
N THR A 27 13.57 -6.28 -2.16
CA THR A 27 13.53 -6.12 -0.72
C THR A 27 12.92 -4.78 -0.41
N ALA A 28 13.42 -3.77 -1.11
CA ALA A 28 12.72 -2.54 -1.32
C ALA A 28 12.91 -2.00 -2.71
N PHE A 29 11.89 -2.32 -3.44
CA PHE A 29 11.01 -1.24 -3.86
C PHE A 29 10.07 -0.72 -2.82
N GLY A 30 9.93 -1.58 -1.85
CA GLY A 30 9.68 -1.41 -0.46
C GLY A 30 10.08 -0.16 0.27
N GLU A 31 10.22 1.04 -0.31
CA GLU A 31 9.67 2.23 0.35
C GLU A 31 9.39 3.55 -0.53
N VAL A 32 9.80 3.86 -1.79
CA VAL A 32 9.42 5.19 -2.44
C VAL A 32 7.96 5.26 -2.97
N ALA A 33 7.47 6.44 -3.45
CA ALA A 33 6.01 6.75 -3.41
C ALA A 33 5.25 7.96 -4.11
N GLN A 34 5.73 8.78 -5.08
CA GLN A 34 5.18 10.15 -5.42
C GLN A 34 3.66 10.34 -5.60
N GLY A 35 3.00 11.12 -4.75
CA GLY A 35 1.68 11.72 -5.02
C GLY A 35 1.74 13.02 -5.86
N GLY A 36 0.59 13.53 -6.28
CA GLY A 36 0.47 14.91 -6.76
C GLY A 36 -0.17 15.75 -5.66
N CYS A 37 0.38 16.93 -5.34
CA CYS A 37 0.29 17.50 -3.98
C CYS A 37 -0.35 18.89 -3.97
N LEU A 38 -0.83 19.37 -2.80
CA LEU A 38 -1.54 20.64 -2.65
C LEU A 38 -0.81 21.65 -1.75
N LEU A 39 -1.17 22.93 -1.85
CA LEU A 39 -0.59 23.99 -1.00
C LEU A 39 -0.97 23.83 0.48
N PRO A 40 -0.15 24.29 1.44
CA PRO A 40 -0.33 23.98 2.86
C PRO A 40 -1.57 24.65 3.46
N GLU A 41 -1.98 25.80 2.93
CA GLU A 41 -3.20 26.49 3.33
C GLU A 41 -4.50 25.81 2.85
N THR A 42 -4.41 24.76 2.03
CA THR A 42 -5.58 24.05 1.48
C THR A 42 -6.44 23.45 2.58
N LEU A 43 -7.71 23.80 2.58
CA LEU A 43 -8.71 23.32 3.54
C LEU A 43 -9.24 21.93 3.14
N VAL A 44 -9.31 21.00 4.10
CA VAL A 44 -9.80 19.62 3.91
C VAL A 44 -10.86 19.30 4.97
N PHE A 45 -11.93 18.60 4.55
CA PHE A 45 -12.98 18.11 5.44
C PHE A 45 -12.53 16.86 6.19
N THR A 46 -12.38 16.98 7.52
CA THR A 46 -11.93 15.90 8.42
C THR A 46 -12.98 15.59 9.50
N SER A 47 -12.83 14.46 10.20
CA SER A 47 -13.62 14.08 11.38
C SER A 47 -13.62 15.16 12.47
N ASP A 48 -12.54 15.93 12.52
CA ASP A 48 -12.25 16.95 13.51
C ASP A 48 -12.56 18.35 12.96
N GLY A 49 -13.33 18.41 11.87
CA GLY A 49 -13.78 19.63 11.19
C GLY A 49 -12.92 20.05 10.00
N LEU A 50 -13.01 21.32 9.63
CA LEU A 50 -12.34 21.88 8.45
C LEU A 50 -10.92 22.35 8.78
N LEU A 51 -9.94 21.47 8.63
CA LEU A 51 -8.53 21.74 8.90
C LEU A 51 -7.80 22.17 7.63
N ARG A 52 -6.76 23.01 7.74
CA ARG A 52 -5.79 23.18 6.65
C ARG A 52 -4.78 22.04 6.65
N LEU A 53 -4.15 21.74 5.52
CA LEU A 53 -3.08 20.72 5.46
C LEU A 53 -1.93 21.06 6.44
N ASP A 54 -1.57 22.33 6.64
CA ASP A 54 -0.56 22.76 7.64
C ASP A 54 -1.04 22.69 9.11
N GLU A 55 -2.29 22.32 9.35
CA GLU A 55 -2.83 21.99 10.69
C GLU A 55 -2.95 20.47 10.91
N ILE A 56 -2.94 19.68 9.83
CA ILE A 56 -2.91 18.21 9.84
C ILE A 56 -1.45 17.70 9.87
N ALA A 57 -0.56 18.34 9.10
CA ALA A 57 0.86 18.04 9.01
C ALA A 57 1.72 19.26 9.35
N ASP A 58 2.72 19.08 10.21
CA ASP A 58 3.68 20.13 10.55
C ASP A 58 4.52 20.49 9.32
N SER A 59 4.32 21.70 8.79
CA SER A 59 5.02 22.24 7.62
C SER A 59 6.54 22.35 7.80
N GLN A 60 7.07 22.27 9.02
CA GLN A 60 8.51 22.25 9.32
C GLN A 60 9.09 20.83 9.41
N LYS A 61 8.26 19.78 9.50
CA LYS A 61 8.70 18.38 9.51
C LYS A 61 8.55 17.78 8.10
N PRO A 62 9.64 17.57 7.34
CA PRO A 62 9.55 16.89 6.05
C PRO A 62 9.20 15.41 6.24
N GLY A 63 8.52 14.83 5.27
CA GLY A 63 8.22 13.39 5.28
C GLY A 63 6.94 13.01 6.02
N TRP A 64 6.93 11.79 6.58
CA TRP A 64 5.74 11.09 7.06
C TRP A 64 5.30 11.46 8.47
N GLN A 65 4.06 11.95 8.59
CA GLN A 65 3.42 12.33 9.87
C GLN A 65 2.16 11.48 10.11
N THR A 66 1.83 11.09 11.34
CA THR A 66 0.65 10.25 11.66
C THR A 66 -0.42 11.08 12.34
N HIS A 67 -1.67 10.76 12.04
CA HIS A 67 -2.85 11.19 12.77
C HIS A 67 -3.90 10.09 12.73
N THR A 68 -5.00 10.28 13.45
CA THR A 68 -6.11 9.31 13.53
C THR A 68 -7.41 9.92 13.00
N LEU A 69 -7.28 10.79 12.01
CA LEU A 69 -8.41 11.49 11.38
C LEU A 69 -9.15 10.54 10.43
N GLN A 70 -10.43 10.83 10.20
CA GLN A 70 -11.09 10.43 8.95
C GLN A 70 -11.20 11.65 8.04
N VAL A 71 -11.21 11.44 6.73
CA VAL A 71 -11.48 12.49 5.74
C VAL A 71 -12.73 12.17 4.94
N ALA A 72 -13.43 13.21 4.50
CA ALA A 72 -14.55 13.07 3.60
C ALA A 72 -14.04 12.83 2.17
N THR A 73 -14.74 11.96 1.43
CA THR A 73 -14.39 11.52 0.08
C THR A 73 -15.65 11.48 -0.80
N ASP A 74 -15.51 11.33 -2.11
CA ASP A 74 -16.67 11.18 -3.02
C ASP A 74 -17.42 9.84 -2.89
N GLN A 75 -16.97 8.95 -2.01
CA GLN A 75 -17.63 7.69 -1.65
C GLN A 75 -17.86 7.57 -0.13
N GLY A 76 -18.04 8.70 0.55
CA GLY A 76 -18.22 8.80 2.01
C GLY A 76 -16.90 8.80 2.79
N TRP A 77 -16.96 8.84 4.12
CA TRP A 77 -15.79 8.97 4.99
C TRP A 77 -14.80 7.79 4.87
N ARG A 78 -13.50 8.06 4.97
CA ARG A 78 -12.42 7.05 5.02
C ARG A 78 -11.38 7.37 6.08
N SER A 79 -10.71 6.31 6.56
CA SER A 79 -9.57 6.46 7.47
C SER A 79 -8.44 7.21 6.77
N SER A 80 -7.82 8.14 7.50
CA SER A 80 -6.68 8.93 7.08
C SER A 80 -5.58 8.80 8.14
N PRO A 81 -4.72 7.76 8.04
CA PRO A 81 -3.76 7.44 9.10
C PRO A 81 -2.54 8.37 9.12
N ARG A 82 -2.27 9.08 8.02
CA ARG A 82 -1.04 9.88 7.84
C ARG A 82 -1.22 11.07 6.90
N ALA A 83 -0.25 11.98 6.94
CA ALA A 83 -0.08 13.07 5.99
C ALA A 83 1.41 13.24 5.64
N PHE A 84 1.67 13.76 4.44
CA PHE A 84 3.00 14.01 3.92
C PHE A 84 3.36 15.48 3.85
N ASN A 85 4.64 15.77 4.07
CA ASN A 85 5.26 17.02 3.68
C ASN A 85 6.27 16.76 2.56
N ASN A 86 5.92 17.19 1.35
CA ASN A 86 6.65 16.92 0.11
C ASN A 86 7.85 17.85 -0.11
N GLY A 87 7.96 18.94 0.65
CA GLY A 87 8.92 19.99 0.36
C GLY A 87 8.42 20.96 -0.71
N ILE A 88 9.34 21.63 -1.41
CA ILE A 88 9.02 22.71 -2.36
C ILE A 88 8.89 22.13 -3.78
N ALA A 89 7.80 22.45 -4.46
CA ALA A 89 7.51 22.00 -5.82
C ALA A 89 6.86 23.13 -6.66
N PRO A 90 6.95 23.09 -8.01
CA PRO A 90 6.23 24.02 -8.90
C PRO A 90 4.72 23.91 -8.74
N ILE A 91 4.02 25.04 -8.88
CA ILE A 91 2.59 25.14 -8.56
C ILE A 91 1.78 25.61 -9.78
N LEU A 92 0.66 24.95 -10.05
CA LEU A 92 -0.44 25.49 -10.85
C LEU A 92 -1.60 25.86 -9.92
N ARG A 93 -2.22 27.01 -10.16
CA ARG A 93 -3.49 27.41 -9.56
C ARG A 93 -4.59 27.39 -10.62
N VAL A 94 -5.59 26.56 -10.40
CA VAL A 94 -6.79 26.47 -11.23
C VAL A 94 -7.85 27.39 -10.65
N HIS A 95 -8.36 28.31 -11.46
CA HIS A 95 -9.45 29.22 -11.07
C HIS A 95 -10.76 28.79 -11.73
N THR A 96 -11.87 28.90 -11.00
CA THR A 96 -13.21 28.58 -11.49
C THR A 96 -14.03 29.85 -11.81
N ARG A 97 -15.06 29.72 -12.66
CA ARG A 97 -16.05 30.79 -12.94
C ARG A 97 -16.89 31.15 -11.71
N GLU A 98 -16.84 30.29 -10.70
CA GLU A 98 -17.45 30.40 -9.38
C GLU A 98 -16.53 31.12 -8.38
N GLY A 99 -15.29 31.46 -8.76
CA GLY A 99 -14.32 32.17 -7.93
C GLY A 99 -13.64 31.31 -6.86
N LEU A 100 -13.93 30.00 -6.81
CA LEU A 100 -13.13 29.03 -6.07
C LEU A 100 -11.81 28.80 -6.83
N SER A 101 -10.73 28.49 -6.11
CA SER A 101 -9.47 28.05 -6.72
C SER A 101 -8.87 26.86 -5.96
N ILE A 102 -8.18 25.96 -6.68
CA ILE A 102 -7.34 24.92 -6.09
C ILE A 102 -5.90 25.10 -6.61
N ALA A 103 -4.91 24.85 -5.77
CA ALA A 103 -3.51 25.06 -6.11
C ALA A 103 -2.63 23.92 -5.59
N GLY A 104 -1.79 23.39 -6.49
CA GLY A 104 -0.98 22.21 -6.25
C GLY A 104 0.01 21.95 -7.37
N THR A 105 0.68 20.80 -7.34
CA THR A 105 1.62 20.39 -8.39
C THR A 105 0.88 20.05 -9.69
N PRO A 106 1.53 20.17 -10.87
CA PRO A 106 0.90 19.88 -12.16
C PRO A 106 0.19 18.53 -12.19
N GLU A 107 0.84 17.48 -11.69
CA GLU A 107 0.36 16.09 -11.68
C GLU A 107 -0.66 15.73 -10.58
N HIS A 108 -1.08 16.72 -9.76
CA HIS A 108 -2.20 16.56 -8.83
C HIS A 108 -3.50 16.40 -9.63
N ARG A 109 -4.34 15.42 -9.26
CA ARG A 109 -5.54 15.07 -10.03
C ARG A 109 -6.81 15.53 -9.36
N VAL A 110 -7.66 16.22 -10.11
CA VAL A 110 -9.05 16.53 -9.74
C VAL A 110 -10.03 15.70 -10.55
N LYS A 111 -11.19 15.39 -9.97
CA LYS A 111 -12.26 14.68 -10.67
C LYS A 111 -13.08 15.68 -11.49
N VAL A 112 -13.19 15.43 -12.79
CA VAL A 112 -13.97 16.22 -13.75
C VAL A 112 -15.16 15.43 -14.28
N MET A 113 -16.28 16.08 -14.56
CA MET A 113 -17.41 15.47 -15.24
C MET A 113 -17.28 15.67 -16.76
N THR A 114 -17.31 14.57 -17.50
CA THR A 114 -17.18 14.55 -18.97
C THR A 114 -18.47 14.08 -19.66
N ALA A 115 -18.46 13.95 -20.98
CA ALA A 115 -19.62 13.47 -21.75
C ALA A 115 -20.01 12.02 -21.41
N ASP A 116 -19.04 11.21 -21.02
CA ASP A 116 -19.17 9.78 -20.76
C ASP A 116 -19.16 9.45 -19.25
N GLY A 117 -19.01 10.47 -18.39
CA GLY A 117 -19.08 10.38 -16.93
C GLY A 117 -17.89 11.02 -16.19
N PRO A 118 -17.75 10.76 -14.87
CA PRO A 118 -16.62 11.23 -14.08
C PRO A 118 -15.29 10.65 -14.54
N LEU A 119 -14.30 11.51 -14.78
CA LEU A 119 -12.93 11.16 -15.17
C LEU A 119 -11.93 11.90 -14.26
N TRP A 120 -10.70 11.41 -14.15
CA TRP A 120 -9.60 12.14 -13.53
C TRP A 120 -8.82 12.94 -14.58
N ARG A 121 -8.42 14.17 -14.25
CA ARG A 121 -7.40 14.93 -14.99
C ARG A 121 -6.39 15.55 -14.04
N THR A 122 -5.15 15.70 -14.48
CA THR A 122 -4.12 16.48 -13.77
C THR A 122 -4.37 17.99 -13.89
N LEU A 123 -3.75 18.83 -13.06
CA LEU A 123 -3.98 20.29 -13.09
C LEU A 123 -3.47 20.95 -14.38
N ASP A 124 -2.49 20.34 -15.06
CA ASP A 124 -1.98 20.77 -16.37
C ASP A 124 -2.78 20.25 -17.58
N GLU A 125 -3.63 19.23 -17.40
CA GLU A 125 -4.61 18.73 -18.38
C GLU A 125 -5.93 19.54 -18.41
N LEU A 126 -6.10 20.55 -17.54
CA LEU A 126 -7.33 21.32 -17.42
C LEU A 126 -7.39 22.52 -18.36
N GLU A 127 -8.46 22.59 -19.16
CA GLU A 127 -8.73 23.69 -20.07
C GLU A 127 -9.93 24.54 -19.60
N ALA A 128 -9.98 25.80 -20.09
CA ALA A 128 -10.99 26.78 -19.72
C ALA A 128 -12.40 26.43 -20.27
N GLY A 129 -13.09 25.55 -19.57
CA GLY A 129 -14.39 25.01 -19.94
C GLY A 129 -14.72 23.68 -19.26
N ASP A 130 -13.72 22.99 -18.72
CA ASP A 130 -13.88 21.74 -17.96
C ASP A 130 -14.71 21.93 -16.68
N TRP A 131 -15.33 20.85 -16.21
CA TRP A 131 -16.24 20.84 -15.06
C TRP A 131 -15.67 20.03 -13.90
N ILE A 132 -15.11 20.69 -12.90
CA ILE A 132 -14.61 20.04 -11.67
C ILE A 132 -15.80 19.67 -10.77
N ILE A 133 -15.73 18.50 -10.14
CA ILE A 133 -16.73 18.01 -9.19
C ILE A 133 -16.41 18.55 -7.78
N VAL A 134 -17.37 19.26 -7.19
CA VAL A 134 -17.37 19.70 -5.79
C VAL A 134 -18.43 18.92 -5.02
N GLN A 135 -18.04 18.25 -3.95
CA GLN A 135 -18.93 17.48 -3.08
C GLN A 135 -19.48 18.40 -1.97
N LEU A 136 -20.80 18.47 -1.83
CA LEU A 136 -21.46 19.32 -0.83
C LEU A 136 -21.71 18.58 0.49
N GLY A 137 -21.88 19.35 1.58
CA GLY A 137 -22.52 18.84 2.82
C GLY A 137 -21.63 18.00 3.75
N GLN A 138 -20.30 18.06 3.57
CA GLN A 138 -19.34 17.16 4.26
C GLN A 138 -18.65 17.77 5.50
N HIS A 139 -19.20 18.84 6.09
CA HIS A 139 -18.63 19.39 7.33
C HIS A 139 -18.95 18.51 8.55
N ALA A 140 -17.92 18.12 9.30
CA ALA A 140 -18.02 17.42 10.59
C ALA A 140 -17.35 18.24 11.70
N GLY A 141 -17.09 17.65 12.87
CA GLY A 141 -16.44 18.34 13.99
C GLY A 141 -17.07 18.01 15.34
N GLN A 142 -16.47 18.52 16.42
CA GLN A 142 -16.80 18.17 17.81
C GLN A 142 -16.87 19.42 18.69
N LEU A 143 -17.67 19.39 19.76
CA LEU A 143 -17.81 20.53 20.68
C LEU A 143 -16.47 20.84 21.37
N GLN A 144 -15.99 22.08 21.22
CA GLN A 144 -14.67 22.49 21.70
C GLN A 144 -14.73 22.97 23.16
N ALA A 145 -13.88 22.40 24.02
CA ALA A 145 -13.75 22.81 25.41
C ALA A 145 -12.85 24.04 25.57
N LEU A 146 -13.24 24.99 26.43
CA LEU A 146 -12.58 26.30 26.55
C LEU A 146 -11.77 26.46 27.84
N ARG A 147 -10.53 26.94 27.67
CA ARG A 147 -9.57 27.23 28.72
C ARG A 147 -9.99 28.48 29.48
N GLN A 148 -9.90 28.39 30.80
CA GLN A 148 -10.37 29.42 31.73
C GLN A 148 -9.19 30.29 32.23
N PRO A 149 -9.30 31.63 32.24
CA PRO A 149 -8.24 32.51 32.74
C PRO A 149 -8.07 32.38 34.26
N GLN A 150 -6.83 32.43 34.74
CA GLN A 150 -6.54 32.43 36.17
C GLN A 150 -6.68 33.84 36.78
N ARG A 151 -6.90 33.91 38.10
CA ARG A 151 -6.87 35.19 38.84
C ARG A 151 -5.43 35.69 38.96
N ALA A 152 -5.21 36.96 38.59
CA ALA A 152 -3.93 37.65 38.80
C ALA A 152 -3.64 37.93 40.29
N HIS A 153 -4.69 38.06 41.11
CA HIS A 153 -4.60 38.23 42.57
C HIS A 153 -5.88 37.76 43.26
N GLY A 154 -5.80 37.30 44.52
CA GLY A 154 -6.89 36.62 45.23
C GLY A 154 -8.24 37.38 45.23
N ASN A 155 -8.19 38.71 45.38
CA ASN A 155 -9.35 39.60 45.43
C ASN A 155 -9.94 39.96 44.05
N GLN A 156 -9.48 39.34 42.95
CA GLN A 156 -10.04 39.59 41.63
C GLN A 156 -11.44 39.00 41.50
N VAL A 157 -12.43 39.86 41.22
CA VAL A 157 -13.73 39.42 40.70
C VAL A 157 -13.52 38.97 39.26
N MET A 158 -13.92 37.74 38.95
CA MET A 158 -13.81 37.16 37.61
C MET A 158 -15.13 37.31 36.87
N PRO A 159 -15.10 37.63 35.55
CA PRO A 159 -16.26 37.47 34.66
C PRO A 159 -16.82 36.05 34.68
N HIS A 160 -18.05 35.88 34.18
CA HIS A 160 -18.49 34.59 33.68
C HIS A 160 -17.71 34.22 32.42
N PHE A 161 -17.61 32.92 32.15
CA PHE A 161 -16.99 32.35 30.96
C PHE A 161 -17.65 30.99 30.68
N PRO A 162 -18.05 30.71 29.42
CA PRO A 162 -18.53 29.38 29.07
C PRO A 162 -17.38 28.36 29.08
N SER A 163 -17.69 27.11 29.44
CA SER A 163 -16.73 26.00 29.49
C SER A 163 -16.55 25.29 28.15
N VAL A 164 -17.45 25.55 27.19
CA VAL A 164 -17.45 25.02 25.82
C VAL A 164 -17.79 26.13 24.83
N LEU A 165 -17.46 25.93 23.56
CA LEU A 165 -17.82 26.83 22.47
C LEU A 165 -19.28 26.58 22.06
N ASP A 166 -20.19 27.36 22.65
CA ASP A 166 -21.64 27.29 22.43
C ASP A 166 -22.15 28.27 21.35
N ASN A 167 -23.46 28.22 21.05
CA ASN A 167 -24.11 29.03 20.03
C ASN A 167 -24.00 30.55 20.31
N ASP A 168 -24.16 30.98 21.56
CA ASP A 168 -24.13 32.40 21.94
C ASP A 168 -22.71 32.96 21.75
N LEU A 169 -21.68 32.20 22.16
CA LEU A 169 -20.28 32.57 21.93
C LEU A 169 -19.89 32.48 20.45
N ALA A 170 -20.36 31.47 19.71
CA ALA A 170 -20.07 31.32 18.29
C ALA A 170 -20.66 32.46 17.45
N PHE A 171 -21.92 32.85 17.73
CA PHE A 171 -22.56 34.02 17.11
C PHE A 171 -21.80 35.31 17.44
N PHE A 172 -21.44 35.54 18.72
CA PHE A 172 -20.61 36.68 19.10
C PHE A 172 -19.27 36.66 18.37
N MET A 173 -18.62 35.50 18.24
CA MET A 173 -17.35 35.37 17.53
C MET A 173 -17.47 35.68 16.03
N GLY A 174 -18.55 35.27 15.38
CA GLY A 174 -18.85 35.66 13.99
C GLY A 174 -18.96 37.19 13.84
N TYR A 175 -19.72 37.81 14.75
CA TYR A 175 -19.91 39.27 14.75
C TYR A 175 -18.61 40.04 15.04
N LEU A 176 -17.81 39.56 16.01
CA LEU A 176 -16.49 40.10 16.35
C LEU A 176 -15.52 39.99 15.17
N VAL A 177 -15.51 38.86 14.45
CA VAL A 177 -14.68 38.67 13.24
C VAL A 177 -15.08 39.62 12.12
N GLY A 178 -16.36 39.96 11.97
CA GLY A 178 -16.84 41.00 11.05
C GLY A 178 -16.54 42.44 11.53
N ASP A 179 -17.43 43.02 12.36
CA ASP A 179 -17.43 44.46 12.71
C ASP A 179 -16.99 44.74 14.17
N GLY A 180 -16.02 43.97 14.66
CA GLY A 180 -15.40 44.19 15.98
C GLY A 180 -13.89 44.37 15.99
N PHE A 181 -13.32 44.50 17.20
CA PHE A 181 -11.88 44.65 17.44
C PHE A 181 -11.46 44.03 18.79
N VAL A 182 -10.18 43.68 18.89
CA VAL A 182 -9.47 43.37 20.13
C VAL A 182 -8.26 44.29 20.21
N ALA A 183 -8.05 44.95 21.35
CA ALA A 183 -6.91 45.85 21.54
C ALA A 183 -5.57 45.09 21.50
N THR A 184 -4.57 45.64 20.82
CA THR A 184 -3.29 44.97 20.55
C THR A 184 -2.15 45.33 21.52
N GLN A 185 -2.25 46.44 22.25
CA GLN A 185 -1.30 46.78 23.32
C GLN A 185 -1.57 45.91 24.56
N GLU A 186 -0.56 45.59 25.37
CA GLU A 186 -0.75 44.69 26.53
C GLU A 186 -1.65 45.31 27.61
N ASP A 187 -1.38 46.58 27.97
CA ASP A 187 -2.13 47.35 28.99
C ASP A 187 -3.52 47.82 28.52
N ASP A 188 -3.84 47.72 27.23
CA ASP A 188 -5.15 48.05 26.68
C ASP A 188 -6.03 46.79 26.69
N HIS A 189 -7.04 46.73 27.56
CA HIS A 189 -7.83 45.52 27.78
C HIS A 189 -9.17 45.50 27.02
N ARG A 190 -9.35 46.43 26.07
CA ARG A 190 -10.60 46.63 25.34
C ARG A 190 -10.85 45.56 24.26
N VAL A 191 -12.06 45.02 24.28
CA VAL A 191 -12.67 44.20 23.22
C VAL A 191 -13.98 44.89 22.86
N GLY A 192 -14.33 44.98 21.57
CA GLY A 192 -15.59 45.63 21.21
C GLY A 192 -16.15 45.29 19.84
N VAL A 193 -17.42 45.62 19.64
CA VAL A 193 -18.21 45.39 18.42
C VAL A 193 -19.01 46.62 18.07
N SER A 194 -19.00 47.03 16.80
CA SER A 194 -19.82 48.14 16.30
C SER A 194 -21.17 47.62 15.84
N VAL A 195 -22.24 48.27 16.28
CA VAL A 195 -23.61 47.87 15.94
C VAL A 195 -24.33 49.06 15.32
N SER A 196 -24.92 48.87 14.14
CA SER A 196 -25.74 49.89 13.47
C SER A 196 -27.02 50.17 14.25
N HIS A 197 -27.40 51.45 14.39
CA HIS A 197 -28.65 51.88 15.05
C HIS A 197 -29.92 51.26 14.44
N ALA A 198 -29.84 50.75 13.20
CA ALA A 198 -30.95 50.08 12.51
C ALA A 198 -30.99 48.56 12.74
N SER A 199 -30.08 47.98 13.53
CA SER A 199 -30.04 46.55 13.84
C SER A 199 -30.74 46.23 15.16
N TYR A 200 -31.48 45.11 15.20
CA TYR A 200 -32.05 44.56 16.44
C TYR A 200 -30.97 44.24 17.50
N LEU A 201 -29.73 43.99 17.05
CA LEU A 201 -28.58 43.78 17.91
C LEU A 201 -28.21 45.00 18.78
N MET A 202 -28.76 46.19 18.51
CA MET A 202 -28.63 47.35 19.42
C MET A 202 -29.17 47.07 20.84
N HIS A 203 -30.14 46.15 20.95
CA HIS A 203 -30.71 45.73 22.23
C HIS A 203 -30.26 44.32 22.62
N GLU A 204 -30.07 43.41 21.67
CA GLU A 204 -29.68 42.02 21.97
C GLU A 204 -28.18 41.83 22.23
N MET A 205 -27.28 42.57 21.57
CA MET A 205 -25.84 42.40 21.76
C MET A 205 -25.38 42.75 23.19
N PRO A 206 -25.89 43.82 23.85
CA PRO A 206 -25.62 44.04 25.27
C PRO A 206 -26.06 42.87 26.15
N LEU A 207 -27.25 42.30 25.91
CA LEU A 207 -27.79 41.17 26.68
C LEU A 207 -26.99 39.89 26.42
N LEU A 208 -26.52 39.66 25.20
CA LEU A 208 -25.63 38.54 24.85
C LEU A 208 -24.28 38.65 25.58
N LEU A 209 -23.67 39.82 25.57
CA LEU A 209 -22.40 40.08 26.28
C LEU A 209 -22.55 39.98 27.81
N GLU A 210 -23.70 40.40 28.35
CA GLU A 210 -24.03 40.24 29.77
C GLU A 210 -24.21 38.75 30.14
N ARG A 211 -24.90 37.94 29.31
CA ARG A 211 -24.99 36.48 29.50
C ARG A 211 -23.63 35.78 29.43
N LEU A 212 -22.84 36.09 28.41
CA LEU A 212 -21.54 35.43 28.15
C LEU A 212 -20.50 35.74 29.22
N PHE A 213 -20.44 37.00 29.69
CA PHE A 213 -19.33 37.48 30.50
C PHE A 213 -19.73 38.12 31.84
N GLY A 214 -20.96 38.59 32.02
CA GLY A 214 -21.39 39.28 33.26
C GLY A 214 -20.58 40.55 33.58
N VAL A 215 -20.12 41.26 32.54
CA VAL A 215 -19.27 42.46 32.65
C VAL A 215 -20.02 43.74 32.31
N THR A 216 -19.59 44.86 32.88
CA THR A 216 -20.06 46.18 32.45
C THR A 216 -19.62 46.47 31.01
N ILE A 217 -20.55 46.98 30.20
CA ILE A 217 -20.33 47.32 28.79
C ILE A 217 -20.35 48.85 28.66
N HIS A 218 -19.31 49.41 28.06
CA HIS A 218 -19.22 50.83 27.75
C HIS A 218 -19.67 51.09 26.31
N THR A 219 -20.32 52.22 26.05
CA THR A 219 -20.65 52.66 24.70
C THR A 219 -19.67 53.73 24.23
N GLN A 220 -19.23 53.63 22.98
CA GLN A 220 -18.44 54.64 22.29
C GLN A 220 -19.12 54.97 20.95
N GLN A 221 -19.31 56.26 20.68
CA GLN A 221 -19.90 56.75 19.44
C GLN A 221 -19.05 57.92 18.94
N LYS A 222 -18.76 57.95 17.64
CA LYS A 222 -18.08 59.09 16.99
C LYS A 222 -19.13 60.11 16.52
N PRO A 223 -18.79 61.40 16.40
CA PRO A 223 -19.68 62.38 15.77
C PRO A 223 -20.16 61.89 14.40
N ASP A 224 -21.46 62.06 14.14
CA ASP A 224 -22.18 61.69 12.91
C ASP A 224 -22.14 60.19 12.51
N ASP A 225 -21.62 59.30 13.37
CA ASP A 225 -21.56 57.85 13.14
C ASP A 225 -22.93 57.18 13.39
N ARG A 226 -23.38 56.37 12.42
CA ARG A 226 -24.64 55.62 12.47
C ARG A 226 -24.50 54.26 13.18
N SER A 227 -23.35 53.99 13.77
CA SER A 227 -23.10 52.86 14.66
C SER A 227 -22.83 53.32 16.11
N VAL A 228 -23.01 52.41 17.06
CA VAL A 228 -22.44 52.50 18.41
C VAL A 228 -21.48 51.34 18.60
N THR A 229 -20.26 51.62 19.04
CA THR A 229 -19.31 50.58 19.43
C THR A 229 -19.51 50.22 20.90
N LEU A 230 -19.93 48.97 21.14
CA LEU A 230 -19.99 48.36 22.46
C LEU A 230 -18.57 47.91 22.83
N VAL A 231 -18.10 48.26 24.03
CA VAL A 231 -16.72 47.99 24.48
C VAL A 231 -16.73 47.38 25.88
N ILE A 232 -16.17 46.17 25.98
CA ILE A 232 -15.78 45.53 27.23
C ILE A 232 -14.33 45.91 27.49
N ASP A 233 -14.04 46.58 28.60
CA ASP A 233 -12.67 46.85 29.06
C ASP A 233 -12.34 45.92 30.23
N ASN A 234 -11.86 44.71 29.93
CA ASN A 234 -11.66 43.69 30.96
C ASN A 234 -10.52 42.72 30.60
N ARG A 235 -9.47 42.74 31.44
CA ARG A 235 -8.26 41.91 31.25
C ARG A 235 -8.58 40.41 31.14
N ALA A 236 -9.51 39.90 31.95
CA ALA A 236 -9.84 38.48 31.96
C ALA A 236 -10.63 38.07 30.70
N VAL A 237 -11.48 38.95 30.14
CA VAL A 237 -12.19 38.67 28.88
C VAL A 237 -11.22 38.67 27.70
N LYS A 238 -10.32 39.67 27.60
CA LYS A 238 -9.25 39.67 26.59
C LYS A 238 -8.35 38.44 26.72
N GLU A 239 -7.99 38.04 27.94
CA GLU A 239 -7.16 36.86 28.20
C GLU A 239 -7.89 35.55 27.86
N PHE A 240 -9.19 35.41 28.17
CA PHE A 240 -10.00 34.26 27.78
C PHE A 240 -10.03 34.07 26.25
N LEU A 241 -10.25 35.15 25.49
CA LEU A 241 -10.19 35.09 24.03
C LEU A 241 -8.78 34.70 23.54
N ARG A 242 -7.72 35.24 24.15
CA ARG A 242 -6.32 34.95 23.80
C ARG A 242 -5.93 33.49 24.09
N LEU A 243 -6.30 32.96 25.25
CA LEU A 243 -6.01 31.59 25.68
C LEU A 243 -6.65 30.51 24.78
N ASN A 244 -7.72 30.86 24.09
CA ASN A 244 -8.50 29.97 23.21
C ASN A 244 -8.32 30.29 21.71
N GLY A 245 -7.43 31.21 21.33
CA GLY A 245 -7.20 31.57 19.92
C GLY A 245 -8.37 32.31 19.25
N LEU A 246 -9.25 32.93 20.04
CA LEU A 246 -10.46 33.65 19.61
C LEU A 246 -10.23 35.17 19.45
N THR A 247 -8.97 35.63 19.40
CA THR A 247 -8.65 37.06 19.21
C THR A 247 -8.66 37.45 17.73
N LYS A 248 -9.48 38.44 17.37
CA LYS A 248 -9.51 39.00 16.01
C LYS A 248 -8.19 39.70 15.65
N LEU A 249 -7.65 39.40 14.47
CA LEU A 249 -6.58 40.16 13.81
C LEU A 249 -7.13 41.41 13.09
N ARG A 250 -6.31 42.11 12.29
CA ARG A 250 -6.81 43.22 11.46
C ARG A 250 -7.75 42.71 10.38
N SER A 251 -8.67 43.53 9.86
CA SER A 251 -9.70 43.10 8.90
C SER A 251 -9.19 42.55 7.54
N ARG A 252 -7.89 42.69 7.24
CA ARG A 252 -7.22 42.07 6.08
C ARG A 252 -6.56 40.71 6.40
N GLU A 253 -6.29 40.48 7.68
CA GLU A 253 -5.63 39.30 8.25
C GLU A 253 -6.66 38.38 8.95
N ALA A 254 -7.94 38.82 9.00
CA ALA A 254 -9.05 38.09 9.59
C ALA A 254 -9.24 36.71 8.92
N SER A 255 -9.66 35.75 9.73
CA SER A 255 -9.83 34.34 9.40
C SER A 255 -10.86 33.72 10.35
N VAL A 256 -11.40 32.55 9.99
CA VAL A 256 -12.29 31.78 10.86
C VAL A 256 -11.43 31.08 11.94
N PRO A 257 -11.67 31.34 13.24
CA PRO A 257 -10.90 30.73 14.32
C PRO A 257 -10.88 29.20 14.22
N LEU A 258 -9.74 28.58 14.53
CA LEU A 258 -9.58 27.13 14.40
C LEU A 258 -10.65 26.36 15.19
N LEU A 259 -10.94 26.75 16.44
CA LEU A 259 -11.99 26.10 17.24
C LEU A 259 -13.38 26.18 16.59
N ILE A 260 -13.70 27.24 15.84
CA ILE A 260 -14.96 27.32 15.08
C ILE A 260 -14.92 26.31 13.93
N ARG A 261 -13.84 26.24 13.16
CA ARG A 261 -13.68 25.27 12.06
C ARG A 261 -13.69 23.81 12.54
N GLN A 262 -13.27 23.55 13.78
CA GLN A 262 -13.32 22.21 14.40
C GLN A 262 -14.66 21.89 15.09
N SER A 263 -15.58 22.86 15.18
CA SER A 263 -16.87 22.68 15.84
C SER A 263 -17.91 22.03 14.91
N PRO A 264 -19.01 21.45 15.47
CA PRO A 264 -20.03 20.80 14.67
C PRO A 264 -20.76 21.78 13.73
N PRO A 265 -21.47 21.26 12.70
CA PRO A 265 -22.21 22.07 11.74
C PRO A 265 -23.10 23.18 12.32
N GLU A 266 -23.75 22.93 13.46
CA GLU A 266 -24.62 23.90 14.15
C GLU A 266 -23.84 25.12 14.67
N ILE A 267 -22.67 24.90 15.30
CA ILE A 267 -21.80 25.95 15.83
C ILE A 267 -21.15 26.76 14.70
N VAL A 268 -20.78 26.09 13.59
CA VAL A 268 -20.33 26.78 12.37
C VAL A 268 -21.46 27.60 11.75
N GLY A 269 -22.68 27.06 11.73
CA GLY A 269 -23.88 27.77 11.29
C GLY A 269 -24.12 29.06 12.08
N GLU A 270 -23.99 28.98 13.40
CA GLU A 270 -24.12 30.13 14.31
C GLU A 270 -23.03 31.19 14.14
N PHE A 271 -21.77 30.76 13.98
CA PHE A 271 -20.68 31.68 13.63
C PHE A 271 -20.94 32.39 12.30
N LEU A 272 -21.36 31.65 11.26
CA LEU A 272 -21.70 32.23 9.97
C LEU A 272 -22.89 33.19 10.09
N ARG A 273 -23.90 32.87 10.90
CA ARG A 273 -25.04 33.75 11.20
C ARG A 273 -24.58 35.07 11.80
N GLY A 274 -23.70 35.03 12.81
CA GLY A 274 -23.08 36.22 13.40
C GLY A 274 -22.23 37.04 12.42
N LEU A 275 -21.46 36.35 11.56
CA LEU A 275 -20.61 36.99 10.55
C LEU A 275 -21.41 37.66 9.42
N PHE A 276 -22.49 37.03 8.95
CA PHE A 276 -23.46 37.66 8.04
C PHE A 276 -24.17 38.85 8.71
N GLU A 277 -24.49 38.78 10.01
CA GLU A 277 -25.10 39.91 10.72
C GLU A 277 -24.16 41.10 10.96
N ALA A 278 -22.84 40.89 10.95
CA ALA A 278 -21.87 41.98 10.85
C ALA A 278 -21.74 42.48 9.39
N ASP A 279 -20.90 41.84 8.58
CA ASP A 279 -20.44 42.34 7.27
C ASP A 279 -21.33 41.92 6.07
N GLY A 280 -22.44 41.24 6.33
CA GLY A 280 -23.32 40.71 5.29
C GLY A 280 -24.39 41.68 4.78
N SER A 281 -24.76 41.51 3.52
CA SER A 281 -25.82 42.24 2.82
C SER A 281 -26.68 41.30 1.95
N LEU A 282 -27.76 41.83 1.37
CA LEU A 282 -28.61 41.10 0.43
C LEU A 282 -28.36 41.53 -1.01
N SER A 283 -28.22 40.54 -1.89
CA SER A 283 -28.05 40.73 -3.33
C SER A 283 -29.11 39.92 -4.08
N SER A 284 -30.18 40.59 -4.52
CA SER A 284 -31.34 39.97 -5.21
C SER A 284 -31.97 38.80 -4.44
N GLY A 285 -32.15 38.96 -3.12
CA GLY A 285 -32.72 37.94 -2.23
C GLY A 285 -31.73 36.90 -1.69
N PHE A 286 -30.48 36.89 -2.15
CA PHE A 286 -29.43 35.98 -1.68
C PHE A 286 -28.48 36.67 -0.68
N PRO A 287 -28.12 36.01 0.44
CA PRO A 287 -27.08 36.49 1.34
C PRO A 287 -25.71 36.64 0.68
N ASN A 288 -25.01 37.72 1.03
CA ASN A 288 -23.72 38.12 0.46
C ASN A 288 -22.82 38.74 1.55
N LEU A 289 -21.75 38.05 1.96
CA LEU A 289 -20.74 38.60 2.87
C LEU A 289 -19.73 39.44 2.08
N THR A 290 -19.19 40.50 2.69
CA THR A 290 -18.14 41.35 2.11
C THR A 290 -16.94 41.42 3.04
N THR A 291 -15.71 41.30 2.55
CA THR A 291 -14.51 41.39 3.40
C THR A 291 -13.28 41.91 2.65
N ALA A 292 -12.30 42.38 3.41
CA ALA A 292 -10.97 42.79 2.91
C ALA A 292 -9.89 41.69 3.12
N SER A 293 -10.25 40.53 3.69
CA SER A 293 -9.36 39.38 3.84
C SER A 293 -9.63 38.32 2.76
N PRO A 294 -8.64 37.92 1.95
CA PRO A 294 -8.80 36.79 1.02
C PRO A 294 -9.06 35.49 1.79
N ARG A 295 -8.31 35.27 2.89
CA ARG A 295 -8.42 34.06 3.71
C ARG A 295 -9.80 33.90 4.33
N LEU A 296 -10.42 34.98 4.84
CA LEU A 296 -11.76 34.90 5.41
C LEU A 296 -12.81 34.55 4.34
N VAL A 297 -12.67 35.04 3.10
CA VAL A 297 -13.64 34.71 2.03
C VAL A 297 -13.52 33.26 1.57
N GLU A 298 -12.30 32.72 1.52
CA GLU A 298 -12.01 31.31 1.15
C GLU A 298 -12.47 30.33 2.25
N GLU A 299 -12.11 30.59 3.51
CA GLU A 299 -12.59 29.81 4.66
C GLU A 299 -14.12 29.87 4.77
N THR A 300 -14.75 31.03 4.57
CA THR A 300 -16.21 31.17 4.57
C THR A 300 -16.87 30.41 3.42
N ALA A 301 -16.35 30.51 2.19
CA ALA A 301 -16.88 29.79 1.05
C ALA A 301 -16.78 28.27 1.23
N THR A 302 -15.67 27.80 1.80
CA THR A 302 -15.46 26.37 2.07
C THR A 302 -16.41 25.86 3.16
N LEU A 303 -16.60 26.61 4.26
CA LEU A 303 -17.59 26.23 5.29
C LEU A 303 -19.02 26.24 4.75
N LEU A 304 -19.37 27.18 3.86
CA LEU A 304 -20.66 27.18 3.16
C LEU A 304 -20.83 25.90 2.31
N ILE A 305 -19.85 25.53 1.49
CA ILE A 305 -19.84 24.26 0.73
C ILE A 305 -20.01 23.05 1.67
N GLY A 306 -19.30 23.05 2.81
CA GLY A 306 -19.38 22.03 3.85
C GLY A 306 -20.75 21.90 4.52
N LEU A 307 -21.50 23.00 4.64
CA LEU A 307 -22.89 23.03 5.12
C LEU A 307 -23.94 22.76 4.01
N GLY A 308 -23.51 22.42 2.79
CA GLY A 308 -24.41 22.14 1.67
C GLY A 308 -24.82 23.38 0.85
N VAL A 309 -24.10 24.50 1.00
CA VAL A 309 -24.43 25.80 0.41
C VAL A 309 -23.44 26.19 -0.71
N PRO A 310 -23.77 25.94 -2.00
CA PRO A 310 -23.01 26.46 -3.14
C PRO A 310 -22.78 27.97 -3.06
N ALA A 311 -21.51 28.39 -2.96
CA ALA A 311 -21.11 29.77 -2.74
C ALA A 311 -20.21 30.29 -3.86
N ARG A 312 -20.46 31.51 -4.36
CA ARG A 312 -19.65 32.16 -5.40
C ARG A 312 -18.81 33.29 -4.81
N ILE A 313 -17.50 33.26 -5.05
CA ILE A 313 -16.57 34.34 -4.69
C ILE A 313 -16.47 35.34 -5.85
N ARG A 314 -16.32 36.64 -5.54
CA ARG A 314 -15.94 37.70 -6.48
C ARG A 314 -15.01 38.72 -5.83
N SER A 315 -13.91 39.05 -6.49
CA SER A 315 -13.03 40.17 -6.13
C SER A 315 -13.37 41.44 -6.91
N VAL A 316 -13.36 42.60 -6.26
CA VAL A 316 -13.49 43.92 -6.87
C VAL A 316 -12.17 44.68 -6.67
N SER A 317 -11.52 45.05 -7.77
CA SER A 317 -10.24 45.74 -7.77
C SER A 317 -10.34 47.20 -7.27
N PRO A 318 -9.25 47.77 -6.72
CA PRO A 318 -9.20 49.16 -6.26
C PRO A 318 -9.75 50.16 -7.28
N GLY A 319 -10.55 51.13 -6.81
CA GLY A 319 -11.03 52.25 -7.63
C GLY A 319 -12.22 51.96 -8.56
N VAL A 320 -12.67 50.70 -8.70
CA VAL A 320 -13.85 50.34 -9.53
C VAL A 320 -15.18 50.62 -8.79
N ALA A 321 -15.14 50.76 -7.46
CA ALA A 321 -16.28 51.08 -6.61
C ALA A 321 -15.87 52.03 -5.46
N HIS A 322 -16.84 52.56 -4.71
CA HIS A 322 -16.61 53.52 -3.62
C HIS A 322 -15.81 52.98 -2.41
N PHE A 323 -15.43 51.70 -2.39
CA PHE A 323 -14.77 51.02 -1.26
C PHE A 323 -13.24 51.26 -1.14
N GLY A 324 -12.79 52.45 -1.53
CA GLY A 324 -11.42 52.93 -1.29
C GLY A 324 -10.34 52.32 -2.18
N LYS A 325 -9.12 52.17 -1.62
CA LYS A 325 -7.88 51.86 -2.35
C LYS A 325 -7.48 50.38 -2.35
N ASN A 326 -8.34 49.47 -1.89
CA ASN A 326 -7.99 48.06 -1.66
C ASN A 326 -8.88 47.14 -2.51
N THR A 327 -8.39 45.93 -2.80
CA THR A 327 -9.26 44.85 -3.30
C THR A 327 -10.25 44.47 -2.21
N ILE A 328 -11.52 44.28 -2.60
CA ILE A 328 -12.59 43.79 -1.72
C ILE A 328 -13.12 42.47 -2.28
N TYR A 329 -13.41 41.53 -1.40
CA TYR A 329 -13.93 40.21 -1.74
C TYR A 329 -15.39 40.09 -1.28
N HIS A 330 -16.21 39.43 -2.08
CA HIS A 330 -17.57 39.06 -1.72
C HIS A 330 -17.75 37.56 -1.86
N VAL A 331 -18.38 36.91 -0.88
CA VAL A 331 -18.91 35.54 -1.02
C VAL A 331 -20.43 35.58 -0.94
N ARG A 332 -21.08 35.06 -2.00
CA ARG A 332 -22.53 35.11 -2.17
C ARG A 332 -23.11 33.72 -2.26
N VAL A 333 -24.15 33.45 -1.48
CA VAL A 333 -24.96 32.23 -1.59
C VAL A 333 -25.54 32.18 -3.01
N SER A 334 -25.41 31.03 -3.66
CA SER A 334 -25.82 30.82 -5.05
C SER A 334 -26.80 29.64 -5.15
N SER A 335 -27.58 29.62 -6.24
CA SER A 335 -28.65 28.64 -6.51
C SER A 335 -29.83 28.67 -5.52
N THR A 336 -31.03 28.30 -5.98
CA THR A 336 -32.18 28.05 -5.08
C THR A 336 -31.88 26.97 -4.05
N ALA A 337 -31.12 25.93 -4.43
CA ALA A 337 -30.69 24.86 -3.52
C ALA A 337 -29.81 25.40 -2.37
N GLY A 338 -28.79 26.20 -2.70
CA GLY A 338 -27.92 26.83 -1.70
C GLY A 338 -28.65 27.84 -0.81
N LEU A 339 -29.64 28.57 -1.33
CA LEU A 339 -30.49 29.42 -0.48
C LEU A 339 -31.32 28.59 0.52
N ASN A 340 -31.82 27.42 0.12
CA ASN A 340 -32.53 26.52 1.03
C ASN A 340 -31.61 25.91 2.10
N ALA A 341 -30.43 25.41 1.71
CA ALA A 341 -29.44 24.92 2.66
C ALA A 341 -28.98 26.03 3.63
N TRP A 342 -28.83 27.28 3.16
CA TRP A 342 -28.50 28.41 4.03
C TRP A 342 -29.62 28.70 5.03
N ARG A 343 -30.89 28.63 4.64
CA ARG A 343 -32.04 28.79 5.56
C ARG A 343 -32.09 27.71 6.63
N GLU A 344 -31.70 26.49 6.28
CA GLU A 344 -31.74 25.32 7.17
C GLU A 344 -30.56 25.28 8.14
N LYS A 345 -29.34 25.57 7.68
CA LYS A 345 -28.10 25.41 8.46
C LYS A 345 -27.56 26.69 9.10
N ILE A 346 -28.03 27.87 8.68
CA ILE A 346 -27.54 29.18 9.15
C ILE A 346 -28.70 30.08 9.57
N GLY A 347 -29.63 30.37 8.64
CA GLY A 347 -30.82 31.19 8.89
C GLY A 347 -30.53 32.61 9.40
N CYS A 348 -31.53 33.23 10.03
CA CYS A 348 -31.40 34.52 10.71
C CYS A 348 -32.50 34.72 11.76
N ASP A 349 -32.35 35.72 12.63
CA ASP A 349 -33.45 36.20 13.48
C ASP A 349 -34.59 36.79 12.61
N PRO A 350 -35.88 36.62 12.96
CA PRO A 350 -37.00 37.23 12.22
C PRO A 350 -36.96 38.77 12.12
N ARG A 351 -36.21 39.45 13.02
CA ARG A 351 -35.98 40.91 13.03
C ARG A 351 -34.75 41.31 12.21
N SER A 352 -34.04 40.34 11.65
CA SER A 352 -32.86 40.55 10.81
C SER A 352 -33.18 41.19 9.48
N ARG A 353 -32.22 41.93 8.93
CA ARG A 353 -32.21 42.33 7.51
C ARG A 353 -32.30 41.12 6.56
N PHE A 354 -31.84 39.94 6.99
CA PHE A 354 -31.92 38.70 6.23
C PHE A 354 -33.29 38.00 6.27
N ALA A 355 -34.26 38.48 7.07
CA ALA A 355 -35.60 37.90 7.10
C ALA A 355 -36.29 37.91 5.72
N VAL A 356 -35.93 38.86 4.85
CA VAL A 356 -36.34 38.89 3.44
C VAL A 356 -35.88 37.64 2.68
N SER A 357 -34.68 37.11 2.95
CA SER A 357 -34.19 35.85 2.38
C SER A 357 -34.92 34.62 2.90
N MET A 358 -35.58 34.67 4.07
CA MET A 358 -36.44 33.57 4.53
C MET A 358 -37.73 33.49 3.69
N ALA A 359 -38.31 34.63 3.32
CA ALA A 359 -39.53 34.73 2.51
C ALA A 359 -39.31 34.76 0.98
N TRP A 360 -38.05 34.74 0.51
CA TRP A 360 -37.71 34.91 -0.91
C TRP A 360 -37.98 33.66 -1.77
N GLU A 361 -39.13 33.59 -2.46
CA GLU A 361 -39.39 32.53 -3.44
C GLU A 361 -38.63 32.79 -4.76
N SER A 362 -37.86 31.80 -5.22
CA SER A 362 -37.31 31.76 -6.58
C SER A 362 -38.42 31.54 -7.62
N ASP A 363 -38.30 32.10 -8.83
CA ASP A 363 -39.24 31.82 -9.94
C ASP A 363 -39.17 30.34 -10.37
N LEU A 364 -40.00 29.49 -9.76
CA LEU A 364 -40.09 28.05 -10.02
C LEU A 364 -40.52 27.70 -11.46
N ARG A 365 -40.86 28.70 -12.29
CA ARG A 365 -41.14 28.52 -13.73
C ARG A 365 -39.84 28.48 -14.56
N ARG A 366 -38.68 28.73 -13.94
CA ARG A 366 -37.35 28.73 -14.55
C ARG A 366 -36.43 27.72 -13.86
N GLU A 367 -35.51 27.16 -14.64
CA GLU A 367 -34.32 26.53 -14.06
C GLU A 367 -33.58 27.58 -13.20
N SER A 368 -33.31 27.26 -11.93
CA SER A 368 -32.83 28.21 -10.92
C SER A 368 -31.80 27.63 -9.93
N SER A 369 -31.45 26.34 -10.09
CA SER A 369 -30.32 25.71 -9.43
C SER A 369 -29.09 25.63 -10.36
N TYR A 370 -27.98 25.08 -9.86
CA TYR A 370 -26.75 24.92 -10.64
C TYR A 370 -26.90 23.92 -11.80
N THR A 371 -26.07 24.10 -12.83
CA THR A 371 -26.02 23.28 -14.05
C THR A 371 -25.49 21.88 -13.76
N LEU A 372 -26.10 20.89 -14.41
CA LEU A 372 -25.63 19.51 -14.47
C LEU A 372 -25.00 19.32 -15.85
N PRO A 373 -23.66 19.30 -15.96
CA PRO A 373 -22.98 19.31 -17.25
C PRO A 373 -23.21 18.00 -18.00
N HIS A 374 -23.01 18.05 -19.32
CA HIS A 374 -23.20 16.91 -20.23
C HIS A 374 -24.58 16.24 -20.07
N ALA A 375 -25.65 16.97 -20.36
CA ALA A 375 -27.04 16.51 -20.23
C ALA A 375 -27.35 15.13 -20.85
N ARG A 376 -26.56 14.63 -21.81
CA ARG A 376 -26.67 13.25 -22.29
C ARG A 376 -26.41 12.22 -21.19
N TYR A 377 -25.32 12.34 -20.43
CA TYR A 377 -24.94 11.38 -19.38
C TYR A 377 -26.10 11.07 -18.42
N TRP A 378 -26.72 12.13 -17.88
CA TRP A 378 -27.85 12.04 -16.95
C TRP A 378 -29.15 11.49 -17.56
N LEU A 379 -29.39 11.79 -18.84
CA LEU A 379 -30.70 11.62 -19.48
C LEU A 379 -30.78 10.45 -20.47
N GLN A 380 -29.64 9.89 -20.89
CA GLN A 380 -29.60 8.78 -21.83
C GLN A 380 -30.21 7.49 -21.25
N PRO A 381 -29.91 7.06 -20.00
CA PRO A 381 -30.54 5.86 -19.43
C PRO A 381 -32.07 5.98 -19.34
N VAL A 382 -32.57 7.16 -18.94
CA VAL A 382 -34.01 7.46 -18.96
C VAL A 382 -34.58 7.44 -20.38
N LEU A 383 -33.87 8.02 -21.35
CA LEU A 383 -34.32 8.06 -22.75
C LEU A 383 -34.43 6.66 -23.34
N ASP A 384 -33.47 5.78 -23.06
CA ASP A 384 -33.43 4.42 -23.56
C ASP A 384 -34.54 3.58 -22.94
N ALA A 385 -34.69 3.63 -21.61
CA ALA A 385 -35.77 2.94 -20.90
C ALA A 385 -37.19 3.36 -21.35
N ILE A 386 -37.40 4.62 -21.74
CA ILE A 386 -38.69 5.09 -22.27
C ILE A 386 -38.83 4.97 -23.81
N THR A 387 -37.85 4.39 -24.50
CA THR A 387 -37.85 4.25 -25.97
C THR A 387 -38.20 2.81 -26.37
N LEU A 388 -39.10 2.68 -27.35
CA LEU A 388 -39.60 1.41 -27.86
C LEU A 388 -39.38 1.34 -29.37
N GLU A 389 -38.83 0.23 -29.84
CA GLU A 389 -38.74 -0.07 -31.26
C GLU A 389 -40.13 -0.28 -31.87
N GLN A 390 -40.33 0.16 -33.12
CA GLN A 390 -41.51 -0.22 -33.90
C GLN A 390 -41.21 -1.44 -34.75
N VAL A 391 -41.79 -2.57 -34.37
CA VAL A 391 -41.95 -3.73 -35.26
C VAL A 391 -43.27 -3.57 -36.01
N ASP A 392 -43.25 -3.70 -37.34
CA ASP A 392 -44.48 -3.76 -38.14
C ASP A 392 -45.18 -5.12 -37.99
N ALA A 393 -46.46 -5.22 -38.36
CA ALA A 393 -47.23 -6.46 -38.24
C ALA A 393 -46.78 -7.60 -39.20
N ARG A 394 -45.63 -7.47 -39.87
CA ARG A 394 -45.08 -8.38 -40.87
C ARG A 394 -43.55 -8.56 -40.76
N GLY A 395 -42.92 -8.12 -39.67
CA GLY A 395 -41.50 -8.31 -39.37
C GLY A 395 -40.53 -7.63 -40.34
N ARG A 396 -40.91 -6.54 -41.03
CA ARG A 396 -40.04 -5.82 -41.98
C ARG A 396 -39.80 -4.37 -41.57
N GLY A 397 -38.59 -4.11 -41.07
CA GLY A 397 -38.13 -2.77 -40.70
C GLY A 397 -38.13 -1.80 -41.88
N MET A 398 -38.83 -0.67 -41.71
CA MET A 398 -39.00 0.39 -42.71
C MET A 398 -38.84 1.76 -42.04
N GLY A 399 -37.57 2.14 -41.82
CA GLY A 399 -37.19 3.39 -41.13
C GLY A 399 -37.31 3.31 -39.60
N ILE A 400 -36.37 3.95 -38.90
CA ILE A 400 -36.25 3.84 -37.44
C ILE A 400 -37.24 4.78 -36.72
N ASN A 401 -38.51 4.41 -36.74
CA ASN A 401 -39.60 5.13 -36.08
C ASN A 401 -39.70 4.72 -34.60
N PHE A 402 -38.89 5.32 -33.73
CA PHE A 402 -38.98 5.11 -32.28
C PHE A 402 -40.33 5.59 -31.72
N ARG A 403 -41.07 4.67 -31.08
CA ARG A 403 -42.18 5.04 -30.18
C ARG A 403 -41.60 5.26 -28.77
N SER A 404 -42.39 5.84 -27.88
CA SER A 404 -42.01 6.01 -26.47
C SER A 404 -43.18 5.68 -25.55
N SER A 405 -42.89 5.04 -24.43
CA SER A 405 -43.83 4.77 -23.34
C SER A 405 -44.30 6.07 -22.68
N ALA A 406 -43.41 7.05 -22.53
CA ALA A 406 -43.67 8.36 -21.93
C ALA A 406 -43.46 9.55 -22.92
N PRO A 407 -44.33 9.77 -23.94
CA PRO A 407 -44.17 10.83 -24.94
C PRO A 407 -44.22 12.29 -24.43
N LYS A 408 -44.57 12.51 -23.16
CA LYS A 408 -44.45 13.82 -22.50
C LYS A 408 -43.04 14.01 -21.94
N LEU A 409 -42.52 13.01 -21.23
CA LEU A 409 -41.15 12.98 -20.70
C LEU A 409 -40.12 13.06 -21.82
N ARG A 410 -40.21 12.22 -22.86
CA ARG A 410 -39.28 12.25 -24.01
C ARG A 410 -39.20 13.64 -24.68
N ARG A 411 -40.31 14.38 -24.76
CA ARG A 411 -40.34 15.76 -25.30
C ARG A 411 -39.78 16.82 -24.34
N ALA A 412 -39.65 16.52 -23.05
CA ALA A 412 -38.88 17.33 -22.12
C ALA A 412 -37.37 17.00 -22.23
N LEU A 413 -37.00 15.72 -22.20
CA LEU A 413 -35.59 15.28 -22.32
C LEU A 413 -34.93 15.80 -23.60
N LEU A 414 -35.63 15.71 -24.74
CA LEU A 414 -35.15 16.21 -26.04
C LEU A 414 -34.90 17.73 -26.09
N ARG A 415 -35.30 18.52 -25.09
CA ARG A 415 -34.91 19.94 -25.00
C ARG A 415 -33.48 20.08 -24.49
N TYR A 416 -33.16 19.41 -23.40
CA TYR A 416 -31.82 19.38 -22.82
C TYR A 416 -30.83 18.68 -23.76
N LEU A 417 -31.22 17.53 -24.35
CA LEU A 417 -30.38 16.76 -25.27
C LEU A 417 -30.07 17.44 -26.62
N ARG A 418 -30.78 18.53 -26.96
CA ARG A 418 -30.51 19.36 -28.14
C ARG A 418 -29.92 20.72 -27.78
N ASN A 419 -29.60 20.95 -26.50
CA ASN A 419 -29.18 22.23 -25.95
C ASN A 419 -30.20 23.38 -26.20
N ASP A 420 -31.50 23.07 -26.32
CA ASP A 420 -32.57 24.09 -26.27
C ASP A 420 -32.62 24.79 -24.89
N ARG A 421 -32.07 24.13 -23.86
CA ARG A 421 -31.94 24.57 -22.46
C ARG A 421 -30.73 23.89 -21.82
N GLU A 422 -30.11 24.54 -20.83
CA GLU A 422 -29.20 23.88 -19.90
C GLU A 422 -29.96 22.94 -18.96
N PHE A 423 -29.38 21.78 -18.66
CA PHE A 423 -29.89 20.87 -17.64
C PHE A 423 -29.37 21.30 -16.27
N THR A 424 -30.23 21.32 -15.25
CA THR A 424 -29.89 21.83 -13.90
C THR A 424 -30.41 20.89 -12.82
N GLN A 425 -29.86 20.98 -11.61
CA GLN A 425 -30.33 20.23 -10.46
C GLN A 425 -31.83 20.51 -10.17
N SER A 426 -32.30 21.74 -10.43
CA SER A 426 -33.72 22.10 -10.36
C SER A 426 -34.57 21.42 -11.44
N ALA A 427 -34.06 21.31 -12.68
CA ALA A 427 -34.75 20.59 -13.75
C ALA A 427 -34.83 19.09 -13.47
N CYS A 428 -33.74 18.48 -12.97
CA CYS A 428 -33.71 17.09 -12.57
C CYS A 428 -34.72 16.80 -11.45
N SER A 429 -34.76 17.65 -10.42
CA SER A 429 -35.70 17.53 -9.30
C SER A 429 -37.17 17.66 -9.74
N GLU A 430 -37.50 18.66 -10.59
CA GLU A 430 -38.86 18.83 -11.12
C GLU A 430 -39.26 17.71 -12.09
N LEU A 431 -38.33 17.13 -12.86
CA LEU A 431 -38.62 15.97 -13.70
C LEU A 431 -38.91 14.72 -12.86
N ALA A 432 -38.09 14.42 -11.86
CA ALA A 432 -38.30 13.29 -10.94
C ALA A 432 -39.63 13.42 -10.16
N ARG A 433 -39.94 14.62 -9.66
CA ARG A 433 -41.21 14.92 -8.97
C ARG A 433 -42.45 14.77 -9.87
N ARG A 434 -42.28 14.81 -11.19
CA ARG A 434 -43.38 14.90 -12.18
C ARG A 434 -43.55 13.64 -13.03
N TYR A 435 -42.51 12.82 -13.15
CA TYR A 435 -42.47 11.61 -13.97
C TYR A 435 -41.77 10.49 -13.18
N PRO A 436 -42.50 9.51 -12.61
CA PRO A 436 -41.90 8.39 -11.91
C PRO A 436 -40.87 7.63 -12.77
N GLU A 437 -41.12 7.52 -14.08
CA GLU A 437 -40.26 6.84 -15.05
C GLU A 437 -38.92 7.59 -15.27
N PHE A 438 -38.83 8.85 -14.83
CA PHE A 438 -37.56 9.58 -14.76
C PHE A 438 -36.82 9.27 -13.45
N ALA A 439 -37.53 9.27 -12.32
CA ALA A 439 -36.94 9.02 -11.01
C ALA A 439 -36.36 7.60 -10.87
N GLU A 440 -36.94 6.62 -11.57
CA GLU A 440 -36.49 5.23 -11.57
C GLU A 440 -35.18 4.99 -12.37
N HIS A 441 -34.85 5.86 -13.32
CA HIS A 441 -33.79 5.62 -14.32
C HIS A 441 -32.76 6.75 -14.45
N VAL A 442 -32.91 7.87 -13.74
CA VAL A 442 -31.93 8.97 -13.76
C VAL A 442 -30.72 8.61 -12.89
N VAL A 443 -29.52 8.98 -13.36
CA VAL A 443 -28.30 8.81 -12.56
C VAL A 443 -28.40 9.66 -11.27
N PRO A 444 -28.18 9.09 -10.07
CA PRO A 444 -28.22 9.82 -8.80
C PRO A 444 -27.25 11.02 -8.77
N LEU A 445 -27.70 12.13 -8.17
CA LEU A 445 -26.94 13.39 -8.15
C LEU A 445 -25.90 13.48 -7.02
N ASN A 446 -25.97 12.60 -6.03
CA ASN A 446 -25.00 12.41 -4.93
C ASN A 446 -24.51 13.70 -4.24
N ASP A 447 -25.37 14.72 -4.13
CA ASP A 447 -25.04 16.06 -3.59
C ASP A 447 -23.77 16.70 -4.21
N GLN A 448 -23.56 16.47 -5.51
CA GLN A 448 -22.45 17.03 -6.28
C GLN A 448 -22.84 18.32 -6.99
N TRP A 449 -21.99 19.33 -6.83
CA TRP A 449 -22.02 20.60 -7.54
C TRP A 449 -20.88 20.65 -8.55
N TYR A 450 -21.16 21.15 -9.77
CA TYR A 450 -20.19 21.22 -10.85
C TYR A 450 -19.76 22.68 -11.05
N VAL A 451 -18.46 22.93 -10.94
CA VAL A 451 -17.84 24.25 -11.07
C VAL A 451 -16.95 24.28 -12.30
N GLN A 452 -16.97 25.37 -13.06
CA GLN A 452 -16.35 25.39 -14.39
C GLN A 452 -14.99 26.08 -14.36
N VAL A 453 -13.97 25.48 -14.94
CA VAL A 453 -12.63 26.07 -15.08
C VAL A 453 -12.72 27.36 -15.88
N ALA A 454 -12.15 28.44 -15.33
CA ALA A 454 -11.98 29.73 -15.97
C ALA A 454 -10.58 29.90 -16.58
N GLY A 455 -9.57 29.30 -15.95
CA GLY A 455 -8.19 29.26 -16.42
C GLY A 455 -7.25 28.59 -15.42
N VAL A 456 -6.04 28.29 -15.88
CA VAL A 456 -4.95 27.72 -15.07
C VAL A 456 -3.76 28.67 -15.13
N GLU A 457 -3.18 29.01 -13.97
CA GLU A 457 -2.08 29.96 -13.83
C GLU A 457 -0.88 29.28 -13.15
N ALA A 458 0.30 29.38 -13.74
CA ALA A 458 1.54 28.98 -13.08
C ALA A 458 1.90 29.97 -11.97
N GLN A 459 2.25 29.45 -10.79
CA GLN A 459 2.73 30.22 -9.65
C GLN A 459 4.20 29.84 -9.34
N SER A 460 4.87 30.61 -8.49
CA SER A 460 6.22 30.26 -8.02
C SER A 460 6.19 29.00 -7.17
N ASP A 461 7.28 28.22 -7.21
CA ASP A 461 7.47 27.03 -6.39
C ASP A 461 7.15 27.31 -4.90
N ALA A 462 6.38 26.42 -4.28
CA ALA A 462 5.95 26.54 -2.90
C ALA A 462 5.98 25.20 -2.17
N LEU A 463 5.91 25.23 -0.84
CA LEU A 463 5.77 24.03 -0.03
C LEU A 463 4.47 23.28 -0.41
N THR A 464 4.50 21.96 -0.51
CA THR A 464 3.28 21.16 -0.74
C THR A 464 3.13 20.03 0.27
N LEU A 465 1.88 19.72 0.57
CA LEU A 465 1.44 18.68 1.50
C LEU A 465 0.45 17.75 0.78
N ASP A 466 0.29 16.53 1.26
CA ASP A 466 -0.67 15.52 0.74
C ASP A 466 -1.18 14.63 1.89
N LEU A 467 -2.27 13.90 1.69
CA LEU A 467 -2.91 13.07 2.73
C LEU A 467 -2.95 11.59 2.37
N GLU A 468 -2.76 10.76 3.39
CA GLU A 468 -3.05 9.34 3.32
C GLU A 468 -4.53 9.08 3.55
N VAL A 469 -5.13 8.25 2.71
CA VAL A 469 -6.57 7.94 2.74
C VAL A 469 -6.74 6.51 2.27
N ASN A 470 -7.48 5.69 3.00
CA ASN A 470 -7.69 4.28 2.64
C ASN A 470 -8.75 4.09 1.54
N ASP A 471 -8.90 2.83 1.08
CA ASP A 471 -9.95 2.27 0.22
C ASP A 471 -10.22 2.92 -1.16
N ASN A 472 -10.93 4.06 -1.22
CA ASN A 472 -11.27 4.70 -2.51
C ASN A 472 -10.36 5.88 -2.84
N HIS A 473 -9.60 6.35 -1.85
CA HIS A 473 -8.42 7.17 -2.10
C HIS A 473 -8.68 8.53 -2.73
N THR A 474 -9.75 9.17 -2.28
CA THR A 474 -10.04 10.54 -2.62
C THR A 474 -10.20 11.36 -1.36
N TYR A 475 -9.92 12.65 -1.40
CA TYR A 475 -10.29 13.57 -0.34
C TYR A 475 -10.80 14.90 -0.92
N LEU A 476 -11.52 15.65 -0.08
CA LEU A 476 -12.21 16.87 -0.49
C LEU A 476 -11.40 18.12 -0.12
N ALA A 477 -10.62 18.61 -1.08
CA ALA A 477 -9.82 19.82 -0.97
C ALA A 477 -10.64 21.05 -1.40
N GLN A 478 -10.97 21.94 -0.46
CA GLN A 478 -11.97 23.00 -0.64
C GLN A 478 -13.32 22.49 -1.20
N GLY A 479 -13.64 21.22 -0.92
CA GLY A 479 -14.80 20.51 -1.48
C GLY A 479 -14.58 19.87 -2.85
N MET A 480 -13.50 20.19 -3.58
CA MET A 480 -13.17 19.53 -4.85
C MET A 480 -12.62 18.12 -4.61
N VAL A 481 -12.98 17.17 -5.46
CA VAL A 481 -12.58 15.75 -5.33
C VAL A 481 -11.15 15.53 -5.87
N THR A 482 -10.23 15.07 -5.02
CA THR A 482 -8.77 14.89 -5.28
C THR A 482 -8.26 13.47 -4.98
N HIS A 483 -6.96 13.10 -5.18
CA HIS A 483 -6.49 11.69 -5.22
C HIS A 483 -4.96 11.39 -5.02
N ASN A 484 -4.60 10.26 -4.36
CA ASN A 484 -3.22 9.73 -4.04
C ASN A 484 -2.75 8.47 -4.88
N THR A 485 -2.08 7.34 -4.42
CA THR A 485 -1.53 6.25 -5.36
C THR A 485 -1.20 4.67 -5.00
N ARG A 486 -0.89 3.62 -5.89
CA ARG A 486 -0.84 2.04 -5.71
C ARG A 486 0.49 1.12 -5.55
N ARG A 487 0.41 -0.23 -5.21
CA ARG A 487 1.47 -1.37 -5.14
C ARG A 487 1.20 -2.79 -5.84
N GLY A 488 2.07 -3.46 -6.67
CA GLY A 488 1.95 -4.87 -7.30
C GLY A 488 3.28 -5.71 -7.65
N ALA A 489 3.53 -6.76 -8.56
CA ALA A 489 4.34 -8.14 -8.84
C ALA A 489 5.63 -8.68 -9.80
N ASN A 490 6.89 -9.21 -9.45
CA ASN A 490 8.01 -9.88 -10.29
C ASN A 490 9.06 -11.03 -9.80
N MET A 491 9.59 -12.07 -10.51
CA MET A 491 10.34 -13.29 -9.96
C MET A 491 11.90 -13.29 -9.64
N ALA A 492 12.48 -14.41 -9.11
CA ALA A 492 13.91 -14.88 -9.22
C ALA A 492 14.16 -16.41 -9.32
N VAL A 493 15.31 -16.79 -9.91
CA VAL A 493 15.79 -18.19 -10.14
C VAL A 493 17.32 -18.30 -9.93
N LEU A 494 17.84 -19.44 -9.45
CA LEU A 494 19.28 -19.78 -9.45
C LEU A 494 19.55 -21.23 -9.85
N ARG A 495 20.54 -21.49 -10.71
CA ARG A 495 20.89 -22.85 -11.17
C ARG A 495 21.54 -23.69 -10.07
N VAL A 496 21.21 -24.98 -10.04
CA VAL A 496 21.57 -25.93 -8.96
C VAL A 496 23.08 -26.20 -8.79
N ASP A 497 23.89 -25.93 -9.82
CA ASP A 497 25.36 -26.04 -9.75
C ASP A 497 26.06 -24.74 -9.32
N HIS A 498 25.32 -23.70 -8.93
CA HIS A 498 25.95 -22.46 -8.47
C HIS A 498 26.61 -22.66 -7.09
N PRO A 499 27.83 -22.14 -6.83
CA PRO A 499 28.53 -22.25 -5.54
C PRO A 499 27.66 -21.95 -4.31
N ASP A 500 26.88 -20.87 -4.37
CA ASP A 500 26.04 -20.38 -3.27
C ASP A 500 24.61 -20.99 -3.25
N ILE A 501 24.40 -22.17 -3.85
CA ILE A 501 23.07 -22.80 -3.98
C ILE A 501 22.45 -23.21 -2.63
N LEU A 502 23.25 -23.66 -1.67
CA LEU A 502 22.74 -24.05 -0.33
C LEU A 502 22.15 -22.84 0.40
N ASP A 503 22.89 -21.73 0.41
CA ASP A 503 22.41 -20.46 0.94
C ASP A 503 21.12 -20.00 0.22
N PHE A 504 20.94 -20.34 -1.07
CA PHE A 504 19.76 -19.98 -1.88
C PHE A 504 18.54 -20.86 -1.60
N ILE A 505 18.74 -22.05 -1.05
CA ILE A 505 17.65 -22.88 -0.53
C ILE A 505 17.29 -22.39 0.88
N HIS A 506 18.30 -22.13 1.71
CA HIS A 506 18.16 -21.79 3.12
C HIS A 506 17.69 -20.35 3.36
N CYS A 507 17.77 -19.46 2.37
CA CYS A 507 17.42 -18.04 2.55
C CYS A 507 15.95 -17.80 2.92
N LYS A 508 15.05 -18.79 2.72
CA LYS A 508 13.65 -18.78 3.20
C LYS A 508 13.40 -19.52 4.52
N THR A 509 14.43 -19.87 5.29
CA THR A 509 14.29 -20.74 6.49
C THR A 509 13.22 -20.28 7.48
N SER A 510 13.01 -18.98 7.66
CA SER A 510 11.91 -18.46 8.48
C SER A 510 10.76 -17.97 7.61
N GLU A 511 9.50 -18.12 8.04
CA GLU A 511 8.40 -17.34 7.44
C GLU A 511 8.71 -15.85 7.64
N GLY A 512 8.50 -15.05 6.59
CA GLY A 512 9.11 -13.72 6.56
C GLY A 512 10.64 -13.76 6.64
N ALA A 513 11.30 -14.68 5.92
CA ALA A 513 12.72 -14.56 5.55
C ALA A 513 12.93 -14.06 4.12
N ILE A 514 11.91 -14.22 3.26
CA ILE A 514 11.75 -13.73 1.88
C ILE A 514 10.23 -13.63 1.62
N SER A 515 9.52 -12.79 2.38
CA SER A 515 8.09 -12.51 2.15
C SER A 515 7.86 -11.66 0.90
N ASN A 516 8.94 -11.40 0.18
CA ASN A 516 8.98 -10.64 -1.04
C ASN A 516 9.12 -11.58 -2.26
N PHE A 517 10.17 -12.38 -2.47
CA PHE A 517 10.37 -13.27 -3.65
C PHE A 517 9.51 -14.51 -3.52
N ASN A 518 9.05 -15.01 -4.66
CA ASN A 518 9.04 -16.43 -4.91
C ASN A 518 10.42 -16.78 -5.46
N ILE A 519 11.12 -17.74 -4.84
CA ILE A 519 12.41 -18.22 -5.33
C ILE A 519 12.24 -19.58 -6.00
N SER A 520 13.12 -19.92 -6.94
CA SER A 520 13.15 -21.28 -7.50
C SER A 520 14.54 -21.76 -7.88
N VAL A 521 14.81 -23.04 -7.67
CA VAL A 521 16.05 -23.68 -8.10
C VAL A 521 15.89 -24.14 -9.56
N GLY A 522 16.80 -23.68 -10.41
CA GLY A 522 16.98 -24.15 -11.77
C GLY A 522 17.70 -25.50 -11.78
N ILE A 523 16.94 -26.58 -11.83
CA ILE A 523 17.42 -27.96 -11.84
C ILE A 523 17.75 -28.40 -13.27
N THR A 524 18.80 -29.22 -13.39
CA THR A 524 19.24 -29.86 -14.64
C THR A 524 19.00 -31.38 -14.61
N ASP A 525 18.85 -32.00 -15.77
CA ASP A 525 18.75 -33.45 -15.94
C ASP A 525 20.01 -34.16 -15.39
N ALA A 526 21.17 -33.52 -15.53
CA ALA A 526 22.44 -34.01 -14.98
C ALA A 526 22.40 -34.09 -13.45
N PHE A 527 21.88 -33.06 -12.78
CA PHE A 527 21.68 -33.08 -11.33
C PHE A 527 20.69 -34.17 -10.92
N MET A 528 19.50 -34.23 -11.53
CA MET A 528 18.49 -35.25 -11.18
C MET A 528 18.98 -36.69 -11.44
N THR A 529 19.83 -36.90 -12.44
CA THR A 529 20.49 -38.19 -12.69
C THR A 529 21.48 -38.53 -11.58
N ALA A 530 22.33 -37.57 -11.18
CA ALA A 530 23.25 -37.75 -10.05
C ALA A 530 22.52 -38.00 -8.72
N VAL A 531 21.38 -37.33 -8.48
CA VAL A 531 20.51 -37.61 -7.32
C VAL A 531 19.96 -39.04 -7.40
N ARG A 532 19.43 -39.47 -8.55
CA ARG A 532 18.86 -40.82 -8.74
C ARG A 532 19.89 -41.92 -8.49
N ASN A 533 21.09 -41.76 -9.05
CA ASN A 533 22.17 -42.74 -8.95
C ASN A 533 22.89 -42.73 -7.58
N ASP A 534 22.65 -41.69 -6.77
CA ASP A 534 23.45 -41.32 -5.60
C ASP A 534 24.94 -41.16 -5.98
N GLU A 535 25.20 -40.08 -6.72
CA GLU A 535 26.51 -39.65 -7.22
C GLU A 535 26.90 -38.28 -6.63
N ASP A 536 28.17 -37.91 -6.85
CA ASP A 536 28.72 -36.62 -6.46
C ASP A 536 28.52 -35.59 -7.60
N PHE A 537 28.35 -34.32 -7.23
CA PHE A 537 27.99 -33.24 -8.14
C PHE A 537 28.86 -32.01 -7.91
N ASP A 538 29.40 -31.44 -8.98
CA ASP A 538 30.29 -30.27 -8.92
C ASP A 538 29.51 -28.96 -8.94
N LEU A 539 29.74 -28.11 -7.94
CA LEU A 539 29.33 -26.71 -7.96
C LEU A 539 30.38 -25.90 -8.73
N VAL A 540 29.97 -25.23 -9.82
CA VAL A 540 30.85 -24.61 -10.81
C VAL A 540 30.74 -23.09 -10.78
N ASN A 541 31.86 -22.39 -10.64
CA ASN A 541 31.90 -20.94 -10.66
C ASN A 541 31.64 -20.40 -12.09
N PRO A 542 30.52 -19.69 -12.36
CA PRO A 542 30.16 -19.27 -13.71
C PRO A 542 31.08 -18.20 -14.31
N ARG A 543 32.04 -17.65 -13.53
CA ARG A 543 32.98 -16.62 -13.99
C ARG A 543 34.21 -17.17 -14.69
N ASP A 544 34.64 -18.39 -14.34
CA ASP A 544 35.86 -19.01 -14.87
C ASP A 544 35.72 -20.51 -15.18
N GLY A 545 34.53 -21.09 -14.99
CA GLY A 545 34.21 -22.47 -15.34
C GLY A 545 34.88 -23.53 -14.46
N LYS A 546 35.46 -23.15 -13.32
CA LYS A 546 36.09 -24.10 -12.40
C LYS A 546 35.10 -24.64 -11.38
N VAL A 547 35.28 -25.92 -11.03
CA VAL A 547 34.72 -26.52 -9.82
C VAL A 547 35.17 -25.71 -8.61
N TRP A 548 34.20 -25.22 -7.84
CA TRP A 548 34.41 -24.54 -6.55
C TRP A 548 34.40 -25.55 -5.40
N LYS A 549 33.43 -26.49 -5.42
CA LYS A 549 33.27 -27.56 -4.44
C LYS A 549 32.46 -28.70 -5.05
N THR A 550 32.87 -29.94 -4.82
CA THR A 550 32.04 -31.13 -5.07
C THR A 550 31.16 -31.41 -3.83
N VAL A 551 29.88 -31.72 -4.04
CA VAL A 551 28.90 -32.05 -3.00
C VAL A 551 28.17 -33.34 -3.35
N ARG A 552 27.54 -34.03 -2.37
CA ARG A 552 26.68 -35.17 -2.68
C ARG A 552 25.38 -34.67 -3.33
N ALA A 553 25.00 -35.20 -4.49
CA ALA A 553 23.81 -34.74 -5.19
C ALA A 553 22.54 -34.92 -4.34
N ARG A 554 22.45 -36.10 -3.68
CA ARG A 554 21.37 -36.46 -2.75
C ARG A 554 21.18 -35.43 -1.63
N GLU A 555 22.24 -35.12 -0.88
CA GLU A 555 22.19 -34.17 0.25
C GLU A 555 21.70 -32.77 -0.19
N LEU A 556 22.12 -32.30 -1.37
CA LEU A 556 21.66 -31.02 -1.90
C LEU A 556 20.18 -31.06 -2.30
N PHE A 557 19.71 -32.16 -2.90
CA PHE A 557 18.31 -32.33 -3.29
C PHE A 557 17.37 -32.45 -2.07
N ASP A 558 17.80 -33.21 -1.06
CA ASP A 558 17.01 -33.43 0.15
C ASP A 558 16.82 -32.11 0.93
N GLU A 559 17.80 -31.19 0.89
CA GLU A 559 17.64 -29.82 1.42
C GLU A 559 16.65 -28.96 0.57
N ILE A 560 16.65 -29.05 -0.76
CA ILE A 560 15.63 -28.36 -1.62
C ILE A 560 14.23 -28.79 -1.18
N VAL A 561 14.01 -30.11 -1.09
CA VAL A 561 12.75 -30.75 -0.72
C VAL A 561 12.29 -30.35 0.69
N LYS A 562 13.20 -30.38 1.66
CA LYS A 562 12.96 -30.02 3.06
C LYS A 562 12.42 -28.60 3.24
N TYR A 563 12.98 -27.61 2.54
CA TYR A 563 12.50 -26.23 2.63
C TYR A 563 11.20 -26.00 1.84
N ALA A 564 11.08 -26.61 0.68
CA ALA A 564 9.82 -26.61 -0.08
C ALA A 564 8.66 -27.26 0.69
N HIS A 565 8.93 -28.30 1.49
CA HIS A 565 7.97 -28.85 2.45
C HIS A 565 7.67 -27.88 3.60
N HIS A 566 8.70 -27.25 4.16
CA HIS A 566 8.58 -26.38 5.34
C HIS A 566 7.68 -25.15 5.11
N ASN A 567 7.75 -24.49 3.94
CA ASN A 567 6.95 -23.30 3.66
C ASN A 567 6.52 -23.12 2.19
N GLY A 568 6.67 -24.14 1.35
CA GLY A 568 6.33 -24.08 -0.09
C GLY A 568 7.43 -23.55 -1.01
N GLU A 569 8.60 -23.17 -0.48
CA GLU A 569 9.71 -22.64 -1.28
C GLU A 569 11.10 -23.16 -0.84
N PRO A 570 12.08 -23.32 -1.75
CA PRO A 570 12.05 -22.92 -3.16
C PRO A 570 11.13 -23.75 -4.05
N GLY A 571 10.56 -23.11 -5.07
CA GLY A 571 10.01 -23.84 -6.21
C GLY A 571 11.11 -24.51 -7.04
N VAL A 572 10.74 -25.39 -7.96
CA VAL A 572 11.69 -26.05 -8.87
C VAL A 572 11.37 -25.70 -10.31
N LEU A 573 12.40 -25.39 -11.09
CA LEU A 573 12.29 -25.11 -12.52
C LEU A 573 13.26 -26.03 -13.28
N PHE A 574 12.77 -26.79 -14.24
CA PHE A 574 13.56 -27.78 -14.96
C PHE A 574 14.14 -27.16 -16.24
N LEU A 575 15.37 -26.65 -16.15
CA LEU A 575 16.02 -25.84 -17.18
C LEU A 575 16.19 -26.60 -18.50
N ASP A 576 16.59 -27.87 -18.45
CA ASP A 576 16.76 -28.69 -19.65
C ASP A 576 15.42 -29.03 -20.31
N ALA A 577 14.35 -29.19 -19.53
CA ALA A 577 12.99 -29.38 -20.05
C ALA A 577 12.45 -28.11 -20.72
N ALA A 578 12.71 -26.94 -20.13
CA ALA A 578 12.38 -25.65 -20.75
C ALA A 578 13.18 -25.39 -22.03
N ASN A 579 14.48 -25.71 -22.04
CA ASN A 579 15.36 -25.44 -23.18
C ASN A 579 15.25 -26.46 -24.33
N ARG A 580 14.84 -27.71 -24.06
CA ARG A 580 14.44 -28.68 -25.11
C ARG A 580 13.38 -28.13 -26.08
N GLU A 581 12.48 -27.30 -25.58
CA GLU A 581 11.38 -26.70 -26.35
C GLU A 581 11.51 -25.19 -26.54
N ASN A 582 12.65 -24.59 -26.18
CA ASN A 582 12.92 -23.18 -26.40
C ASN A 582 12.79 -22.89 -27.92
N PRO A 583 11.85 -22.03 -28.35
CA PRO A 583 11.57 -21.87 -29.76
C PRO A 583 12.69 -21.15 -30.52
N VAL A 584 13.53 -20.37 -29.84
CA VAL A 584 14.57 -19.51 -30.43
C VAL A 584 15.93 -19.71 -29.74
N PRO A 585 16.47 -20.94 -29.70
CA PRO A 585 17.67 -21.27 -28.93
C PRO A 585 18.95 -20.62 -29.48
N HIS A 586 18.89 -20.07 -30.70
CA HIS A 586 19.95 -19.28 -31.31
C HIS A 586 20.02 -17.82 -30.79
N LEU A 587 19.01 -17.34 -30.05
CA LEU A 587 19.01 -16.00 -29.45
C LEU A 587 19.54 -16.02 -28.00
N TYR A 588 19.07 -16.98 -27.21
CA TYR A 588 19.37 -17.10 -25.78
C TYR A 588 19.03 -18.52 -25.26
N GLU A 589 19.58 -18.87 -24.11
CA GLU A 589 19.12 -19.96 -23.25
C GLU A 589 18.08 -19.42 -22.26
N LEU A 590 17.10 -20.22 -21.86
CA LEU A 590 16.09 -19.85 -20.87
C LEU A 590 16.63 -20.11 -19.46
N GLU A 591 17.10 -19.06 -18.79
CA GLU A 591 17.74 -19.15 -17.46
C GLU A 591 16.82 -18.72 -16.30
N ALA A 592 15.84 -17.86 -16.57
CA ALA A 592 14.95 -17.28 -15.55
C ALA A 592 13.59 -16.84 -16.13
N THR A 593 12.75 -16.30 -15.26
CA THR A 593 11.55 -15.54 -15.63
C THR A 593 11.77 -14.04 -15.34
N ASN A 594 10.85 -13.18 -15.78
CA ASN A 594 10.82 -11.71 -15.59
C ASN A 594 10.81 -11.29 -14.09
N PRO A 595 10.36 -10.05 -13.72
CA PRO A 595 10.59 -8.62 -14.13
C PRO A 595 11.59 -7.67 -13.36
N CYS A 596 11.66 -6.33 -13.71
CA CYS A 596 12.67 -5.29 -13.27
C CYS A 596 12.16 -3.84 -12.89
N HIS A 597 12.91 -2.71 -13.11
CA HIS A 597 12.90 -1.48 -12.22
C HIS A 597 12.82 0.02 -12.72
N ARG A 598 13.26 1.02 -11.89
CA ARG A 598 13.87 2.38 -12.13
C ARG A 598 15.04 2.62 -11.15
N GLY A 599 16.01 3.47 -11.52
CA GLY A 599 17.21 3.79 -10.72
C GLY A 599 17.21 5.07 -9.87
N THR A 600 16.26 6.00 -10.02
CA THR A 600 16.21 7.26 -9.24
C THR A 600 15.54 7.11 -7.88
N ASN A 601 14.85 5.99 -7.66
CA ASN A 601 14.28 5.58 -6.38
C ASN A 601 15.35 5.63 -5.26
N LEU A 602 15.01 6.09 -4.05
CA LEU A 602 15.99 6.48 -3.01
C LEU A 602 16.12 5.45 -1.87
N VAL A 603 17.23 4.72 -1.82
CA VAL A 603 17.58 3.74 -0.77
C VAL A 603 17.78 4.41 0.58
N HIS A 604 17.12 3.92 1.64
CA HIS A 604 17.34 4.34 3.03
C HIS A 604 18.58 3.71 3.65
N THR A 605 19.73 4.24 3.27
CA THR A 605 20.98 3.75 3.83
C THR A 605 21.23 4.22 5.26
N ASP A 606 22.13 3.54 5.96
CA ASP A 606 22.73 4.00 7.22
C ASP A 606 23.50 5.33 7.05
N LEU A 607 23.80 5.71 5.80
CA LEU A 607 24.36 7.00 5.38
C LEU A 607 23.28 8.02 4.93
N GLY A 608 21.99 7.67 4.99
CA GLY A 608 20.85 8.48 4.56
C GLY A 608 20.18 8.02 3.25
N ARG A 609 19.25 8.83 2.72
CA ARG A 609 18.45 8.52 1.52
C ARG A 609 19.28 8.77 0.25
N VAL A 610 19.69 7.73 -0.50
CA VAL A 610 20.59 7.83 -1.67
C VAL A 610 20.00 7.11 -2.90
N PRO A 611 20.03 7.67 -4.12
CA PRO A 611 19.48 7.01 -5.31
C PRO A 611 20.13 5.65 -5.60
N ILE A 612 19.31 4.64 -5.97
CA ILE A 612 19.79 3.28 -6.30
C ILE A 612 20.95 3.32 -7.30
N LYS A 613 20.82 4.12 -8.37
CA LYS A 613 21.82 4.26 -9.43
C LYS A 613 23.20 4.72 -8.93
N ASP A 614 23.25 5.53 -7.87
CA ASP A 614 24.47 6.16 -7.36
C ASP A 614 25.18 5.25 -6.33
N LEU A 615 24.48 4.22 -5.86
CA LEU A 615 24.99 3.16 -4.97
C LEU A 615 25.56 1.95 -5.74
N VAL A 616 25.52 1.96 -7.07
CA VAL A 616 25.96 0.83 -7.89
C VAL A 616 27.45 0.57 -7.75
N GLY A 617 27.79 -0.68 -7.44
CA GLY A 617 29.19 -1.10 -7.21
C GLY A 617 29.74 -0.74 -5.82
N GLN A 618 28.93 -0.20 -4.91
CA GLN A 618 29.31 0.13 -3.54
C GLN A 618 28.64 -0.81 -2.52
N ASN A 619 29.27 -0.99 -1.34
CA ASN A 619 28.67 -1.63 -0.17
C ASN A 619 28.14 -0.54 0.78
N PHE A 620 26.94 -0.71 1.31
CA PHE A 620 26.29 0.17 2.30
C PHE A 620 25.47 -0.68 3.30
N ASN A 621 24.69 -0.11 4.21
CA ASN A 621 23.63 -0.83 4.94
C ASN A 621 22.31 -0.06 4.80
N VAL A 622 21.16 -0.68 5.05
CA VAL A 622 19.84 -0.06 4.81
C VAL A 622 18.71 -0.76 5.58
N VAL A 623 17.68 0.02 5.96
CA VAL A 623 16.54 -0.34 6.83
C VAL A 623 15.70 -1.51 6.31
N ALA A 624 15.13 -2.34 7.19
CA ALA A 624 14.15 -3.43 6.96
C ALA A 624 12.78 -3.19 7.66
N PRO A 625 11.71 -4.03 7.55
CA PRO A 625 10.36 -3.73 8.07
C PRO A 625 10.24 -3.89 9.58
N THR A 626 11.19 -4.59 10.16
CA THR A 626 11.48 -4.68 11.59
C THR A 626 12.17 -3.40 12.10
N GLY A 627 12.74 -2.58 11.21
CA GLY A 627 13.39 -1.31 11.52
C GLY A 627 14.90 -1.41 11.79
N GLU A 628 15.52 -2.53 11.46
CA GLU A 628 16.98 -2.73 11.57
C GLU A 628 17.71 -2.39 10.25
N PHE A 629 18.97 -1.95 10.34
CA PHE A 629 19.84 -1.70 9.18
C PHE A 629 20.65 -2.94 8.82
N VAL A 630 20.63 -3.35 7.55
CA VAL A 630 21.22 -4.62 7.06
C VAL A 630 21.95 -4.43 5.72
N ARG A 631 22.93 -5.30 5.42
CA ARG A 631 24.09 -4.95 4.56
C ARG A 631 23.90 -5.14 3.06
N ALA A 632 24.28 -4.13 2.28
CA ALA A 632 23.61 -3.73 1.04
C ALA A 632 24.50 -3.47 -0.21
N ILE A 633 24.03 -3.79 -1.44
CA ILE A 633 24.72 -3.58 -2.75
C ILE A 633 23.72 -3.23 -3.87
N ALA A 634 23.96 -2.26 -4.78
CA ALA A 634 23.05 -1.98 -5.92
C ALA A 634 23.59 -2.43 -7.30
N TYR A 635 22.71 -2.81 -8.25
CA TYR A 635 23.11 -3.07 -9.66
C TYR A 635 22.02 -2.84 -10.74
N PRO A 636 22.38 -2.61 -12.02
CA PRO A 636 21.42 -2.51 -13.14
C PRO A 636 20.87 -3.86 -13.64
N THR A 637 19.73 -3.78 -14.34
CA THR A 637 18.88 -4.88 -14.85
C THR A 637 18.23 -4.54 -16.21
N GLY A 638 18.96 -3.82 -17.04
CA GLY A 638 18.50 -3.27 -18.33
C GLY A 638 17.90 -1.88 -18.18
N ASN A 639 17.13 -1.45 -19.20
CA ASN A 639 16.12 -0.40 -19.08
C ASN A 639 14.73 -1.12 -19.16
N LYS A 640 13.63 -0.65 -18.54
CA LYS A 640 12.27 -1.28 -18.56
C LYS A 640 11.15 -0.23 -18.34
N PRO A 641 9.86 -0.54 -18.63
CA PRO A 641 8.72 0.36 -18.37
C PRO A 641 8.70 0.89 -16.95
N LEU A 642 8.25 2.14 -16.81
CA LEU A 642 8.17 2.85 -15.54
C LEU A 642 6.73 3.20 -15.23
N PHE A 643 6.03 2.19 -14.74
CA PHE A 643 4.80 2.37 -14.00
C PHE A 643 5.22 3.03 -12.70
N ARG A 644 4.88 4.30 -12.54
CA ARG A 644 4.85 4.94 -11.24
C ARG A 644 3.72 4.27 -10.47
N VAL A 645 4.08 3.62 -9.37
CA VAL A 645 3.20 2.81 -8.52
C VAL A 645 3.56 3.32 -7.15
N HIS A 646 2.84 4.37 -6.82
CA HIS A 646 3.13 5.41 -5.87
C HIS A 646 2.10 5.21 -4.71
N PHE A 647 1.92 6.03 -3.65
CA PHE A 647 1.13 5.55 -2.48
C PHE A 647 -0.06 6.38 -1.99
N ASP A 648 -0.96 5.75 -1.21
CA ASP A 648 -1.85 6.55 -0.37
C ASP A 648 -1.01 7.45 0.54
N ASN A 649 0.19 7.01 0.93
CA ASN A 649 1.22 7.86 1.48
C ASN A 649 1.75 8.94 0.49
N GLY A 650 2.84 8.80 -0.29
CA GLY A 650 3.18 9.83 -1.31
C GLY A 650 4.62 10.33 -1.60
N THR A 651 5.72 9.60 -1.34
CA THR A 651 7.15 10.01 -1.60
C THR A 651 7.67 10.09 -3.08
N THR A 652 8.46 9.16 -3.67
CA THR A 652 9.01 9.24 -5.09
C THR A 652 9.42 7.94 -5.88
N ILE A 653 8.54 6.99 -6.29
CA ILE A 653 8.95 5.68 -6.93
C ILE A 653 8.34 5.37 -8.29
N ASP A 654 9.10 4.57 -9.05
CA ASP A 654 8.77 4.06 -10.38
C ASP A 654 9.29 2.61 -10.61
N LEU A 655 8.41 1.74 -11.13
CA LEU A 655 8.43 0.25 -11.22
C LEU A 655 8.25 -0.27 -12.65
N THR A 656 8.53 -1.56 -12.91
CA THR A 656 7.91 -2.23 -14.08
C THR A 656 6.47 -2.65 -13.82
N GLU A 657 5.65 -2.74 -14.88
CA GLU A 657 4.20 -3.12 -14.84
C GLU A 657 3.91 -4.39 -14.03
N ASN A 658 4.95 -5.19 -13.86
CA ASN A 658 4.91 -6.43 -13.15
C ASN A 658 5.39 -6.18 -11.71
N HIS A 659 6.70 -6.06 -11.39
CA HIS A 659 7.41 -5.92 -10.06
C HIS A 659 6.68 -5.96 -8.72
N ASN A 660 6.93 -6.90 -7.73
CA ASN A 660 6.13 -7.08 -6.48
C ASN A 660 6.25 -5.98 -5.43
N LEU A 661 5.18 -5.90 -4.63
CA LEU A 661 4.97 -4.92 -3.63
C LEU A 661 3.92 -5.48 -2.63
N VAL A 662 4.16 -5.39 -1.31
CA VAL A 662 3.52 -6.27 -0.29
C VAL A 662 2.25 -5.71 0.35
N MET A 663 1.24 -6.58 0.46
CA MET A 663 -0.04 -6.37 1.14
C MET A 663 0.15 -6.27 2.67
N ALA A 664 -0.67 -5.49 3.38
CA ALA A 664 -0.51 -5.29 4.83
C ALA A 664 -0.66 -6.61 5.62
N GLY A 665 -1.37 -7.59 5.07
CA GLY A 665 -1.43 -8.98 5.53
C GLY A 665 -0.43 -9.92 4.85
N GLY A 666 0.79 -9.45 4.53
CA GLY A 666 1.93 -10.26 4.07
C GLY A 666 1.86 -10.87 2.66
N SER A 667 0.70 -10.84 2.00
CA SER A 667 0.52 -11.36 0.63
C SER A 667 1.03 -10.41 -0.45
N LYS A 668 0.98 -10.82 -1.73
CA LYS A 668 1.64 -10.14 -2.86
C LYS A 668 0.71 -10.11 -4.09
N LYS A 669 0.71 -9.05 -4.89
CA LYS A 669 -0.25 -8.76 -6.00
C LYS A 669 0.48 -8.17 -7.22
N GLN A 670 0.02 -8.20 -8.49
CA GLN A 670 0.78 -7.73 -9.71
C GLN A 670 0.65 -6.21 -10.02
N VAL A 671 1.67 -5.44 -10.52
CA VAL A 671 1.62 -3.93 -10.60
C VAL A 671 0.53 -3.40 -11.51
N ARG A 672 0.23 -4.17 -12.54
CA ARG A 672 -0.91 -4.02 -13.45
C ARG A 672 -2.23 -4.51 -12.86
N ASP A 673 -2.22 -5.46 -11.92
CA ASP A 673 -3.41 -6.09 -11.31
C ASP A 673 -4.04 -5.24 -10.19
N LEU A 674 -3.80 -3.93 -10.22
CA LEU A 674 -3.94 -3.05 -9.07
C LEU A 674 -5.13 -2.11 -9.18
N LEU A 675 -6.08 -2.28 -8.25
CA LEU A 675 -7.42 -1.68 -8.31
C LEU A 675 -7.68 -0.85 -7.04
N PRO A 676 -7.69 0.51 -7.05
CA PRO A 676 -7.72 1.38 -5.86
C PRO A 676 -8.39 0.75 -4.62
N GLY A 677 -7.59 0.47 -3.56
CA GLY A 677 -8.08 -0.13 -2.31
C GLY A 677 -7.24 -1.21 -1.61
N ASP A 678 -6.07 -1.62 -2.11
CA ASP A 678 -5.33 -2.76 -1.50
C ASP A 678 -4.51 -2.30 -0.27
N PRO A 679 -4.76 -2.80 0.95
CA PRO A 679 -3.93 -2.47 2.10
C PRO A 679 -2.60 -3.20 2.00
N ILE A 680 -1.53 -2.50 2.32
CA ILE A 680 -0.18 -2.74 1.81
C ILE A 680 0.82 -2.29 2.95
N GLN A 681 2.01 -2.88 3.12
CA GLN A 681 2.86 -2.82 4.35
C GLN A 681 3.80 -1.56 4.48
N THR A 682 4.39 -1.16 5.63
CA THR A 682 5.42 -0.07 5.73
C THR A 682 6.63 -0.39 6.63
N ALA A 683 7.75 0.34 6.48
CA ALA A 683 8.92 0.22 7.36
C ALA A 683 8.83 1.17 8.58
N PRO A 684 9.52 0.87 9.70
CA PRO A 684 9.23 1.53 10.97
C PRO A 684 9.85 2.92 11.11
N ARG A 685 9.09 3.81 11.76
CA ARG A 685 9.44 5.23 11.92
C ARG A 685 10.57 5.59 12.87
N ALA A 686 11.19 4.62 13.56
CA ALA A 686 12.19 4.89 14.60
C ALA A 686 13.48 5.58 14.10
N ILE A 687 13.65 5.71 12.77
CA ILE A 687 14.91 6.00 12.09
C ILE A 687 14.92 7.42 11.47
N GLY A 688 13.92 8.23 11.79
CA GLY A 688 13.72 9.56 11.21
C GLY A 688 14.67 10.67 11.71
N LEU A 689 16.00 10.55 11.53
CA LEU A 689 16.93 11.70 11.64
C LEU A 689 18.36 11.48 11.06
N VAL A 690 18.50 11.11 9.78
CA VAL A 690 19.79 11.22 9.04
C VAL A 690 19.59 12.07 7.78
N LYS A 691 20.43 13.10 7.61
CA LYS A 691 20.41 14.01 6.44
C LYS A 691 21.25 13.45 5.28
N PRO A 692 20.91 13.73 4.01
CA PRO A 692 21.77 13.39 2.88
C PRO A 692 23.10 14.16 2.97
N VAL A 693 24.22 13.44 2.79
CA VAL A 693 25.57 14.00 2.83
C VAL A 693 26.09 14.15 1.39
N GLY A 694 26.45 15.36 0.99
CA GLY A 694 27.11 15.60 -0.30
C GLY A 694 28.58 15.17 -0.27
N PHE A 695 29.05 14.51 -1.32
CA PHE A 695 30.44 14.04 -1.44
C PHE A 695 31.44 15.20 -1.68
N ALA A 696 31.83 15.89 -0.60
CA ALA A 696 32.94 16.83 -0.57
C ALA A 696 33.62 16.89 0.82
N ASN A 697 34.68 16.09 1.00
CA ASN A 697 35.74 16.22 2.02
C ASN A 697 35.31 16.57 3.47
N ILE A 698 34.89 15.58 4.26
CA ILE A 698 34.80 15.69 5.73
C ILE A 698 35.50 14.47 6.39
N SER A 699 36.21 14.70 7.50
CA SER A 699 37.02 13.70 8.20
C SER A 699 36.35 13.14 9.47
N VAL A 700 36.64 11.87 9.79
CA VAL A 700 35.96 11.14 10.88
C VAL A 700 36.55 11.49 12.27
N LYS A 701 35.84 12.32 13.04
CA LYS A 701 35.99 12.42 14.52
C LYS A 701 34.66 12.82 15.20
N GLN A 702 34.32 12.07 16.27
CA GLN A 702 33.40 12.40 17.38
C GLN A 702 31.90 12.60 16.99
N MET A 703 30.96 11.69 17.32
CA MET A 703 30.43 11.21 18.63
C MET A 703 29.36 12.11 19.27
N VAL A 704 28.18 11.54 19.58
CA VAL A 704 27.46 11.51 20.88
C VAL A 704 25.99 11.06 20.68
N HIS A 705 25.47 10.17 21.54
CA HIS A 705 24.05 9.84 21.65
C HIS A 705 23.33 10.74 22.67
N PRO A 706 22.08 11.18 22.42
CA PRO A 706 21.17 11.69 23.46
C PRO A 706 20.25 10.57 23.98
N SER A 707 20.06 10.49 25.29
CA SER A 707 19.25 9.46 25.96
C SER A 707 17.93 9.98 26.51
N GLY A 708 16.81 9.37 26.08
CA GLY A 708 15.61 9.16 26.91
C GLY A 708 14.62 10.31 27.12
N VAL A 709 13.37 10.07 26.71
CA VAL A 709 12.14 10.60 27.34
C VAL A 709 11.16 9.41 27.49
N ASN A 710 10.31 9.44 28.52
CA ASN A 710 9.52 8.30 28.98
C ASN A 710 8.62 7.65 27.90
N GLN A 711 8.57 6.31 27.92
CA GLN A 711 7.41 5.56 27.47
C GLN A 711 6.32 5.66 28.53
N ASP A 712 5.12 6.08 28.13
CA ASP A 712 3.89 5.67 28.81
C ASP A 712 2.84 5.32 27.75
N LYS A 713 2.10 4.27 28.06
CA LYS A 713 1.17 3.47 27.23
C LYS A 713 0.64 4.12 25.94
N ARG A 714 0.91 3.48 24.81
CA ARG A 714 0.07 3.53 23.60
C ARG A 714 0.23 2.25 22.79
N ASP A 715 -0.86 1.85 22.15
CA ASP A 715 -1.01 0.57 21.46
C ASP A 715 -0.26 0.55 20.12
N PHE A 716 0.12 -0.65 19.67
CA PHE A 716 0.98 -0.84 18.49
C PHE A 716 0.16 -1.16 17.23
N ASP A 717 -0.32 -0.10 16.58
CA ASP A 717 -0.99 -0.11 15.28
C ASP A 717 -0.47 1.04 14.39
N LEU A 718 -0.21 0.86 13.09
CA LEU A 718 0.03 -0.38 12.34
C LEU A 718 0.94 -0.03 11.13
N ASN A 719 1.90 -0.88 10.78
CA ASN A 719 2.82 -0.64 9.66
C ASN A 719 2.17 -0.95 8.30
N ALA A 720 1.21 -0.12 7.90
CA ALA A 720 0.51 -0.21 6.62
C ALA A 720 0.47 1.13 5.85
N THR A 721 -0.08 1.07 4.64
CA THR A 721 -0.31 2.12 3.64
C THR A 721 -1.16 1.47 2.57
N THR A 722 -2.28 2.07 2.21
CA THR A 722 -3.20 1.60 1.18
C THR A 722 -2.82 2.25 -0.17
N VAL A 723 -3.61 1.99 -1.23
CA VAL A 723 -2.99 1.93 -2.55
C VAL A 723 -3.98 2.18 -3.71
N THR A 724 -3.72 3.18 -4.56
CA THR A 724 -4.74 4.01 -5.25
C THR A 724 -4.75 4.24 -6.80
N ARG A 725 -3.77 4.88 -7.48
CA ARG A 725 -3.53 4.84 -8.95
C ARG A 725 -2.18 4.24 -9.31
N VAL A 726 -2.16 3.52 -10.43
CA VAL A 726 -0.94 3.13 -11.13
C VAL A 726 -0.86 4.07 -12.31
N GLU A 727 0.27 4.74 -12.46
CA GLU A 727 0.51 5.65 -13.56
C GLU A 727 1.63 5.06 -14.40
N ASP A 728 1.30 4.43 -15.53
CA ASP A 728 2.31 4.26 -16.57
C ASP A 728 2.83 5.65 -16.93
N LEU A 729 4.10 5.93 -16.62
CA LEU A 729 4.69 7.23 -16.91
C LEU A 729 4.90 7.46 -18.40
N GLY A 730 4.94 6.39 -19.20
CA GLY A 730 5.49 6.40 -20.56
C GLY A 730 7.00 6.71 -20.63
N ILE A 731 7.63 7.14 -19.52
CA ILE A 731 9.09 7.29 -19.41
C ILE A 731 9.77 5.98 -19.07
N VAL A 732 11.07 5.99 -19.32
CA VAL A 732 11.85 4.78 -19.53
C VAL A 732 13.29 5.11 -19.22
N GLU A 733 13.89 4.37 -18.30
CA GLU A 733 15.26 4.63 -17.86
C GLU A 733 15.95 3.32 -17.53
N PRO A 734 17.28 3.34 -17.30
CA PRO A 734 17.98 2.24 -16.66
C PRO A 734 17.34 1.84 -15.34
N VAL A 735 17.26 0.53 -15.13
CA VAL A 735 16.47 -0.11 -14.09
C VAL A 735 17.35 -0.98 -13.22
N PHE A 736 17.21 -0.91 -11.90
CA PHE A 736 18.21 -1.42 -10.96
C PHE A 736 17.60 -2.24 -9.81
N ASN A 737 18.23 -3.36 -9.47
CA ASN A 737 17.82 -4.38 -8.49
C ASN A 737 19.08 -4.63 -7.57
N LEU A 738 18.98 -4.99 -6.27
CA LEU A 738 20.02 -4.74 -5.22
C LEU A 738 20.36 -5.98 -4.29
N THR A 739 21.13 -5.90 -3.17
CA THR A 739 21.41 -6.97 -2.12
C THR A 739 21.68 -6.62 -0.58
N VAL A 740 20.79 -6.85 0.44
CA VAL A 740 20.62 -6.43 1.88
C VAL A 740 20.59 -7.68 2.78
N ASP A 741 21.48 -7.85 3.74
CA ASP A 741 21.54 -9.10 4.52
C ASP A 741 20.42 -9.31 5.57
N HIS A 742 19.15 -9.32 5.17
CA HIS A 742 17.97 -9.51 6.03
C HIS A 742 17.40 -10.95 5.95
N PRO A 743 16.63 -11.41 6.97
CA PRO A 743 15.37 -12.14 6.74
C PRO A 743 14.40 -11.30 5.86
N MET A 744 13.07 -11.44 5.98
CA MET A 744 11.93 -10.90 5.19
C MET A 744 12.05 -10.73 3.67
N HIS A 745 13.22 -10.91 3.05
CA HIS A 745 13.93 -9.86 2.32
C HIS A 745 13.03 -8.67 2.06
N GLN A 746 12.94 -7.73 3.00
CA GLN A 746 12.20 -6.47 2.87
C GLN A 746 13.08 -5.30 3.39
N PHE A 747 13.20 -4.17 2.68
CA PHE A 747 14.07 -3.03 3.02
C PHE A 747 13.25 -1.75 3.10
N ALA A 748 13.88 -0.57 3.09
CA ALA A 748 13.26 0.70 2.76
C ALA A 748 13.95 1.53 1.65
N VAL A 749 13.23 1.78 0.56
CA VAL A 749 13.53 2.80 -0.45
C VAL A 749 12.63 4.10 -0.35
N ASN A 750 12.03 4.51 0.83
CA ASN A 750 11.33 5.80 1.30
C ASN A 750 10.16 5.98 2.40
N GLY A 751 9.00 5.29 2.36
CA GLY A 751 7.89 5.07 3.33
C GLY A 751 6.92 3.82 3.13
N ILE A 752 7.21 2.74 2.34
CA ILE A 752 6.30 1.72 1.65
C ILE A 752 6.88 0.25 1.30
N ILE A 753 6.72 -0.93 1.98
CA ILE A 753 7.42 -2.30 1.77
C ILE A 753 7.15 -3.26 0.51
N SER A 754 8.16 -3.94 -0.13
CA SER A 754 7.99 -4.56 -1.50
C SER A 754 9.20 -5.20 -2.27
N ALA A 755 9.02 -6.10 -3.29
CA ALA A 755 8.70 -7.56 -3.31
C ALA A 755 8.81 -8.31 -4.71
N ASN A 756 8.77 -9.67 -4.81
CA ASN A 756 8.99 -10.46 -6.07
C ASN A 756 8.19 -11.87 -6.32
N CYS A 757 7.73 -12.27 -7.55
CA CYS A 757 6.94 -13.46 -8.06
C CYS A 757 6.88 -13.59 -9.63
N GLY A 758 6.85 -14.79 -10.28
CA GLY A 758 6.53 -14.90 -11.75
C GLY A 758 6.52 -16.27 -12.49
N GLU A 759 5.96 -16.25 -13.72
CA GLU A 759 5.40 -17.41 -14.45
C GLU A 759 5.79 -17.59 -15.94
N GLN A 760 6.59 -16.68 -16.53
CA GLN A 760 6.98 -16.72 -17.96
C GLN A 760 8.48 -16.91 -18.16
N TRP A 761 8.89 -18.01 -18.82
CA TRP A 761 10.25 -18.18 -19.32
C TRP A 761 10.55 -17.15 -20.41
N LEU A 762 11.53 -16.27 -20.17
CA LEU A 762 11.80 -15.11 -21.01
C LEU A 762 13.30 -14.90 -21.18
N GLY A 763 13.72 -14.65 -22.42
CA GLY A 763 15.10 -14.22 -22.72
C GLY A 763 15.40 -12.78 -22.26
N GLU A 764 16.64 -12.35 -22.45
CA GLU A 764 17.03 -10.96 -22.18
C GLU A 764 16.10 -9.98 -22.92
N TYR A 765 15.51 -9.03 -22.17
CA TYR A 765 14.58 -8.02 -22.67
C TYR A 765 13.31 -8.56 -23.37
N GLU A 766 12.94 -9.82 -23.15
CA GLU A 766 11.71 -10.38 -23.72
C GLU A 766 10.47 -10.08 -22.84
N ASN A 767 9.30 -10.02 -23.48
CA ASN A 767 7.98 -9.91 -22.86
C ASN A 767 7.00 -10.91 -23.51
N CYS A 768 5.81 -11.05 -22.93
CA CYS A 768 4.75 -11.89 -23.49
C CYS A 768 3.39 -11.21 -23.34
N CYS A 769 2.58 -11.19 -24.39
CA CYS A 769 1.19 -10.72 -24.33
C CYS A 769 0.27 -11.89 -23.93
N LEU A 770 -0.44 -11.75 -22.81
CA LEU A 770 -1.23 -12.83 -22.19
C LEU A 770 -2.73 -12.71 -22.47
N GLY A 771 -3.42 -13.86 -22.58
CA GLY A 771 -4.88 -13.95 -22.65
C GLY A 771 -5.38 -15.30 -22.14
N SER A 772 -6.64 -15.39 -21.71
CA SER A 772 -7.19 -16.64 -21.16
C SER A 772 -8.65 -16.84 -21.55
N ILE A 773 -8.96 -18.02 -22.09
CA ILE A 773 -10.30 -18.41 -22.54
C ILE A 773 -11.07 -19.00 -21.35
N ASN A 774 -12.24 -18.44 -21.05
CA ASN A 774 -13.16 -19.00 -20.04
C ASN A 774 -13.84 -20.26 -20.60
N LEU A 775 -13.45 -21.44 -20.09
CA LEU A 775 -13.98 -22.73 -20.56
C LEU A 775 -15.45 -22.96 -20.16
N ALA A 776 -15.92 -22.41 -19.03
CA ALA A 776 -17.32 -22.50 -18.63
C ALA A 776 -18.27 -21.81 -19.63
N GLN A 777 -17.78 -20.78 -20.35
CA GLN A 777 -18.52 -20.13 -21.44
C GLN A 777 -18.51 -20.93 -22.76
N HIS A 778 -17.82 -22.06 -22.81
CA HIS A 778 -17.76 -22.97 -23.96
C HIS A 778 -18.52 -24.28 -23.73
N LEU A 779 -19.43 -24.31 -22.74
CA LEU A 779 -20.31 -25.44 -22.49
C LEU A 779 -21.63 -25.31 -23.28
N THR A 780 -22.09 -26.41 -23.87
CA THR A 780 -23.39 -26.53 -24.52
C THR A 780 -24.51 -26.77 -23.50
N SER A 781 -25.77 -26.54 -23.91
CA SER A 781 -26.94 -26.78 -23.05
C SER A 781 -27.24 -28.25 -22.78
N ASP A 782 -26.63 -29.19 -23.52
CA ASP A 782 -26.66 -30.64 -23.24
C ASP A 782 -25.47 -31.13 -22.40
N GLY A 783 -24.61 -30.23 -21.90
CA GLY A 783 -23.50 -30.57 -21.01
C GLY A 783 -22.30 -31.17 -21.74
N LYS A 784 -21.88 -30.57 -22.86
CA LYS A 784 -20.67 -30.91 -23.61
C LYS A 784 -19.78 -29.67 -23.82
N LEU A 785 -18.55 -29.88 -24.28
CA LEU A 785 -17.68 -28.78 -24.71
C LEU A 785 -17.95 -28.43 -26.18
N ASP A 786 -18.26 -27.16 -26.44
CA ASP A 786 -18.43 -26.61 -27.79
C ASP A 786 -17.05 -26.36 -28.43
N TRP A 787 -16.49 -27.40 -29.03
CA TRP A 787 -15.22 -27.33 -29.77
C TRP A 787 -15.25 -26.33 -30.94
N ALA A 788 -16.42 -26.03 -31.52
CA ALA A 788 -16.53 -25.09 -32.64
C ALA A 788 -16.40 -23.64 -32.14
N LYS A 789 -17.12 -23.29 -31.08
CA LYS A 789 -16.99 -21.99 -30.40
C LYS A 789 -15.63 -21.83 -29.72
N LEU A 790 -15.09 -22.89 -29.13
CA LEU A 790 -13.75 -22.86 -28.53
C LEU A 790 -12.69 -22.57 -29.59
N ARG A 791 -12.81 -23.17 -30.79
CA ARG A 791 -11.95 -22.85 -31.93
C ARG A 791 -12.07 -21.38 -32.33
N GLU A 792 -13.28 -20.84 -32.46
CA GLU A 792 -13.51 -19.43 -32.81
C GLU A 792 -12.83 -18.49 -31.79
N SER A 793 -12.96 -18.79 -30.50
CA SER A 793 -12.27 -18.09 -29.41
C SER A 793 -10.75 -18.21 -29.50
N ILE A 794 -10.20 -19.38 -29.81
CA ILE A 794 -8.74 -19.58 -29.98
C ILE A 794 -8.21 -18.78 -31.16
N GLU A 795 -8.83 -18.89 -32.33
CA GLU A 795 -8.35 -18.15 -33.52
C GLU A 795 -8.48 -16.63 -33.33
N THR A 796 -9.57 -16.17 -32.71
CA THR A 796 -9.79 -14.75 -32.43
C THR A 796 -8.81 -14.21 -31.41
N SER A 797 -8.60 -14.94 -30.30
CA SER A 797 -7.63 -14.54 -29.27
C SER A 797 -6.19 -14.57 -29.78
N THR A 798 -5.83 -15.52 -30.64
CA THR A 798 -4.50 -15.58 -31.26
C THR A 798 -4.24 -14.37 -32.16
N ARG A 799 -5.23 -13.96 -32.97
CA ARG A 799 -5.15 -12.73 -33.79
C ARG A 799 -5.07 -11.48 -32.90
N PHE A 800 -5.94 -11.38 -31.89
CA PHE A 800 -5.94 -10.28 -30.94
C PHE A 800 -4.59 -10.13 -30.23
N LEU A 801 -3.96 -11.23 -29.79
CA LEU A 801 -2.64 -11.16 -29.15
C LEU A 801 -1.52 -10.79 -30.13
N ASP A 802 -1.55 -11.22 -31.40
CA ASP A 802 -0.60 -10.72 -32.42
C ASP A 802 -0.84 -9.24 -32.76
N ASP A 803 -2.08 -8.78 -32.75
CA ASP A 803 -2.44 -7.36 -32.91
C ASP A 803 -1.99 -6.52 -31.71
N VAL A 804 -2.13 -7.03 -30.49
CA VAL A 804 -1.55 -6.41 -29.28
C VAL A 804 -0.03 -6.37 -29.38
N VAL A 805 0.64 -7.37 -29.97
CA VAL A 805 2.10 -7.30 -30.19
C VAL A 805 2.52 -6.14 -31.11
N ASP A 806 1.64 -5.60 -31.97
CA ASP A 806 1.92 -4.39 -32.77
C ASP A 806 1.29 -3.10 -32.22
N ALA A 807 0.17 -3.19 -31.48
CA ALA A 807 -0.53 -2.03 -30.89
C ALA A 807 -0.03 -1.64 -29.49
N ASN A 808 0.68 -2.55 -28.79
CA ASN A 808 1.25 -2.26 -27.48
C ASN A 808 2.27 -1.13 -27.57
N LYS A 809 2.17 -0.17 -26.63
CA LYS A 809 3.10 0.96 -26.55
C LYS A 809 4.37 0.51 -25.85
N TYR A 810 5.20 -0.22 -26.58
CA TYR A 810 6.56 -0.52 -26.11
C TYR A 810 7.33 0.75 -25.83
N VAL A 811 8.33 0.56 -25.01
CA VAL A 811 8.69 1.51 -23.98
C VAL A 811 9.95 2.22 -24.46
N PRO A 812 9.86 3.48 -24.96
CA PRO A 812 10.82 4.07 -25.89
C PRO A 812 12.33 3.97 -25.59
N ALA A 813 12.80 4.18 -24.35
CA ALA A 813 14.23 4.07 -24.01
C ALA A 813 14.67 2.64 -23.61
N VAL A 814 13.85 1.63 -23.90
CA VAL A 814 14.27 0.24 -24.11
C VAL A 814 13.90 -0.15 -25.53
N PRO A 815 14.62 0.37 -26.54
CA PRO A 815 14.43 -0.12 -27.90
C PRO A 815 14.66 -1.64 -27.97
N GLU A 816 15.38 -2.25 -27.01
CA GLU A 816 15.56 -3.70 -26.86
C GLU A 816 14.26 -4.45 -26.54
N LEU A 817 13.34 -3.90 -25.71
CA LEU A 817 12.03 -4.52 -25.46
C LEU A 817 11.21 -4.55 -26.75
N THR A 818 11.06 -3.39 -27.40
CA THR A 818 10.35 -3.23 -28.67
C THR A 818 10.95 -4.15 -29.74
N GLN A 819 12.28 -4.24 -29.81
CA GLN A 819 12.99 -5.13 -30.71
C GLN A 819 12.74 -6.60 -30.39
N ALA A 820 12.86 -7.05 -29.13
CA ALA A 820 12.62 -8.43 -28.75
C ALA A 820 11.17 -8.85 -29.04
N ALA A 821 10.22 -7.99 -28.66
CA ALA A 821 8.79 -8.15 -28.90
C ALA A 821 8.47 -8.32 -30.39
N HIS A 822 8.92 -7.42 -31.26
CA HIS A 822 8.66 -7.58 -32.70
C HIS A 822 9.53 -8.67 -33.36
N ARG A 823 10.70 -9.03 -32.78
CA ARG A 823 11.64 -10.05 -33.30
C ARG A 823 11.15 -11.48 -33.07
N ALA A 824 10.61 -11.76 -31.89
CA ALA A 824 10.11 -13.09 -31.49
C ALA A 824 8.56 -13.17 -31.50
N ARG A 825 7.86 -12.06 -31.25
CA ARG A 825 6.38 -11.97 -31.23
C ARG A 825 5.72 -12.98 -30.30
N ARG A 826 6.30 -13.18 -29.11
CA ARG A 826 5.85 -14.14 -28.11
C ARG A 826 4.48 -13.75 -27.54
N ILE A 827 3.53 -14.68 -27.60
CA ILE A 827 2.20 -14.56 -27.00
C ILE A 827 1.92 -15.77 -26.10
N GLY A 828 0.99 -15.60 -25.16
CA GLY A 828 0.62 -16.60 -24.17
C GLY A 828 -0.89 -16.72 -24.06
N LEU A 829 -1.49 -17.53 -24.94
CA LEU A 829 -2.89 -17.89 -24.86
C LEU A 829 -3.09 -19.09 -23.92
N GLY A 830 -4.01 -18.95 -22.96
CA GLY A 830 -4.34 -19.98 -21.98
C GLY A 830 -5.84 -20.15 -21.75
N ILE A 831 -6.16 -20.80 -20.62
CA ILE A 831 -7.52 -21.14 -20.18
C ILE A 831 -7.79 -20.67 -18.75
N MET A 832 -9.06 -20.50 -18.40
CA MET A 832 -9.57 -20.40 -17.03
C MET A 832 -10.91 -21.13 -16.90
N GLY A 833 -11.30 -21.54 -15.68
CA GLY A 833 -12.53 -22.31 -15.46
C GLY A 833 -12.43 -23.78 -15.85
N LEU A 834 -11.24 -24.41 -15.73
CA LEU A 834 -11.05 -25.82 -16.07
C LEU A 834 -11.84 -26.75 -15.12
N GLY A 835 -11.84 -26.43 -13.82
CA GLY A 835 -12.65 -27.13 -12.82
C GLY A 835 -14.15 -26.96 -13.03
N ASP A 836 -14.63 -25.75 -13.36
CA ASP A 836 -16.04 -25.49 -13.70
C ASP A 836 -16.49 -26.34 -14.90
N ALA A 837 -15.65 -26.44 -15.94
CA ALA A 837 -15.91 -27.27 -17.10
C ALA A 837 -15.94 -28.76 -16.73
N MET A 838 -14.99 -29.24 -15.91
CA MET A 838 -14.98 -30.63 -15.42
C MET A 838 -16.22 -30.97 -14.57
N TYR A 839 -16.65 -30.06 -13.68
CA TYR A 839 -17.89 -30.20 -12.91
C TYR A 839 -19.12 -30.35 -13.81
N ALA A 840 -19.26 -29.49 -14.82
CA ALA A 840 -20.39 -29.54 -15.76
C ALA A 840 -20.37 -30.81 -16.64
N LEU A 841 -19.20 -31.32 -16.99
CA LEU A 841 -19.02 -32.54 -17.79
C LEU A 841 -19.11 -33.84 -16.96
N GLY A 842 -19.17 -33.76 -15.63
CA GLY A 842 -19.16 -34.94 -14.75
C GLY A 842 -17.81 -35.67 -14.70
N ILE A 843 -16.71 -34.92 -14.85
CA ILE A 843 -15.33 -35.43 -14.87
C ILE A 843 -14.68 -35.11 -13.51
N ARG A 844 -14.13 -36.12 -12.83
CA ARG A 844 -13.32 -35.89 -11.63
C ARG A 844 -11.98 -35.26 -12.02
N TYR A 845 -11.67 -34.07 -11.49
CA TYR A 845 -10.34 -33.47 -11.61
C TYR A 845 -9.27 -34.45 -11.09
N GLY A 846 -8.09 -34.47 -11.70
CA GLY A 846 -7.01 -35.36 -11.28
C GLY A 846 -7.19 -36.85 -11.62
N SER A 847 -8.38 -37.30 -12.01
CA SER A 847 -8.54 -38.65 -12.54
C SER A 847 -7.92 -38.76 -13.94
N ARG A 848 -7.60 -39.98 -14.39
CA ARG A 848 -7.11 -40.23 -15.76
C ARG A 848 -8.01 -39.63 -16.85
N ALA A 849 -9.33 -39.56 -16.63
CA ALA A 849 -10.27 -38.89 -17.53
C ALA A 849 -10.14 -37.36 -17.48
N GLY A 850 -9.81 -36.78 -16.32
CA GLY A 850 -9.48 -35.37 -16.16
C GLY A 850 -8.14 -34.99 -16.79
N GLU A 851 -7.10 -35.80 -16.56
CA GLU A 851 -5.79 -35.68 -17.23
C GLU A 851 -5.98 -35.66 -18.75
N GLU A 852 -6.64 -36.69 -19.28
CA GLU A 852 -6.87 -36.88 -20.71
C GLU A 852 -7.75 -35.77 -21.33
N PHE A 853 -8.77 -35.29 -20.61
CA PHE A 853 -9.57 -34.14 -21.05
C PHE A 853 -8.74 -32.86 -21.10
N SER A 854 -7.95 -32.57 -20.06
CA SER A 854 -7.12 -31.36 -19.99
C SER A 854 -6.02 -31.34 -21.07
N ALA A 855 -5.41 -32.49 -21.35
CA ALA A 855 -4.52 -32.70 -22.48
C ALA A 855 -5.22 -32.40 -23.81
N GLN A 856 -6.42 -32.97 -24.04
CA GLN A 856 -7.15 -32.77 -25.29
C GLN A 856 -7.63 -31.32 -25.49
N VAL A 857 -7.97 -30.60 -24.42
CA VAL A 857 -8.26 -29.16 -24.46
C VAL A 857 -7.00 -28.35 -24.83
N MET A 858 -5.88 -28.59 -24.16
CA MET A 858 -4.65 -27.83 -24.44
C MET A 858 -4.02 -28.20 -25.80
N GLU A 859 -4.13 -29.45 -26.26
CA GLU A 859 -3.76 -29.84 -27.64
C GLU A 859 -4.59 -29.06 -28.67
N PHE A 860 -5.90 -28.90 -28.42
CA PHE A 860 -6.81 -28.16 -29.31
C PHE A 860 -6.47 -26.66 -29.34
N VAL A 861 -6.20 -26.05 -28.17
CA VAL A 861 -5.69 -24.67 -28.06
C VAL A 861 -4.36 -24.52 -28.82
N ARG A 862 -3.39 -25.40 -28.57
CA ARG A 862 -2.08 -25.42 -29.23
C ARG A 862 -2.21 -25.50 -30.75
N TYR A 863 -3.01 -26.44 -31.24
CA TYR A 863 -3.20 -26.67 -32.68
C TYR A 863 -3.79 -25.45 -33.39
N TYR A 864 -4.89 -24.90 -32.89
CA TYR A 864 -5.55 -23.76 -33.55
C TYR A 864 -4.81 -22.44 -33.36
N ALA A 865 -4.06 -22.26 -32.26
CA ALA A 865 -3.12 -21.15 -32.12
C ALA A 865 -1.98 -21.24 -33.13
N MET A 866 -1.35 -22.43 -33.31
CA MET A 866 -0.34 -22.64 -34.35
C MET A 866 -0.91 -22.46 -35.76
N GLN A 867 -2.08 -23.03 -36.07
CA GLN A 867 -2.73 -22.86 -37.38
C GLN A 867 -3.02 -21.38 -37.69
N THR A 868 -3.48 -20.62 -36.70
CA THR A 868 -3.71 -19.18 -36.83
C THR A 868 -2.40 -18.41 -36.99
N SER A 869 -1.34 -18.80 -36.26
CA SER A 869 0.00 -18.19 -36.39
C SER A 869 0.63 -18.47 -37.76
N ILE A 870 0.36 -19.61 -38.39
CA ILE A 870 0.76 -19.91 -39.79
C ILE A 870 -0.02 -19.05 -40.79
N GLU A 871 -1.33 -18.86 -40.59
CA GLU A 871 -2.16 -18.01 -41.46
C GLU A 871 -1.79 -16.52 -41.32
N LEU A 872 -1.43 -16.08 -40.12
CA LEU A 872 -0.83 -14.77 -39.89
C LEU A 872 0.57 -14.67 -40.54
N ALA A 873 1.38 -15.73 -40.52
CA ALA A 873 2.66 -15.73 -41.24
C ALA A 873 2.48 -15.62 -42.75
N ARG A 874 1.48 -16.32 -43.31
CA ARG A 874 1.10 -16.26 -44.74
C ARG A 874 0.66 -14.87 -45.19
N THR A 875 0.11 -14.06 -44.29
CA THR A 875 -0.51 -12.75 -44.60
C THR A 875 0.31 -11.53 -44.13
N ARG A 876 1.09 -11.66 -43.05
CA ARG A 876 1.89 -10.59 -42.42
C ARG A 876 3.40 -10.87 -42.39
N GLY A 877 3.83 -12.04 -42.83
CA GLY A 877 5.19 -12.55 -42.65
C GLY A 877 5.39 -13.24 -41.29
N ALA A 878 6.26 -14.25 -41.27
CA ALA A 878 6.70 -14.95 -40.06
C ALA A 878 7.43 -14.03 -39.06
N PHE A 879 7.70 -14.50 -37.84
CA PHE A 879 8.50 -13.70 -36.89
C PHE A 879 9.93 -13.46 -37.42
N PRO A 880 10.51 -12.25 -37.28
CA PRO A 880 11.80 -11.89 -37.88
C PRO A 880 12.98 -12.82 -37.53
N ALA A 881 13.02 -13.40 -36.33
CA ALA A 881 14.06 -14.34 -35.91
C ALA A 881 13.74 -15.83 -36.19
N ILE A 882 12.92 -16.14 -37.20
CA ILE A 882 12.58 -17.55 -37.50
C ILE A 882 13.78 -18.36 -38.02
N LYS A 883 14.81 -17.71 -38.59
CA LYS A 883 16.03 -18.41 -39.06
C LYS A 883 16.89 -18.86 -37.87
N GLY A 884 17.20 -20.15 -37.81
CA GLY A 884 17.85 -20.79 -36.65
C GLY A 884 16.91 -21.07 -35.47
N SER A 885 15.60 -20.78 -35.60
CA SER A 885 14.58 -21.18 -34.62
C SER A 885 14.21 -22.65 -34.80
N LEU A 886 13.49 -23.25 -33.84
CA LEU A 886 12.92 -24.59 -34.04
C LEU A 886 11.97 -24.64 -35.25
N TYR A 887 11.37 -23.50 -35.63
CA TYR A 887 10.43 -23.32 -36.73
C TYR A 887 11.08 -22.89 -38.06
N ASP A 888 12.41 -22.91 -38.18
CA ASP A 888 13.11 -22.54 -39.43
C ASP A 888 12.61 -23.37 -40.63
N PRO A 889 12.05 -22.76 -41.69
CA PRO A 889 11.53 -23.52 -42.84
C PRO A 889 12.60 -24.28 -43.63
N GLU A 890 13.85 -23.81 -43.62
CA GLU A 890 14.99 -24.46 -44.30
C GLU A 890 15.56 -25.63 -43.45
N HIS A 891 15.46 -25.51 -42.12
CA HIS A 891 16.11 -26.42 -41.16
C HIS A 891 15.17 -26.82 -40.00
N LEU A 892 13.91 -27.17 -40.30
CA LEU A 892 12.88 -27.41 -39.27
C LEU A 892 13.29 -28.49 -38.26
N GLN A 893 13.42 -28.09 -37.00
CA GLN A 893 13.69 -28.98 -35.86
C GLN A 893 12.43 -29.30 -35.05
N TRP A 894 11.43 -28.41 -35.07
CA TRP A 894 10.17 -28.61 -34.35
C TRP A 894 9.41 -29.84 -34.84
N THR A 895 8.95 -30.65 -33.90
CA THR A 895 8.06 -31.80 -34.13
C THR A 895 6.74 -31.60 -33.39
N PRO A 896 5.60 -32.10 -33.93
CA PRO A 896 4.32 -32.06 -33.22
C PRO A 896 4.39 -32.65 -31.80
N PRO A 897 3.78 -32.00 -30.80
CA PRO A 897 3.68 -32.52 -29.45
C PRO A 897 2.86 -33.82 -29.41
N ARG A 898 2.99 -34.57 -28.31
CA ARG A 898 2.28 -35.83 -28.08
C ARG A 898 1.80 -35.88 -26.63
N PRO A 899 0.62 -36.48 -26.35
CA PRO A 899 0.17 -36.64 -24.98
C PRO A 899 1.07 -37.66 -24.24
N ILE A 900 1.19 -37.48 -22.92
CA ILE A 900 1.98 -38.37 -22.06
C ILE A 900 1.43 -39.80 -22.01
N GLU A 901 0.12 -39.97 -22.22
CA GLU A 901 -0.55 -41.26 -22.41
C GLU A 901 -1.46 -41.25 -23.66
N PRO A 902 -1.63 -42.38 -24.36
CA PRO A 902 -2.58 -42.47 -25.46
C PRO A 902 -4.04 -42.24 -25.01
N TYR A 903 -4.75 -41.38 -25.72
CA TYR A 903 -6.16 -41.07 -25.45
C TYR A 903 -7.07 -42.30 -25.57
N THR A 904 -8.07 -42.39 -24.69
CA THR A 904 -9.08 -43.45 -24.62
C THR A 904 -10.51 -42.94 -24.85
N HIS A 905 -10.71 -41.63 -24.70
CA HIS A 905 -11.94 -40.89 -24.93
C HIS A 905 -11.68 -39.76 -25.93
N THR A 906 -12.72 -39.05 -26.37
CA THR A 906 -12.58 -37.90 -27.28
C THR A 906 -13.48 -36.71 -26.95
N TRP A 907 -14.51 -36.87 -26.11
CA TRP A 907 -15.49 -35.81 -25.79
C TRP A 907 -16.06 -35.09 -27.04
N ASP A 908 -16.32 -35.84 -28.11
CA ASP A 908 -16.75 -35.34 -29.44
C ASP A 908 -15.77 -34.35 -30.12
N ARG A 909 -14.49 -34.32 -29.71
CA ARG A 909 -13.46 -33.44 -30.26
C ARG A 909 -13.13 -33.75 -31.73
N PRO A 910 -13.07 -32.73 -32.60
CA PRO A 910 -12.56 -32.86 -33.97
C PRO A 910 -11.14 -33.42 -34.04
N ALA A 911 -10.88 -34.30 -35.02
CA ALA A 911 -9.54 -34.81 -35.29
C ALA A 911 -8.61 -33.70 -35.81
N LEU A 912 -7.36 -33.70 -35.35
CA LEU A 912 -6.35 -32.68 -35.66
C LEU A 912 -5.28 -33.23 -36.62
N ASP A 913 -4.99 -32.53 -37.72
CA ASP A 913 -3.94 -32.93 -38.67
C ASP A 913 -2.64 -32.19 -38.40
N TRP A 914 -1.83 -32.73 -37.50
CA TRP A 914 -0.51 -32.19 -37.18
C TRP A 914 0.45 -32.15 -38.40
N ASN A 915 0.21 -32.90 -39.48
CA ASN A 915 1.00 -32.79 -40.71
C ASN A 915 0.67 -31.49 -41.46
N ALA A 916 -0.59 -31.01 -41.44
CA ALA A 916 -0.95 -29.72 -42.00
C ALA A 916 -0.21 -28.57 -41.30
N ILE A 917 0.02 -28.67 -39.99
CA ILE A 917 0.87 -27.74 -39.24
C ILE A 917 2.32 -27.82 -39.74
N VAL A 918 2.94 -29.01 -39.79
CA VAL A 918 4.33 -29.19 -40.27
C VAL A 918 4.53 -28.67 -41.71
N VAL A 919 3.58 -28.96 -42.61
CA VAL A 919 3.60 -28.45 -44.00
C VAL A 919 3.39 -26.94 -44.03
N GLY A 920 2.55 -26.40 -43.16
CA GLY A 920 2.33 -24.95 -43.00
C GLY A 920 3.60 -24.22 -42.57
N VAL A 921 4.28 -24.68 -41.51
CA VAL A 921 5.55 -24.08 -41.05
C VAL A 921 6.62 -24.13 -42.14
N LYS A 922 6.81 -25.28 -42.82
CA LYS A 922 7.79 -25.40 -43.91
C LYS A 922 7.49 -24.54 -45.14
N LYS A 923 6.26 -24.04 -45.29
CA LYS A 923 5.81 -23.26 -46.46
C LYS A 923 5.66 -21.77 -46.19
N TYR A 924 5.34 -21.38 -44.95
CA TYR A 924 4.99 -20.01 -44.56
C TYR A 924 5.68 -19.52 -43.28
N GLY A 925 6.30 -20.41 -42.49
CA GLY A 925 6.73 -20.13 -41.13
C GLY A 925 5.57 -20.01 -40.14
N VAL A 926 5.84 -19.42 -38.98
CA VAL A 926 4.86 -19.04 -37.95
C VAL A 926 5.03 -17.55 -37.61
N ARG A 927 3.94 -16.87 -37.21
CA ARG A 927 3.96 -15.43 -36.87
C ARG A 927 4.56 -15.15 -35.50
N ASN A 928 4.52 -16.12 -34.60
CA ASN A 928 4.86 -15.99 -33.18
C ASN A 928 5.87 -17.08 -32.80
N ALA A 929 6.90 -16.77 -32.01
CA ALA A 929 7.89 -17.76 -31.56
C ALA A 929 7.31 -18.72 -30.51
N ALA A 930 6.46 -18.22 -29.60
CA ALA A 930 5.62 -19.06 -28.75
C ALA A 930 4.19 -18.53 -28.71
N GLN A 931 3.23 -19.42 -28.40
CA GLN A 931 1.79 -19.15 -28.50
C GLN A 931 0.98 -19.44 -27.22
N THR A 932 1.43 -20.33 -26.33
CA THR A 932 0.56 -20.97 -25.32
C THR A 932 1.15 -20.97 -23.92
N THR A 933 0.33 -20.73 -22.90
CA THR A 933 0.71 -20.73 -21.47
C THR A 933 -0.55 -20.88 -20.62
N ILE A 934 -0.45 -21.15 -19.32
CA ILE A 934 -1.59 -21.01 -18.40
C ILE A 934 -1.16 -20.16 -17.22
N ALA A 935 -1.78 -18.99 -17.06
CA ALA A 935 -1.52 -18.06 -15.96
C ALA A 935 -2.38 -18.42 -14.71
N PRO A 936 -2.12 -17.81 -13.54
CA PRO A 936 -2.97 -18.01 -12.36
C PRO A 936 -4.39 -17.46 -12.51
N THR A 937 -4.59 -16.44 -13.36
CA THR A 937 -5.85 -15.76 -13.70
C THR A 937 -6.73 -15.21 -12.55
N GLY A 938 -6.34 -15.30 -11.27
CA GLY A 938 -7.22 -15.02 -10.11
C GLY A 938 -8.10 -13.77 -10.20
N THR A 939 -7.56 -12.62 -10.61
CA THR A 939 -8.34 -11.38 -10.81
C THR A 939 -9.37 -11.53 -11.94
N ILE A 940 -8.96 -11.94 -13.13
CA ILE A 940 -9.85 -12.04 -14.31
C ILE A 940 -10.86 -13.20 -14.17
N ALA A 941 -10.51 -14.27 -13.46
CA ALA A 941 -11.42 -15.38 -13.14
C ALA A 941 -12.49 -14.96 -12.14
N THR A 942 -12.13 -14.18 -11.12
CA THR A 942 -13.09 -13.58 -10.18
C THR A 942 -14.06 -12.64 -10.90
N VAL A 943 -13.57 -11.80 -11.82
CA VAL A 943 -14.42 -10.91 -12.64
C VAL A 943 -15.29 -11.70 -13.63
N ALA A 944 -14.78 -12.81 -14.17
CA ALA A 944 -15.52 -13.70 -15.05
C ALA A 944 -16.50 -14.66 -14.33
N GLY A 945 -16.51 -14.64 -12.99
CA GLY A 945 -17.44 -15.42 -12.16
C GLY A 945 -17.22 -16.94 -12.17
N VAL A 946 -15.99 -17.42 -12.37
CA VAL A 946 -15.64 -18.85 -12.37
C VAL A 946 -14.96 -19.29 -11.07
N GLU A 947 -15.18 -20.55 -10.69
CA GLU A 947 -14.70 -21.13 -9.42
C GLU A 947 -13.27 -21.72 -9.54
N SER A 948 -12.84 -22.10 -10.75
CA SER A 948 -11.49 -22.59 -11.07
C SER A 948 -10.62 -21.50 -11.70
N TYR A 949 -9.52 -21.17 -11.02
CA TYR A 949 -8.55 -20.17 -11.47
C TYR A 949 -7.48 -20.84 -12.36
N GLY A 950 -7.34 -20.36 -13.59
CA GLY A 950 -6.44 -20.94 -14.59
C GLY A 950 -6.76 -22.42 -14.87
N CYS A 951 -5.84 -23.30 -14.47
CA CYS A 951 -6.01 -24.75 -14.51
C CYS A 951 -6.13 -25.41 -13.12
N GLU A 952 -6.18 -24.63 -12.04
CA GLU A 952 -6.36 -25.15 -10.67
C GLU A 952 -7.74 -25.78 -10.47
N PRO A 953 -7.92 -26.81 -9.64
CA PRO A 953 -9.25 -27.22 -9.19
C PRO A 953 -9.89 -26.12 -8.32
N VAL A 954 -11.19 -26.23 -8.07
CA VAL A 954 -11.89 -25.32 -7.14
C VAL A 954 -11.30 -25.48 -5.73
N PHE A 955 -11.03 -24.37 -5.05
CA PHE A 955 -10.35 -24.40 -3.76
C PHE A 955 -11.19 -25.02 -2.63
N ALA A 956 -12.46 -24.63 -2.52
CA ALA A 956 -13.44 -25.18 -1.58
C ALA A 956 -14.87 -24.94 -2.10
N LEU A 957 -15.79 -25.89 -1.86
CA LEU A 957 -17.20 -25.77 -2.27
C LEU A 957 -18.01 -24.80 -1.38
N ALA A 958 -17.50 -24.49 -0.19
CA ALA A 958 -18.03 -23.45 0.69
C ALA A 958 -16.92 -22.88 1.57
N TYR A 959 -16.93 -21.57 1.77
CA TYR A 959 -15.94 -20.84 2.59
C TYR A 959 -16.53 -19.52 3.08
N MET A 960 -15.95 -18.94 4.14
CA MET A 960 -16.33 -17.61 4.61
C MET A 960 -15.57 -16.53 3.82
N ARG A 961 -16.26 -15.47 3.44
CA ARG A 961 -15.66 -14.26 2.86
C ARG A 961 -16.03 -13.06 3.72
N HIS A 962 -15.03 -12.42 4.31
CA HIS A 962 -15.21 -11.16 5.04
C HIS A 962 -15.47 -10.03 4.04
N VAL A 963 -16.49 -9.22 4.29
CA VAL A 963 -16.89 -8.07 3.47
C VAL A 963 -17.29 -6.93 4.41
N ASN A 964 -16.60 -5.79 4.31
CA ASN A 964 -16.93 -4.60 5.11
C ASN A 964 -18.07 -3.82 4.42
N ASP A 965 -19.25 -3.81 5.02
CA ASP A 965 -20.37 -2.93 4.64
C ASP A 965 -20.63 -1.93 5.77
N GLN A 966 -20.53 -0.64 5.46
CA GLN A 966 -20.82 0.48 6.36
C GLN A 966 -20.15 0.38 7.74
N GLY A 967 -18.92 -0.13 7.80
CA GLY A 967 -18.16 -0.28 9.05
C GLY A 967 -18.51 -1.52 9.87
N LYS A 968 -19.22 -2.49 9.28
CA LYS A 968 -19.42 -3.83 9.84
C LYS A 968 -18.72 -4.86 8.99
N ASP A 969 -17.88 -5.66 9.63
CA ASP A 969 -17.34 -6.88 9.03
C ASP A 969 -18.46 -7.94 8.93
N LEU A 970 -18.99 -8.12 7.73
CA LEU A 970 -19.99 -9.13 7.41
C LEU A 970 -19.30 -10.36 6.81
N GLN A 971 -19.27 -11.43 7.60
CA GLN A 971 -18.94 -12.76 7.09
C GLN A 971 -20.05 -13.26 6.17
N LEU A 972 -19.80 -13.24 4.87
CA LEU A 972 -20.66 -13.86 3.86
C LEU A 972 -20.23 -15.32 3.67
N ASP A 973 -21.14 -16.26 3.96
CA ASP A 973 -20.97 -17.67 3.64
C ASP A 973 -21.14 -17.88 2.12
N TYR A 974 -20.04 -18.14 1.41
CA TYR A 974 -20.07 -18.56 0.01
C TYR A 974 -20.37 -20.05 -0.10
N ILE A 975 -21.14 -20.43 -1.14
CA ILE A 975 -21.39 -21.82 -1.57
C ILE A 975 -21.28 -21.84 -3.10
N SER A 976 -20.63 -22.87 -3.64
CA SER A 976 -20.50 -23.14 -5.07
C SER A 976 -21.87 -23.21 -5.78
N PRO A 977 -22.16 -22.30 -6.74
CA PRO A 977 -23.39 -22.35 -7.53
C PRO A 977 -23.47 -23.59 -8.42
N ALA A 978 -22.33 -24.12 -8.87
CA ALA A 978 -22.28 -25.38 -9.64
C ALA A 978 -22.70 -26.57 -8.77
N PHE A 979 -22.23 -26.63 -7.52
CA PHE A 979 -22.59 -27.69 -6.56
C PHE A 979 -24.06 -27.63 -6.15
N GLU A 980 -24.60 -26.43 -5.87
CA GLU A 980 -26.04 -26.27 -5.59
C GLU A 980 -26.89 -26.75 -6.78
N ARG A 981 -26.54 -26.35 -8.01
CA ARG A 981 -27.25 -26.80 -9.21
C ARG A 981 -27.20 -28.32 -9.38
N ALA A 982 -26.03 -28.94 -9.19
CA ALA A 982 -25.91 -30.41 -9.29
C ALA A 982 -26.81 -31.15 -8.28
N LEU A 983 -26.95 -30.63 -7.05
CA LEU A 983 -27.85 -31.20 -6.05
C LEU A 983 -29.34 -31.02 -6.43
N ILE A 984 -29.70 -29.88 -7.04
CA ILE A 984 -31.05 -29.62 -7.56
C ILE A 984 -31.38 -30.57 -8.72
N ASP A 985 -30.47 -30.73 -9.68
CA ASP A 985 -30.66 -31.56 -10.87
C ASP A 985 -30.72 -33.06 -10.51
N ALA A 986 -29.96 -33.49 -9.50
CA ALA A 986 -30.07 -34.81 -8.89
C ALA A 986 -31.31 -35.00 -7.99
N ARG A 987 -32.18 -33.97 -7.89
CA ARG A 987 -33.44 -33.97 -7.13
C ARG A 987 -33.30 -34.19 -5.63
N VAL A 988 -32.17 -33.77 -5.06
CA VAL A 988 -31.99 -33.73 -3.59
C VAL A 988 -32.94 -32.68 -3.02
N ASP A 989 -33.76 -33.06 -2.04
CA ASP A 989 -34.76 -32.16 -1.44
C ASP A 989 -34.09 -31.02 -0.64
N GLU A 990 -34.81 -29.92 -0.45
CA GLU A 990 -34.28 -28.71 0.17
C GLU A 990 -33.78 -28.92 1.61
N ALA A 991 -34.46 -29.74 2.41
CA ALA A 991 -34.06 -30.02 3.80
C ALA A 991 -32.81 -30.92 3.87
N THR A 992 -32.59 -31.77 2.86
CA THR A 992 -31.34 -32.51 2.69
C THR A 992 -30.22 -31.63 2.13
N ARG A 993 -30.51 -30.73 1.17
CA ARG A 993 -29.52 -29.76 0.64
C ARG A 993 -28.99 -28.84 1.74
N GLN A 994 -29.82 -28.32 2.64
CA GLN A 994 -29.34 -27.48 3.75
C GLN A 994 -28.39 -28.24 4.69
N LYS A 995 -28.67 -29.50 5.03
CA LYS A 995 -27.75 -30.35 5.84
C LYS A 995 -26.42 -30.62 5.13
N ILE A 996 -26.46 -30.80 3.81
CA ILE A 996 -25.25 -30.91 2.99
C ILE A 996 -24.44 -29.60 3.08
N PHE A 997 -25.08 -28.44 2.88
CA PHE A 997 -24.42 -27.15 2.96
C PHE A 997 -23.85 -26.85 4.35
N GLU A 998 -24.58 -27.18 5.43
CA GLU A 998 -24.07 -27.09 6.81
C GLU A 998 -22.79 -27.92 7.02
N ARG A 999 -22.74 -29.15 6.49
CA ARG A 999 -21.56 -30.02 6.61
C ARG A 999 -20.40 -29.54 5.73
N VAL A 1000 -20.66 -29.17 4.47
CA VAL A 1000 -19.66 -28.67 3.52
C VAL A 1000 -19.10 -27.31 3.95
N ARG A 1001 -19.88 -26.45 4.63
CA ARG A 1001 -19.38 -25.20 5.26
C ARG A 1001 -18.34 -25.43 6.37
N LEU A 1002 -18.32 -26.61 7.00
CA LEU A 1002 -17.32 -26.96 8.00
C LEU A 1002 -16.02 -27.40 7.33
N THR A 1003 -16.10 -28.41 6.45
CA THR A 1003 -14.96 -29.11 5.86
C THR A 1003 -14.37 -28.41 4.62
N GLY A 1004 -15.17 -27.64 3.88
CA GLY A 1004 -14.86 -27.11 2.55
C GLY A 1004 -15.10 -28.10 1.40
N THR A 1005 -15.33 -29.38 1.71
CA THR A 1005 -15.40 -30.51 0.76
C THR A 1005 -16.65 -31.36 0.98
N CYS A 1006 -17.12 -32.05 -0.07
CA CYS A 1006 -18.32 -32.90 -0.04
C CYS A 1006 -18.05 -34.41 0.14
N GLN A 1007 -16.80 -34.87 0.21
CA GLN A 1007 -16.49 -36.30 0.23
C GLN A 1007 -17.07 -37.02 1.47
N ASP A 1008 -16.86 -36.47 2.67
CA ASP A 1008 -17.36 -37.02 3.95
C ASP A 1008 -18.87 -36.77 4.22
N VAL A 1009 -19.68 -36.61 3.16
CA VAL A 1009 -21.08 -36.21 3.26
C VAL A 1009 -21.98 -37.24 2.56
N ASP A 1010 -22.37 -38.31 3.27
CA ASP A 1010 -23.19 -39.41 2.73
C ASP A 1010 -24.61 -39.02 2.28
N LEU A 1011 -25.04 -37.77 2.54
CA LEU A 1011 -26.25 -37.19 1.97
C LEU A 1011 -26.07 -36.74 0.51
N VAL A 1012 -24.83 -36.58 0.04
CA VAL A 1012 -24.50 -36.21 -1.35
C VAL A 1012 -24.49 -37.48 -2.22
N PRO A 1013 -25.26 -37.52 -3.32
CA PRO A 1013 -25.24 -38.65 -4.26
C PRO A 1013 -23.82 -38.97 -4.74
N GLN A 1014 -23.46 -40.26 -4.82
CA GLN A 1014 -22.08 -40.68 -5.09
C GLN A 1014 -21.48 -40.02 -6.33
N LYS A 1015 -22.19 -39.99 -7.46
CA LYS A 1015 -21.75 -39.32 -8.71
C LYS A 1015 -21.38 -37.85 -8.51
N ILE A 1016 -22.05 -37.15 -7.59
CA ILE A 1016 -21.72 -35.75 -7.25
C ILE A 1016 -20.45 -35.71 -6.41
N ARG A 1017 -20.29 -36.56 -5.39
CA ARG A 1017 -19.02 -36.66 -4.62
C ARG A 1017 -17.82 -36.96 -5.54
N ASP A 1018 -17.99 -37.95 -6.42
CA ASP A 1018 -17.01 -38.35 -7.42
C ASP A 1018 -16.59 -37.18 -8.34
N THR A 1019 -17.49 -36.23 -8.61
CA THR A 1019 -17.25 -35.11 -9.54
C THR A 1019 -16.73 -33.86 -8.82
N PHE A 1020 -17.35 -33.49 -7.70
CA PHE A 1020 -17.15 -32.21 -6.99
C PHE A 1020 -15.99 -32.31 -5.99
N VAL A 1021 -14.81 -32.60 -6.55
CA VAL A 1021 -13.53 -32.64 -5.84
C VAL A 1021 -12.86 -31.27 -5.79
N VAL A 1022 -12.46 -30.85 -4.60
CA VAL A 1022 -11.73 -29.59 -4.36
C VAL A 1022 -10.23 -29.81 -4.20
N ALA A 1023 -9.45 -28.73 -4.10
CA ALA A 1023 -7.99 -28.79 -3.99
C ALA A 1023 -7.44 -29.69 -2.86
N SER A 1024 -8.20 -29.92 -1.78
CA SER A 1024 -7.84 -30.87 -0.70
C SER A 1024 -8.15 -32.35 -0.99
N ASP A 1025 -8.97 -32.62 -2.01
CA ASP A 1025 -9.44 -33.97 -2.38
C ASP A 1025 -8.57 -34.61 -3.49
N ILE A 1026 -7.63 -33.83 -4.05
CA ILE A 1026 -6.71 -34.24 -5.12
C ILE A 1026 -5.38 -34.62 -4.49
N THR A 1027 -4.84 -35.78 -4.87
CA THR A 1027 -3.53 -36.22 -4.39
C THR A 1027 -2.39 -35.48 -5.11
N PRO A 1028 -1.19 -35.40 -4.51
CA PRO A 1028 -0.03 -34.77 -5.15
C PRO A 1028 0.35 -35.38 -6.51
N GLU A 1029 0.21 -36.71 -6.66
CA GLU A 1029 0.49 -37.38 -7.94
C GLU A 1029 -0.50 -36.92 -9.03
N GLU A 1030 -1.80 -36.93 -8.73
CA GLU A 1030 -2.85 -36.47 -9.66
C GLU A 1030 -2.66 -35.00 -10.05
N HIS A 1031 -2.22 -34.14 -9.12
CA HIS A 1031 -1.84 -32.76 -9.42
C HIS A 1031 -0.66 -32.67 -10.41
N VAL A 1032 0.39 -33.49 -10.24
CA VAL A 1032 1.56 -33.52 -11.13
C VAL A 1032 1.22 -34.10 -12.50
N ARG A 1033 0.42 -35.18 -12.58
CA ARG A 1033 -0.02 -35.77 -13.84
C ARG A 1033 -0.92 -34.83 -14.64
N MET A 1034 -1.86 -34.14 -13.98
CA MET A 1034 -2.65 -33.06 -14.58
C MET A 1034 -1.76 -31.96 -15.17
N GLN A 1035 -0.73 -31.53 -14.44
CA GLN A 1035 0.24 -30.56 -14.94
C GLN A 1035 0.98 -31.08 -16.18
N ALA A 1036 1.53 -32.29 -16.14
CA ALA A 1036 2.26 -32.87 -17.27
C ALA A 1036 1.38 -33.05 -18.52
N ALA A 1037 0.14 -33.52 -18.32
CA ALA A 1037 -0.85 -33.72 -19.38
C ALA A 1037 -1.15 -32.43 -20.16
N MET A 1038 -1.23 -31.28 -19.47
CA MET A 1038 -1.34 -29.96 -20.10
C MET A 1038 -0.02 -29.43 -20.63
N GLN A 1039 1.09 -29.62 -19.90
CA GLN A 1039 2.41 -29.07 -20.23
C GLN A 1039 2.94 -29.59 -21.57
N ALA A 1040 2.63 -30.84 -21.93
CA ALA A 1040 2.95 -31.45 -23.23
C ALA A 1040 2.41 -30.67 -24.45
N PHE A 1041 1.44 -29.77 -24.25
CA PHE A 1041 0.86 -28.91 -25.27
C PHE A 1041 1.04 -27.41 -24.99
N VAL A 1042 1.97 -27.05 -24.10
CA VAL A 1042 2.28 -25.67 -23.70
C VAL A 1042 3.76 -25.39 -23.94
N ASP A 1043 4.05 -24.51 -24.90
CA ASP A 1043 5.42 -24.17 -25.32
C ASP A 1043 6.14 -23.21 -24.35
N ASN A 1044 5.43 -22.27 -23.73
CA ASN A 1044 5.93 -21.56 -22.55
C ASN A 1044 5.83 -22.46 -21.30
N SER A 1045 5.57 -21.89 -20.12
CA SER A 1045 5.25 -22.64 -18.88
C SER A 1045 3.76 -22.59 -18.57
N LEU A 1046 3.36 -23.28 -17.50
CA LEU A 1046 2.05 -23.12 -16.86
C LEU A 1046 2.20 -22.95 -15.34
N SER A 1047 1.35 -22.12 -14.75
CA SER A 1047 1.26 -21.93 -13.30
C SER A 1047 0.35 -23.00 -12.70
N LYS A 1048 0.91 -23.87 -11.86
CA LYS A 1048 0.17 -24.89 -11.10
C LYS A 1048 0.77 -25.07 -9.71
N THR A 1049 -0.09 -25.13 -8.71
CA THR A 1049 0.24 -25.43 -7.30
C THR A 1049 -0.05 -26.91 -7.03
N VAL A 1050 0.92 -27.67 -6.56
CA VAL A 1050 0.71 -29.04 -6.07
C VAL A 1050 0.40 -28.95 -4.58
N ASN A 1051 -0.87 -29.10 -4.22
CA ASN A 1051 -1.31 -29.11 -2.83
C ASN A 1051 -1.00 -30.46 -2.17
N PHE A 1052 -0.59 -30.41 -0.91
CA PHE A 1052 -0.32 -31.57 -0.06
C PHE A 1052 -1.13 -31.45 1.25
N PRO A 1053 -1.59 -32.57 1.84
CA PRO A 1053 -2.21 -32.55 3.16
C PRO A 1053 -1.19 -32.21 4.25
N ALA A 1054 -1.67 -31.74 5.41
CA ALA A 1054 -0.85 -31.40 6.57
C ALA A 1054 -0.03 -32.58 7.15
N THR A 1055 -0.31 -33.81 6.71
CA THR A 1055 0.37 -35.05 7.09
C THR A 1055 1.44 -35.49 6.08
N ALA A 1056 1.66 -34.74 4.99
CA ALA A 1056 2.68 -35.09 4.01
C ALA A 1056 4.10 -35.00 4.58
N THR A 1057 4.99 -35.81 4.04
CA THR A 1057 6.41 -35.89 4.39
C THR A 1057 7.28 -35.17 3.36
N THR A 1058 8.58 -35.05 3.66
CA THR A 1058 9.58 -34.67 2.66
C THR A 1058 9.63 -35.66 1.49
N ASP A 1059 9.47 -36.94 1.76
CA ASP A 1059 9.59 -38.01 0.77
C ASP A 1059 8.46 -37.94 -0.28
N ASP A 1060 7.26 -37.50 0.14
CA ASP A 1060 6.13 -37.23 -0.76
C ASP A 1060 6.44 -36.06 -1.72
N VAL A 1061 7.10 -35.00 -1.22
CA VAL A 1061 7.53 -33.83 -2.02
C VAL A 1061 8.68 -34.21 -2.96
N ALA A 1062 9.65 -34.99 -2.49
CA ALA A 1062 10.72 -35.57 -3.30
C ALA A 1062 10.16 -36.43 -4.44
N HIS A 1063 9.18 -37.28 -4.15
CA HIS A 1063 8.53 -38.11 -5.16
C HIS A 1063 7.79 -37.26 -6.21
N ALA A 1064 7.06 -36.23 -5.80
CA ALA A 1064 6.41 -35.29 -6.73
C ALA A 1064 7.41 -34.59 -7.65
N TYR A 1065 8.59 -34.20 -7.16
CA TYR A 1065 9.66 -33.63 -7.99
C TYR A 1065 10.24 -34.64 -9.01
N PHE A 1066 10.48 -35.89 -8.60
CA PHE A 1066 10.91 -36.94 -9.53
C PHE A 1066 9.86 -37.24 -10.60
N THR A 1067 8.59 -37.41 -10.21
CA THR A 1067 7.48 -37.65 -11.14
C THR A 1067 7.27 -36.46 -12.09
N ALA A 1068 7.41 -35.22 -11.63
CA ALA A 1068 7.32 -34.04 -12.49
C ALA A 1068 8.47 -33.98 -13.51
N TRP A 1069 9.70 -34.30 -13.09
CA TRP A 1069 10.86 -34.37 -13.98
C TRP A 1069 10.71 -35.48 -15.04
N GLU A 1070 10.35 -36.69 -14.61
CA GLU A 1070 10.20 -37.87 -15.48
C GLU A 1070 9.07 -37.71 -16.50
N LEU A 1071 8.00 -36.97 -16.15
CA LEU A 1071 6.91 -36.62 -17.07
C LEU A 1071 7.18 -35.35 -17.91
N GLY A 1072 8.35 -34.72 -17.78
CA GLY A 1072 8.76 -33.60 -18.63
C GLY A 1072 8.17 -32.23 -18.27
N CYS A 1073 7.75 -32.02 -17.02
CA CYS A 1073 7.31 -30.70 -16.55
C CYS A 1073 8.45 -29.66 -16.68
N LYS A 1074 8.11 -28.39 -16.99
CA LYS A 1074 9.10 -27.29 -17.05
C LYS A 1074 9.36 -26.62 -15.71
N GLY A 1075 8.55 -26.94 -14.69
CA GLY A 1075 8.70 -26.49 -13.32
C GLY A 1075 7.58 -27.03 -12.43
N ILE A 1076 7.68 -26.84 -11.12
CA ILE A 1076 6.72 -27.32 -10.11
C ILE A 1076 6.79 -26.45 -8.85
N THR A 1077 5.62 -26.07 -8.34
CA THR A 1077 5.44 -25.35 -7.07
C THR A 1077 4.61 -26.21 -6.13
N VAL A 1078 4.99 -26.31 -4.86
CA VAL A 1078 4.32 -27.16 -3.85
C VAL A 1078 3.74 -26.31 -2.73
N TYR A 1079 2.65 -26.78 -2.11
CA TYR A 1079 2.06 -26.14 -0.94
C TYR A 1079 1.56 -27.22 0.03
N VAL A 1080 2.16 -27.29 1.22
CA VAL A 1080 1.73 -28.20 2.29
C VAL A 1080 0.70 -27.48 3.16
N ALA A 1081 -0.50 -28.05 3.32
CA ALA A 1081 -1.57 -27.42 4.07
C ALA A 1081 -1.16 -27.19 5.54
N GLY A 1082 -1.17 -25.94 5.99
CA GLY A 1082 -0.74 -25.56 7.34
C GLY A 1082 0.77 -25.33 7.51
N SER A 1083 1.57 -25.38 6.43
CA SER A 1083 3.00 -24.98 6.45
C SER A 1083 3.23 -23.46 6.47
N ARG A 1084 2.16 -22.66 6.43
CA ARG A 1084 2.20 -21.19 6.55
C ARG A 1084 1.24 -20.70 7.63
N GLU A 1085 1.64 -19.67 8.37
CA GLU A 1085 0.89 -19.18 9.54
C GLU A 1085 -0.44 -18.51 9.13
N GLN A 1086 -0.44 -17.77 8.01
CA GLN A 1086 -1.59 -17.04 7.49
C GLN A 1086 -2.06 -17.60 6.13
N VAL A 1087 -3.38 -17.65 5.93
CA VAL A 1087 -4.03 -18.21 4.73
C VAL A 1087 -5.22 -17.31 4.35
N VAL A 1088 -5.40 -17.00 3.07
CA VAL A 1088 -6.38 -16.01 2.57
C VAL A 1088 -7.80 -16.58 2.42
N LEU A 1089 -7.92 -17.90 2.26
CA LEU A 1089 -9.17 -18.64 2.23
C LEU A 1089 -9.06 -19.82 3.21
N GLU A 1090 -9.89 -19.85 4.25
CA GLU A 1090 -9.92 -20.96 5.21
C GLU A 1090 -11.35 -21.47 5.46
N THR A 1091 -11.45 -22.77 5.74
CA THR A 1091 -12.71 -23.45 6.07
C THR A 1091 -13.04 -23.27 7.54
N LYS A 1092 -14.32 -23.38 7.94
CA LYS A 1092 -14.70 -23.20 9.35
C LYS A 1092 -14.02 -24.22 10.26
N GLU A 1093 -13.74 -25.43 9.79
CA GLU A 1093 -12.95 -26.42 10.56
C GLU A 1093 -11.48 -26.01 10.73
N THR A 1094 -10.86 -25.35 9.75
CA THR A 1094 -9.47 -24.84 9.88
C THR A 1094 -9.39 -23.71 10.90
N ALA A 1095 -10.32 -22.75 10.86
CA ALA A 1095 -10.45 -21.70 11.87
C ALA A 1095 -10.72 -22.29 13.29
N LEU A 1096 -11.56 -23.33 13.36
CA LEU A 1096 -11.87 -24.06 14.60
C LEU A 1096 -10.72 -24.96 15.10
N LYS A 1097 -9.75 -25.32 14.25
CA LYS A 1097 -8.52 -26.01 14.65
C LYS A 1097 -7.47 -25.03 15.17
N LYS A 1098 -7.28 -23.87 14.51
CA LYS A 1098 -6.43 -22.77 15.03
C LYS A 1098 -6.89 -22.31 16.42
N SER A 1099 -8.19 -22.17 16.64
CA SER A 1099 -8.77 -21.80 17.95
C SER A 1099 -8.90 -22.95 18.97
N LYS A 1100 -8.36 -24.15 18.67
CA LYS A 1100 -8.31 -25.31 19.57
C LYS A 1100 -6.89 -25.76 19.94
N SER A 1101 -5.87 -24.95 19.66
CA SER A 1101 -4.60 -25.03 20.40
C SER A 1101 -4.86 -24.90 21.91
N GLU A 1102 -4.00 -25.47 22.74
CA GLU A 1102 -4.20 -25.48 24.21
C GLU A 1102 -4.38 -24.06 24.78
N PRO A 1103 -5.19 -23.90 25.85
CA PRO A 1103 -5.51 -22.59 26.39
C PRO A 1103 -4.26 -21.91 26.93
N VAL A 1104 -3.74 -20.96 26.15
CA VAL A 1104 -2.82 -19.93 26.65
C VAL A 1104 -3.49 -19.31 27.87
N PRO A 1105 -2.87 -19.34 29.07
CA PRO A 1105 -3.52 -18.84 30.28
C PRO A 1105 -3.85 -17.36 30.10
N GLU A 1106 -5.00 -16.92 30.63
CA GLU A 1106 -5.42 -15.53 30.58
C GLU A 1106 -4.26 -14.61 30.97
N TYR A 1107 -3.97 -13.61 30.13
CA TYR A 1107 -3.01 -12.56 30.45
C TYR A 1107 -3.59 -11.62 31.52
N VAL A 1108 -3.63 -12.13 32.75
CA VAL A 1108 -3.68 -11.32 33.97
C VAL A 1108 -2.54 -10.31 33.85
N VAL A 1109 -2.89 -9.01 33.80
CA VAL A 1109 -1.95 -7.91 33.56
C VAL A 1109 -0.79 -8.02 34.55
N ALA A 1110 0.36 -8.47 34.04
CA ALA A 1110 1.38 -9.09 34.87
C ALA A 1110 2.19 -8.05 35.66
N GLN A 1111 1.71 -7.74 36.86
CA GLN A 1111 2.34 -6.76 37.75
C GLN A 1111 3.75 -7.24 38.13
N LYS A 1112 4.73 -6.32 38.04
CA LYS A 1112 6.11 -6.53 38.54
C LYS A 1112 6.06 -7.08 39.96
N LYS A 1113 6.74 -8.20 40.24
CA LYS A 1113 6.71 -8.89 41.55
C LYS A 1113 6.83 -7.85 42.69
N PRO A 1114 5.84 -7.70 43.58
CA PRO A 1114 5.82 -6.64 44.58
C PRO A 1114 7.02 -6.74 45.52
N ARG A 1115 7.48 -5.61 46.06
CA ARG A 1115 8.60 -5.60 47.03
C ARG A 1115 8.02 -5.80 48.43
N GLU A 1116 8.52 -6.77 49.17
CA GLU A 1116 8.21 -6.96 50.59
C GLU A 1116 8.75 -5.80 51.44
N HIS A 1117 8.19 -5.60 52.64
CA HIS A 1117 8.55 -4.46 53.51
C HIS A 1117 10.02 -4.48 53.96
N ALA A 1118 10.61 -5.67 54.06
CA ALA A 1118 12.04 -5.89 54.26
C ALA A 1118 12.50 -7.06 53.38
N LEU A 1119 13.77 -7.07 53.00
CA LEU A 1119 14.43 -8.16 52.29
C LEU A 1119 15.76 -8.46 52.98
N VAL A 1120 16.22 -9.71 52.92
CA VAL A 1120 17.55 -10.09 53.38
C VAL A 1120 18.51 -9.96 52.20
N GLY A 1121 19.71 -9.40 52.43
CA GLY A 1121 20.69 -9.24 51.37
C GLY A 1121 22.13 -9.17 51.87
N GLN A 1122 23.06 -9.53 50.99
CA GLN A 1122 24.50 -9.55 51.26
C GLN A 1122 25.21 -8.51 50.38
N THR A 1123 26.10 -7.71 50.97
CA THR A 1123 26.88 -6.68 50.27
C THR A 1123 28.33 -7.13 50.10
N TYR A 1124 28.69 -7.45 48.87
CA TYR A 1124 30.05 -7.75 48.47
C TYR A 1124 30.80 -6.47 48.10
N LYS A 1125 32.12 -6.43 48.33
CA LYS A 1125 33.00 -5.35 47.87
C LYS A 1125 34.02 -5.91 46.89
N ILE A 1126 34.09 -5.34 45.70
CA ILE A 1126 35.12 -5.64 44.70
C ILE A 1126 35.82 -4.36 44.26
N GLU A 1127 37.15 -4.38 44.14
CA GLU A 1127 37.88 -3.25 43.56
C GLU A 1127 37.78 -3.31 42.03
N THR A 1128 37.42 -2.18 41.42
CA THR A 1128 37.28 -2.05 39.97
C THR A 1128 38.15 -0.90 39.46
N PRO A 1129 38.45 -0.83 38.15
CA PRO A 1129 39.16 0.31 37.55
C PRO A 1129 38.59 1.71 37.85
N LEU A 1130 37.32 1.80 38.28
CA LEU A 1130 36.63 3.05 38.61
C LEU A 1130 36.52 3.30 40.13
N GLY A 1131 37.12 2.43 40.95
CA GLY A 1131 37.07 2.46 42.41
C GLY A 1131 36.40 1.21 43.01
N GLY A 1132 36.34 1.17 44.34
CA GLY A 1132 35.73 0.07 45.09
C GLY A 1132 34.20 0.06 44.92
N ALA A 1133 33.70 -0.94 44.20
CA ALA A 1133 32.28 -1.18 44.00
C ALA A 1133 31.72 -2.02 45.15
N TYR A 1134 30.57 -1.61 45.67
CA TYR A 1134 29.74 -2.35 46.62
C TYR A 1134 28.53 -2.88 45.86
N VAL A 1135 28.35 -4.19 45.84
CA VAL A 1135 27.29 -4.90 45.11
C VAL A 1135 26.46 -5.66 46.14
N THR A 1136 25.24 -5.19 46.38
CA THR A 1136 24.29 -5.79 47.32
C THR A 1136 23.28 -6.64 46.57
N VAL A 1137 23.29 -7.96 46.79
CA VAL A 1137 22.26 -8.88 46.30
C VAL A 1137 21.25 -9.11 47.41
N ASN A 1138 19.97 -8.87 47.12
CA ASN A 1138 18.85 -9.10 48.03
C ASN A 1138 18.03 -10.28 47.52
N ARG A 1139 17.53 -11.10 48.44
CA ARG A 1139 16.76 -12.31 48.19
C ARG A 1139 15.33 -12.17 48.71
N ASN A 1140 14.41 -12.93 48.12
CA ASN A 1140 13.00 -12.98 48.53
C ASN A 1140 12.76 -14.00 49.67
N GLY A 1141 11.51 -14.14 50.11
CA GLY A 1141 11.11 -15.14 51.13
C GLY A 1141 11.37 -16.62 50.78
N ASN A 1142 11.78 -16.93 49.54
CA ASN A 1142 12.16 -18.27 49.08
C ASN A 1142 13.69 -18.46 48.92
N ASP A 1143 14.50 -17.50 49.38
CA ASP A 1143 15.96 -17.44 49.19
C ASP A 1143 16.42 -17.29 47.72
N GLU A 1144 15.53 -16.89 46.79
CA GLU A 1144 15.86 -16.62 45.39
C GLU A 1144 16.44 -15.20 45.22
N PRO A 1145 17.40 -14.97 44.30
CA PRO A 1145 17.85 -13.62 43.93
C PRO A 1145 16.71 -12.72 43.42
N PHE A 1146 16.56 -11.53 44.01
CA PHE A 1146 15.41 -10.66 43.77
C PHE A 1146 15.77 -9.24 43.33
N GLU A 1147 16.76 -8.57 43.96
CA GLU A 1147 17.24 -7.24 43.56
C GLU A 1147 18.74 -7.07 43.80
N VAL A 1148 19.44 -6.40 42.88
CA VAL A 1148 20.87 -6.12 42.93
C VAL A 1148 21.12 -4.61 42.90
N PHE A 1149 21.84 -4.07 43.89
CA PHE A 1149 22.23 -2.66 43.92
C PHE A 1149 23.75 -2.52 43.85
N CYS A 1150 24.26 -1.75 42.88
CA CYS A 1150 25.68 -1.51 42.68
C CYS A 1150 26.01 -0.03 42.93
N ASN A 1151 26.97 0.26 43.80
CA ASN A 1151 27.42 1.63 44.12
C ASN A 1151 28.95 1.70 44.22
N VAL A 1152 29.60 2.63 43.52
CA VAL A 1152 31.07 2.77 43.49
C VAL A 1152 31.52 3.89 44.44
N GLY A 1153 32.28 3.52 45.47
CA GLY A 1153 32.71 4.44 46.52
C GLY A 1153 33.66 5.53 46.00
N LYS A 1154 33.29 6.80 46.24
CA LYS A 1154 34.03 8.01 45.82
C LYS A 1154 34.12 8.24 44.31
N ALA A 1155 33.27 7.60 43.51
CA ALA A 1155 33.20 7.84 42.07
C ALA A 1155 32.54 9.19 41.72
N GLY A 1156 32.79 9.69 40.51
CA GLY A 1156 32.11 10.86 39.95
C GLY A 1156 30.65 10.56 39.57
N SER A 1157 29.86 11.62 39.32
CA SER A 1157 28.43 11.58 38.98
C SER A 1157 28.09 10.51 37.94
N ASP A 1158 28.85 10.48 36.86
CA ASP A 1158 28.53 9.70 35.66
C ASP A 1158 28.80 8.21 35.89
N THR A 1159 29.83 7.90 36.68
CA THR A 1159 30.15 6.53 37.11
C THR A 1159 29.14 6.01 38.15
N ALA A 1160 28.69 6.88 39.07
CA ALA A 1160 27.61 6.52 40.00
C ALA A 1160 26.30 6.23 39.25
N ALA A 1161 25.95 7.06 38.26
CA ALA A 1161 24.78 6.87 37.41
C ALA A 1161 24.84 5.56 36.60
N VAL A 1162 25.99 5.23 36.00
CA VAL A 1162 26.18 3.95 35.27
C VAL A 1162 26.08 2.75 36.23
N SER A 1163 26.71 2.83 37.41
CA SER A 1163 26.62 1.79 38.43
C SER A 1163 25.18 1.54 38.89
N GLU A 1164 24.44 2.61 39.17
CA GLU A 1164 23.05 2.53 39.59
C GLU A 1164 22.14 2.01 38.47
N ALA A 1165 22.38 2.41 37.22
CA ALA A 1165 21.65 1.91 36.05
C ALA A 1165 21.81 0.39 35.87
N ILE A 1166 23.04 -0.14 35.97
CA ILE A 1166 23.29 -1.58 35.88
C ILE A 1166 22.53 -2.33 36.98
N GLY A 1167 22.63 -1.90 38.25
CA GLY A 1167 21.90 -2.53 39.35
C GLY A 1167 20.38 -2.48 39.17
N ARG A 1168 19.83 -1.33 38.74
CA ARG A 1168 18.40 -1.17 38.46
C ARG A 1168 17.91 -2.08 37.33
N LEU A 1169 18.70 -2.29 36.28
CA LEU A 1169 18.35 -3.17 35.16
C LEU A 1169 18.39 -4.65 35.58
N VAL A 1170 19.42 -5.10 36.30
CA VAL A 1170 19.48 -6.46 36.87
C VAL A 1170 18.31 -6.72 37.82
N SER A 1171 18.01 -5.75 38.72
CA SER A 1171 16.85 -5.79 39.62
C SER A 1171 15.50 -5.82 38.89
N LEU A 1172 15.42 -5.27 37.67
CA LEU A 1172 14.19 -5.33 36.86
C LEU A 1172 14.02 -6.71 36.24
N ALA A 1173 15.07 -7.28 35.65
CA ALA A 1173 15.04 -8.61 35.02
C ALA A 1173 14.68 -9.74 36.01
N LEU A 1174 15.15 -9.66 37.25
CA LEU A 1174 14.78 -10.60 38.33
C LEU A 1174 13.31 -10.46 38.77
N ARG A 1175 12.74 -9.25 38.71
CA ARG A 1175 11.37 -8.94 39.19
C ARG A 1175 10.27 -8.99 38.13
N LEU A 1176 10.61 -9.13 36.85
CA LEU A 1176 9.65 -9.33 35.76
C LEU A 1176 9.13 -10.78 35.71
N PRO A 1177 7.99 -11.05 35.06
CA PRO A 1177 7.63 -12.39 34.61
C PRO A 1177 8.61 -12.87 33.53
N SER A 1178 8.98 -14.15 33.56
CA SER A 1178 9.75 -14.83 32.50
C SER A 1178 9.73 -16.34 32.77
N PRO A 1179 9.83 -17.20 31.73
CA PRO A 1179 9.81 -18.66 31.88
C PRO A 1179 11.08 -19.22 32.56
N LEU A 1180 12.17 -18.45 32.60
CA LEU A 1180 13.40 -18.82 33.33
C LEU A 1180 13.23 -18.54 34.83
N THR A 1181 13.85 -19.35 35.69
CA THR A 1181 13.94 -19.08 37.14
C THR A 1181 14.78 -17.81 37.41
N PRO A 1182 14.64 -17.17 38.59
CA PRO A 1182 15.48 -16.01 38.94
C PRO A 1182 16.98 -16.33 38.91
N THR A 1183 17.37 -17.56 39.26
CA THR A 1183 18.75 -18.05 39.21
C THR A 1183 19.27 -18.14 37.78
N GLU A 1184 18.54 -18.80 36.85
CA GLU A 1184 18.95 -18.89 35.43
C GLU A 1184 19.04 -17.52 34.76
N ARG A 1185 18.16 -16.57 35.13
CA ARG A 1185 18.27 -15.18 34.67
C ARG A 1185 19.53 -14.50 35.18
N LEU A 1186 19.91 -14.74 36.44
CA LEU A 1186 21.13 -14.19 37.01
C LEU A 1186 22.38 -14.78 36.33
N GLU A 1187 22.34 -16.07 35.96
CA GLU A 1187 23.39 -16.71 35.17
C GLU A 1187 23.55 -16.10 33.77
N GLU A 1188 22.46 -15.88 33.04
CA GLU A 1188 22.54 -15.23 31.73
C GLU A 1188 22.99 -13.77 31.87
N ILE A 1189 22.56 -13.04 32.90
CA ILE A 1189 23.07 -11.70 33.23
C ILE A 1189 24.59 -11.71 33.49
N VAL A 1190 25.10 -12.70 34.25
CA VAL A 1190 26.54 -12.88 34.45
C VAL A 1190 27.25 -13.12 33.12
N LYS A 1191 26.70 -13.98 32.26
CA LYS A 1191 27.24 -14.29 30.93
C LYS A 1191 27.28 -13.07 29.99
N GLN A 1192 26.32 -12.16 30.09
CA GLN A 1192 26.32 -10.90 29.31
C GLN A 1192 27.25 -9.82 29.88
N LEU A 1193 27.52 -9.81 31.20
CA LEU A 1193 28.38 -8.80 31.85
C LEU A 1193 29.86 -9.23 31.97
N SER A 1194 30.13 -10.53 31.97
CA SER A 1194 31.47 -11.12 32.11
C SER A 1194 32.36 -10.81 30.91
N GLY A 1195 33.64 -10.54 31.15
CA GLY A 1195 34.65 -10.36 30.11
C GLY A 1195 34.71 -8.96 29.50
N ILE A 1196 33.71 -8.09 29.75
CA ILE A 1196 33.61 -6.73 29.19
C ILE A 1196 34.87 -5.90 29.52
N GLY A 1197 35.57 -5.44 28.47
CA GLY A 1197 36.82 -4.68 28.58
C GLY A 1197 36.63 -3.19 28.88
N GLY A 1198 37.47 -2.64 29.76
CA GLY A 1198 37.66 -1.20 29.95
C GLY A 1198 39.11 -0.79 29.66
N GLY A 1199 39.33 0.48 29.32
CA GLY A 1199 40.64 1.00 28.87
C GLY A 1199 41.80 0.96 29.88
N ARG A 1200 41.54 0.56 31.13
CA ARG A 1200 42.54 0.20 32.14
C ARG A 1200 41.99 -0.97 32.98
N PRO A 1201 42.41 -2.22 32.78
CA PRO A 1201 42.03 -3.32 33.69
C PRO A 1201 42.76 -3.20 35.04
N MET A 1202 42.20 -3.79 36.09
CA MET A 1202 42.81 -3.88 37.42
C MET A 1202 43.10 -5.36 37.76
N GLY A 1203 44.20 -5.62 38.48
CA GLY A 1203 44.55 -6.98 38.93
C GLY A 1203 45.13 -7.89 37.85
N PHE A 1204 45.51 -9.10 38.25
CA PHE A 1204 46.21 -10.08 37.41
C PHE A 1204 45.61 -11.49 37.57
N GLY A 1205 45.72 -12.32 36.53
CA GLY A 1205 45.20 -13.70 36.53
C GLY A 1205 43.71 -13.78 36.89
N LEU A 1206 43.36 -14.75 37.74
CA LEU A 1206 42.01 -15.00 38.27
C LEU A 1206 41.41 -13.87 39.13
N GLN A 1207 42.18 -12.81 39.44
CA GLN A 1207 41.68 -11.60 40.10
C GLN A 1207 41.78 -10.36 39.20
N ARG A 1208 41.87 -10.54 37.87
CA ARG A 1208 41.78 -9.45 36.90
C ARG A 1208 40.33 -9.01 36.73
N VAL A 1209 40.03 -7.76 37.03
CA VAL A 1209 38.75 -7.08 36.78
C VAL A 1209 38.94 -6.14 35.59
N ARG A 1210 38.27 -6.46 34.47
CA ARG A 1210 38.43 -5.76 33.18
C ARG A 1210 37.69 -4.43 33.14
N SER A 1211 36.55 -4.33 33.83
CA SER A 1211 35.66 -3.17 33.87
C SER A 1211 34.74 -3.22 35.09
N LEU A 1212 33.89 -2.21 35.31
CA LEU A 1212 32.83 -2.25 36.33
C LEU A 1212 31.78 -3.35 36.05
N PRO A 1213 31.22 -3.49 34.82
CA PRO A 1213 30.39 -4.64 34.44
C PRO A 1213 31.02 -6.00 34.76
N ASP A 1214 32.28 -6.21 34.37
CA ASP A 1214 33.02 -7.45 34.63
C ASP A 1214 33.23 -7.71 36.13
N GLY A 1215 33.47 -6.67 36.93
CA GLY A 1215 33.53 -6.78 38.39
C GLY A 1215 32.18 -7.15 39.01
N ILE A 1216 31.07 -6.61 38.49
CA ILE A 1216 29.70 -6.99 38.92
C ILE A 1216 29.42 -8.45 38.53
N ALA A 1217 29.81 -8.89 37.32
CA ALA A 1217 29.68 -10.27 36.88
C ALA A 1217 30.43 -11.24 37.81
N GLN A 1218 31.68 -10.92 38.18
CA GLN A 1218 32.47 -11.74 39.10
C GLN A 1218 31.80 -11.89 40.47
N VAL A 1219 31.20 -10.83 41.03
CA VAL A 1219 30.45 -10.90 42.29
C VAL A 1219 29.18 -11.75 42.15
N LEU A 1220 28.40 -11.54 41.08
CA LEU A 1220 27.14 -12.29 40.90
C LEU A 1220 27.40 -13.78 40.64
N ASN A 1221 28.52 -14.14 40.01
CA ASN A 1221 28.96 -15.53 39.85
C ASN A 1221 29.42 -16.16 41.20
N GLU A 1222 29.99 -15.34 42.10
CA GLU A 1222 30.39 -15.75 43.46
C GLU A 1222 29.16 -15.99 44.36
N GLU A 1223 28.13 -15.13 44.27
CA GLU A 1223 26.79 -15.31 44.90
C GLU A 1223 26.06 -16.56 44.38
N LEU A 1224 26.30 -16.95 43.12
CA LEU A 1224 25.82 -18.20 42.51
C LEU A 1224 26.67 -19.43 42.88
N GLY A 1225 27.72 -19.27 43.69
CA GLY A 1225 28.60 -20.36 44.13
C GLY A 1225 29.52 -20.92 43.04
N LYS A 1226 29.67 -20.22 41.90
CA LYS A 1226 30.48 -20.68 40.77
C LYS A 1226 31.92 -20.16 40.87
N PRO A 1227 32.95 -20.99 40.62
CA PRO A 1227 34.34 -20.55 40.70
C PRO A 1227 34.68 -19.52 39.61
N ARG A 1228 35.61 -18.62 39.91
CA ARG A 1228 36.11 -17.64 38.93
C ARG A 1228 36.82 -18.39 37.78
N VAL A 1229 36.42 -18.08 36.55
CA VAL A 1229 36.87 -18.79 35.34
C VAL A 1229 38.21 -18.21 34.86
N ALA A 1230 39.14 -19.09 34.51
CA ALA A 1230 40.34 -18.73 33.74
C ALA A 1230 40.11 -19.05 32.26
N GLU A 1231 40.34 -18.07 31.39
CA GLU A 1231 40.48 -18.31 29.95
C GLU A 1231 41.92 -18.79 29.66
N ASN A 1232 42.06 -19.86 28.88
CA ASN A 1232 43.36 -20.38 28.45
C ASN A 1232 43.77 -19.70 27.12
N GLU A 1233 44.92 -19.03 27.09
CA GLU A 1233 45.52 -18.53 25.85
C GLU A 1233 46.32 -19.65 25.14
N PRO A 1234 46.16 -19.87 23.81
CA PRO A 1234 47.00 -20.80 23.05
C PRO A 1234 48.44 -20.31 22.90
N ALA A 1235 49.41 -21.23 22.94
CA ALA A 1235 50.83 -20.90 22.94
C ALA A 1235 51.50 -20.98 21.55
N ASP A 1236 52.15 -19.85 21.19
CA ASP A 1236 53.36 -19.68 20.37
C ASP A 1236 53.54 -20.45 19.03
N THR A 1237 53.67 -19.69 17.93
CA THR A 1237 54.39 -20.12 16.72
C THR A 1237 55.16 -18.94 16.13
N GLN A 1238 56.40 -19.18 15.70
CA GLN A 1238 57.38 -18.10 15.49
C GLN A 1238 57.19 -17.26 14.22
N GLN A 1239 57.73 -16.04 14.28
CA GLN A 1239 57.44 -14.93 13.36
C GLN A 1239 58.12 -15.04 11.98
N LEU A 1240 57.32 -14.83 10.93
CA LEU A 1240 57.73 -13.91 9.86
C LEU A 1240 57.20 -12.51 10.23
N GLN A 1241 58.07 -11.50 10.19
CA GLN A 1241 57.75 -10.18 10.76
C GLN A 1241 56.73 -9.39 9.92
N LEU A 1242 55.48 -9.41 10.37
CA LEU A 1242 54.46 -8.42 10.07
C LEU A 1242 53.95 -7.81 11.39
N PHE A 1243 53.60 -6.53 11.35
CA PHE A 1243 53.60 -5.63 12.52
C PHE A 1243 52.75 -6.09 13.71
N LYS A 1244 53.28 -5.90 14.94
CA LYS A 1244 52.49 -6.00 16.18
C LYS A 1244 51.31 -5.02 16.11
N VAL A 1245 50.09 -5.55 16.13
CA VAL A 1245 48.88 -4.74 16.33
C VAL A 1245 48.89 -4.19 17.76
N GLY A 1246 48.55 -2.91 17.91
CA GLY A 1246 48.45 -2.22 19.20
C GLY A 1246 47.19 -1.38 19.30
N ASP A 1247 47.07 -0.60 20.37
CA ASP A 1247 45.99 0.39 20.49
C ASP A 1247 46.05 1.44 19.38
N LEU A 1248 44.95 2.18 19.24
CA LEU A 1248 44.89 3.38 18.42
C LEU A 1248 45.81 4.47 18.99
N CYS A 1249 46.83 4.85 18.23
CA CYS A 1249 47.74 5.93 18.61
C CYS A 1249 46.99 7.28 18.72
N PRO A 1250 47.05 7.99 19.85
CA PRO A 1250 46.30 9.25 20.04
C PRO A 1250 46.72 10.34 19.04
N ALA A 1251 47.96 10.31 18.55
CA ALA A 1251 48.46 11.26 17.54
C ALA A 1251 48.03 10.96 16.08
N CYS A 1252 47.87 9.69 15.67
CA CYS A 1252 47.69 9.33 14.24
C CYS A 1252 46.59 8.30 13.95
N GLY A 1253 45.85 7.83 14.96
CA GLY A 1253 44.72 6.90 14.80
C GLY A 1253 45.06 5.49 14.31
N HIS A 1254 46.33 5.14 14.11
CA HIS A 1254 46.72 3.79 13.66
C HIS A 1254 46.82 2.82 14.85
N ALA A 1255 46.36 1.58 14.63
CA ALA A 1255 46.36 0.48 15.60
C ALA A 1255 47.75 -0.15 15.79
N THR A 1256 48.74 0.68 16.15
CA THR A 1256 50.16 0.29 16.32
C THR A 1256 50.79 0.91 17.56
N PHE A 1257 49.99 1.39 18.52
CA PHE A 1257 50.43 2.02 19.78
C PHE A 1257 50.66 0.97 20.88
N VAL A 1258 51.77 0.24 20.76
CA VAL A 1258 52.15 -0.87 21.62
C VAL A 1258 52.95 -0.35 22.82
N ASN A 1259 52.83 -1.01 23.98
CA ASN A 1259 53.61 -0.68 25.18
C ASN A 1259 54.90 -1.53 25.21
N GLU A 1260 56.07 -0.89 25.20
CA GLU A 1260 57.37 -1.55 25.05
C GLU A 1260 58.44 -0.76 25.82
N GLU A 1261 59.32 -1.45 26.55
CA GLU A 1261 60.38 -0.84 27.39
C GLU A 1261 59.89 0.16 28.46
N GLY A 1262 58.61 0.11 28.83
CA GLY A 1262 58.00 1.00 29.82
C GLY A 1262 57.35 2.26 29.26
N CYS A 1263 57.38 2.45 27.94
CA CYS A 1263 56.66 3.54 27.26
C CYS A 1263 55.74 2.98 26.16
N ARG A 1264 54.65 3.69 25.88
CA ARG A 1264 53.83 3.43 24.69
C ARG A 1264 54.53 4.03 23.47
N LYS A 1265 54.71 3.26 22.38
CA LYS A 1265 55.28 3.72 21.11
C LYS A 1265 54.35 3.35 19.95
N CYS A 1266 54.14 4.29 19.03
CA CYS A 1266 53.42 4.06 17.78
C CYS A 1266 54.40 3.73 16.65
N TYR A 1267 54.41 2.49 16.15
CA TYR A 1267 55.30 2.14 15.03
C TYR A 1267 54.91 2.83 13.71
N SER A 1268 53.67 3.32 13.56
CA SER A 1268 53.22 4.01 12.34
C SER A 1268 53.58 5.50 12.26
N CYS A 1269 53.88 6.18 13.39
CA CYS A 1269 54.20 7.62 13.39
C CYS A 1269 55.30 8.06 14.36
N GLY A 1270 55.89 7.15 15.13
CA GLY A 1270 56.95 7.43 16.10
C GLY A 1270 56.48 8.13 17.38
N HIS A 1271 55.20 8.46 17.54
CA HIS A 1271 54.67 9.06 18.76
C HIS A 1271 54.88 8.15 19.97
N SER A 1272 55.44 8.70 21.05
CA SER A 1272 55.74 7.98 22.29
C SER A 1272 55.19 8.68 23.53
N GLU A 1273 54.63 7.91 24.45
CA GLU A 1273 54.10 8.35 25.74
C GLU A 1273 54.76 7.52 26.85
N CYS A 1274 55.50 8.20 27.74
CA CYS A 1274 56.12 7.67 28.95
C CYS A 1274 55.53 8.44 30.15
#